data_AF-A0A2R3QB36-F1
#
_entry.id   AF-A0A2R3QB36-F1
#
_cell.length_a   1.000
_cell.length_b   1.000
_cell.length_c   1.000
_cell.angle_alpha   90.00
_cell.angle_beta   90.00
_cell.angle_gamma   90.00
#
_symmetry.space_group_name_H-M   'P 1'
#
loop_
_entity.id
_entity.type
_entity.pdbx_description
1 polymer ?
#
loop_
_entity_poly.entity_id
_entity_poly.type
_entity_poly.pdbx_seq_one_letter_code
_entity_poly.pdbx_strand_id
1 'polypeptide(L)'
;MSHFLDRLTYFSQPRETFAGGHGQVTGEDRTWEDAYRNRWAHDKVVRSTHGVNCTGSCSWKVYVKGGIVTWETQQTDYPRTRWDMPNHEPRGCSRGASYSWYLYSANRVKYPMVRARLLRLWRTARQTMGPVEAWASIVSDDAKRSEYQKVRGMGGFARSSWDEVNEIVAASNIHTIKRHGPDRIIGFSPIPAMSMISYAAGTRYLSLIGGVCMSFYDWYCDLPPSSPQVWGEQTDVPESADWYNSSYIIAWGSNVPQTRTPDAHFFTEVRYKGTKTVAVTPDFSEVAKLSDIWLHPKQGTDAAMAMAMGHVILKEFYFPDNGERSAYFDDYVRRYTDMPMLVTLKEKVLDSGETVLVPDRYVRASDLGDAGGQANNPEWKTVALDDSGAVVVPQGAIGFRWGPDGRADKGQWNLEQKNADDGSEVRLRLSLLEDEAAKPETARVGFPYFGGIASEHFPSNPQSDVLVRTVPVQRLELAGGSTLVATVFDLQVANYGVARGLEGEFAAKSFDDNHPYTPAWQEQITGTPRDQVITVAREFGQNAHDTEGRSMVIIGAAMNHWYHCDMNYRGVINMLMMCGCIGKSGGGWSHYVGQEKLRPQTGWTLLAFALDWIRPPRQQNSTSFFYAHTDQWRYEKIGVEEVLSPLADKSEYGGSMIDYNVRAERMGWLPTAPQLKTNPLQVVRDAQAAGQDPKDYAVQGLQSGSLKMSCTDPDHPDNWPRNMFVWRSNILGSSGKGHEYFLKHLLGTGNGVQGKDLGPQEAKPQEVVWHDKAPEGKLDLVVTLDFRMSTTCLYSDIVLPTATWYEKNDLNTSDMHPFIHPLSTAVDPAWEARSDWDIYKGFAKKFSELCPGQLGVERELVLTPLMHDSPQELAQPFGVADWTRGECDLVPGKTGPQMTVVERDYPNVYKRFTALGPLMDKLGNGGKGINWDTKLEVTQLGQLNGVVQEPGVSQGMPRIESDIDACEVVLHMAPETNGHVAVKAWESLSKQTGRDHTHLAIHREDEKIRFRDIQAQPRKIISSPTWSGIESETVSYNAGYTNVHELIPWRTLTGRQQFYMDHPWMIAFGEGFSSYRPPVDLKATAEVMGRKPNGNPEIQLNFITPHQKWGIHSTYTDNLLMLTLSRGGPIVWVSEEDAKRAGIEDNDWIELFNVNGALTARAVVSQRVKPGMVMMYHAQEKIVNTPGSEMTRVRGGIHNSVTRVVLKPTHMIGGYAQFSYGFNYYGTIGTNRDEFIVLRKMNKVDWLDTPVADQLIQPTLAQGETA
;
A
#
# COMPACT_ATOMS: atom_id res chain seq x y z
N MET A 1 60.03 -8.47 -24.32
CA MET A 1 60.25 -8.93 -25.71
C MET A 1 60.09 -7.74 -26.65
N SER A 2 60.77 -7.73 -27.79
CA SER A 2 60.67 -6.64 -28.75
C SER A 2 59.77 -7.06 -29.90
N HIS A 3 58.54 -6.55 -29.94
CA HIS A 3 57.60 -6.79 -31.04
C HIS A 3 58.16 -6.37 -32.41
N PHE A 4 59.16 -5.48 -32.43
CA PHE A 4 59.90 -5.13 -33.66
C PHE A 4 60.79 -6.28 -34.15
N LEU A 5 61.50 -6.96 -33.24
CA LEU A 5 62.35 -8.10 -33.59
C LEU A 5 61.52 -9.33 -33.99
N ASP A 6 60.37 -9.55 -33.36
CA ASP A 6 59.48 -10.68 -33.67
C ASP A 6 59.00 -10.63 -35.14
N ARG A 7 58.72 -9.42 -35.65
CA ARG A 7 58.32 -9.19 -37.06
C ARG A 7 59.42 -9.55 -38.06
N LEU A 8 60.70 -9.53 -37.68
CA LEU A 8 61.81 -9.93 -38.57
C LEU A 8 61.86 -11.45 -38.78
N THR A 9 61.21 -12.23 -37.92
CA THR A 9 61.13 -13.71 -38.02
C THR A 9 59.90 -14.20 -38.79
N TYR A 10 59.15 -13.31 -39.44
CA TYR A 10 57.83 -13.58 -40.03
C TYR A 10 57.79 -14.85 -40.89
N PHE A 11 58.73 -15.00 -41.83
CA PHE A 11 58.79 -16.17 -42.73
C PHE A 11 59.37 -17.44 -42.08
N SER A 12 60.06 -17.31 -40.95
CA SER A 12 60.66 -18.44 -40.22
C SER A 12 59.76 -19.04 -39.14
N GLN A 13 58.62 -18.40 -38.83
CA GLN A 13 57.67 -18.98 -37.88
C GLN A 13 56.96 -20.19 -38.51
N PRO A 14 56.79 -21.30 -37.77
CA PRO A 14 56.06 -22.47 -38.27
C PRO A 14 54.59 -22.12 -38.52
N ARG A 15 54.09 -22.45 -39.72
CA ARG A 15 52.71 -22.20 -40.14
C ARG A 15 52.14 -23.45 -40.79
N GLU A 16 50.93 -23.83 -40.37
CA GLU A 16 50.19 -24.94 -40.96
C GLU A 16 49.02 -24.37 -41.77
N THR A 17 48.90 -24.79 -43.03
CA THR A 17 47.73 -24.43 -43.84
C THR A 17 46.61 -25.43 -43.58
N PHE A 18 45.37 -24.95 -43.48
CA PHE A 18 44.18 -25.79 -43.38
C PHE A 18 43.15 -25.42 -44.46
N ALA A 19 42.11 -26.25 -44.61
CA ALA A 19 41.04 -26.06 -45.60
C ALA A 19 41.57 -25.85 -47.04
N GLY A 20 42.49 -26.71 -47.49
CA GLY A 20 43.02 -26.65 -48.87
C GLY A 20 43.82 -25.38 -49.18
N GLY A 21 44.45 -24.77 -48.18
CA GLY A 21 45.21 -23.53 -48.34
C GLY A 21 44.38 -22.26 -48.15
N HIS A 22 43.09 -22.37 -47.85
CA HIS A 22 42.24 -21.21 -47.55
C HIS A 22 42.60 -20.54 -46.23
N GLY A 23 43.02 -21.32 -45.23
CA GLY A 23 43.38 -20.84 -43.90
C GLY A 23 44.82 -21.16 -43.50
N GLN A 24 45.34 -20.37 -42.58
CA GLN A 24 46.68 -20.57 -42.00
C GLN A 24 46.61 -20.44 -40.47
N VAL A 25 47.16 -21.42 -39.76
CA VAL A 25 47.38 -21.36 -38.31
C VAL A 25 48.67 -20.59 -38.04
N THR A 26 48.60 -19.58 -37.17
CA THR A 26 49.73 -18.74 -36.77
C THR A 26 49.97 -18.82 -35.26
N GLY A 27 51.24 -18.91 -34.86
CA GLY A 27 51.67 -18.80 -33.46
C GLY A 27 52.06 -17.36 -33.05
N GLU A 28 51.40 -16.35 -33.63
CA GLU A 28 51.70 -14.94 -33.34
C GLU A 28 51.45 -14.59 -31.87
N ASP A 29 52.20 -13.61 -31.35
CA ASP A 29 52.04 -13.12 -29.99
C ASP A 29 50.64 -12.52 -29.77
N ARG A 30 49.99 -12.96 -28.69
CA ARG A 30 48.63 -12.54 -28.31
C ARG A 30 48.59 -11.88 -26.94
N THR A 31 49.72 -11.38 -26.41
CA THR A 31 49.73 -10.75 -25.07
C THR A 31 48.90 -9.47 -24.99
N TRP A 32 48.58 -8.84 -26.12
CA TRP A 32 47.66 -7.70 -26.15
C TRP A 32 46.26 -8.03 -25.58
N GLU A 33 45.86 -9.31 -25.60
CA GLU A 33 44.61 -9.80 -25.01
C GLU A 33 44.57 -9.62 -23.48
N ASP A 34 45.73 -9.51 -22.82
CA ASP A 34 45.81 -9.28 -21.38
C ASP A 34 45.18 -7.95 -20.96
N ALA A 35 45.04 -6.98 -21.88
CA ALA A 35 44.30 -5.74 -21.60
C ALA A 35 42.85 -6.01 -21.19
N TYR A 36 42.16 -6.92 -21.90
CA TYR A 36 40.77 -7.29 -21.59
C TYR A 36 40.69 -8.25 -20.40
N ARG A 37 41.63 -9.21 -20.28
CA ARG A 37 41.71 -10.09 -19.10
C ARG A 37 41.89 -9.28 -17.82
N ASN A 38 42.79 -8.30 -17.85
CA ASN A 38 43.06 -7.40 -16.73
C ASN A 38 41.91 -6.44 -16.46
N ARG A 39 41.09 -6.09 -17.45
CA ARG A 39 39.85 -5.33 -17.22
C ARG A 39 38.84 -6.15 -16.41
N TRP A 40 38.65 -7.43 -16.74
CA TRP A 40 37.71 -8.34 -16.07
C TRP A 40 38.16 -8.77 -14.67
N ALA A 41 39.47 -8.95 -14.47
CA ALA A 41 40.04 -9.27 -13.17
C ALA A 41 39.62 -8.23 -12.11
N HIS A 42 39.39 -8.66 -10.87
CA HIS A 42 38.87 -7.83 -9.78
C HIS A 42 39.49 -8.27 -8.44
N ASP A 43 39.39 -7.41 -7.43
CA ASP A 43 40.00 -7.61 -6.12
C ASP A 43 39.18 -8.58 -5.28
N LYS A 44 37.85 -8.39 -5.27
CA LYS A 44 36.88 -9.23 -4.54
C LYS A 44 35.46 -9.08 -5.10
N VAL A 45 34.60 -9.99 -4.67
CA VAL A 45 33.15 -9.95 -4.89
C VAL A 45 32.45 -9.92 -3.53
N VAL A 46 31.46 -9.04 -3.37
CA VAL A 46 30.64 -8.94 -2.15
C VAL A 46 29.18 -9.17 -2.50
N ARG A 47 28.45 -9.94 -1.69
CA ARG A 47 27.01 -10.10 -1.83
C ARG A 47 26.30 -8.84 -1.35
N SER A 48 25.40 -8.28 -2.16
CA SER A 48 24.45 -7.28 -1.70
C SER A 48 23.15 -7.39 -2.49
N THR A 49 22.22 -6.47 -2.28
CA THR A 49 20.93 -6.34 -2.98
C THR A 49 20.57 -4.86 -3.13
N HIS A 50 19.37 -4.58 -3.62
CA HIS A 50 18.88 -3.23 -3.90
C HIS A 50 17.72 -2.86 -2.96
N GLY A 51 17.92 -1.84 -2.13
CA GLY A 51 16.90 -1.29 -1.24
C GLY A 51 15.92 -0.37 -1.97
N VAL A 52 15.22 -0.90 -2.97
CA VAL A 52 14.26 -0.18 -3.82
C VAL A 52 12.96 -0.96 -3.98
N ASN A 53 11.84 -0.25 -4.03
CA ASN A 53 10.49 -0.82 -4.04
C ASN A 53 10.16 -1.43 -5.42
N CYS A 54 10.68 -2.62 -5.69
CA CYS A 54 10.57 -3.29 -7.00
C CYS A 54 10.00 -4.71 -6.96
N THR A 55 9.77 -5.25 -5.76
CA THR A 55 9.48 -6.69 -5.47
C THR A 55 10.59 -7.66 -5.88
N GLY A 56 11.62 -7.20 -6.59
CA GLY A 56 12.62 -8.09 -7.18
C GLY A 56 13.45 -8.84 -6.14
N SER A 57 13.84 -8.19 -5.03
CA SER A 57 14.65 -8.81 -3.97
C SER A 57 15.84 -9.62 -4.54
N CYS A 58 16.56 -9.05 -5.51
CA CYS A 58 17.61 -9.77 -6.24
C CYS A 58 18.95 -9.65 -5.52
N SER A 59 19.66 -10.75 -5.32
CA SER A 59 21.00 -10.81 -4.75
C SER A 59 22.03 -10.65 -5.88
N TRP A 60 23.03 -9.79 -5.66
CA TRP A 60 24.04 -9.40 -6.64
C TRP A 60 25.45 -9.66 -6.13
N LYS A 61 26.34 -9.96 -7.07
CA LYS A 61 27.79 -9.96 -6.95
C LYS A 61 28.27 -8.54 -7.24
N VAL A 62 28.73 -7.83 -6.22
CA VAL A 62 29.30 -6.49 -6.33
C VAL A 62 30.81 -6.60 -6.49
N TYR A 63 31.34 -6.16 -7.63
CA TYR A 63 32.76 -6.30 -7.96
C TYR A 63 33.54 -5.07 -7.51
N VAL A 64 34.57 -5.30 -6.69
CA VAL A 64 35.53 -4.27 -6.27
C VAL A 64 36.82 -4.46 -7.06
N LYS A 65 37.32 -3.39 -7.67
CA LYS A 65 38.58 -3.39 -8.43
C LYS A 65 39.30 -2.08 -8.23
N GLY A 66 40.58 -2.14 -7.84
CA GLY A 66 41.34 -0.95 -7.46
C GLY A 66 40.77 -0.26 -6.22
N GLY A 67 40.17 -1.03 -5.31
CA GLY A 67 39.55 -0.50 -4.08
C GLY A 67 38.24 0.27 -4.27
N ILE A 68 37.68 0.32 -5.48
CA ILE A 68 36.38 0.94 -5.76
C ILE A 68 35.39 -0.08 -6.33
N VAL A 69 34.10 0.14 -6.13
CA VAL A 69 33.07 -0.67 -6.81
C VAL A 69 33.06 -0.29 -8.30
N THR A 70 32.98 -1.30 -9.17
CA THR A 70 33.09 -1.07 -10.62
C THR A 70 31.87 -1.51 -11.42
N TRP A 71 31.34 -2.70 -11.14
CA TRP A 71 30.11 -3.22 -11.75
C TRP A 71 29.48 -4.29 -10.86
N GLU A 72 28.32 -4.79 -11.27
CA GLU A 72 27.60 -5.88 -10.63
C GLU A 72 27.14 -6.93 -11.65
N THR A 73 27.03 -8.18 -11.21
CA THR A 73 26.31 -9.25 -11.93
C THR A 73 25.42 -9.97 -10.93
N GLN A 74 24.36 -10.63 -11.36
CA GLN A 74 23.50 -11.35 -10.42
C GLN A 74 24.25 -12.48 -9.69
N GLN A 75 23.80 -12.78 -8.48
CA GLN A 75 24.06 -14.06 -7.84
C GLN A 75 23.15 -15.12 -8.46
N THR A 76 23.63 -16.37 -8.48
CA THR A 76 22.91 -17.51 -9.06
C THR A 76 22.83 -18.69 -8.10
N ASP A 77 23.07 -18.43 -6.82
CA ASP A 77 23.25 -19.44 -5.79
C ASP A 77 22.10 -19.47 -4.77
N TYR A 78 20.94 -18.93 -5.14
CA TYR A 78 19.70 -19.16 -4.38
C TYR A 78 19.51 -20.65 -4.10
N PRO A 79 19.01 -21.03 -2.91
CA PRO A 79 18.57 -22.41 -2.69
C PRO A 79 17.62 -22.82 -3.83
N ARG A 80 17.93 -23.95 -4.46
CA ARG A 80 17.19 -24.43 -5.62
C ARG A 80 15.74 -24.74 -5.23
N THR A 81 14.83 -24.54 -6.18
CA THR A 81 13.45 -24.99 -6.06
C THR A 81 13.38 -26.51 -6.20
N ARG A 82 12.18 -27.08 -6.09
CA ARG A 82 11.93 -28.51 -6.34
C ARG A 82 12.39 -28.90 -7.75
N TRP A 83 12.68 -30.19 -7.93
CA TRP A 83 13.19 -30.74 -9.19
C TRP A 83 12.25 -30.54 -10.38
N ASP A 84 10.94 -30.38 -10.13
CA ASP A 84 9.88 -30.18 -11.12
C ASP A 84 9.60 -28.71 -11.45
N MET A 85 10.36 -27.77 -10.87
CA MET A 85 10.20 -26.34 -11.08
C MET A 85 11.50 -25.69 -11.60
N PRO A 86 11.40 -24.61 -12.38
CA PRO A 86 12.56 -23.78 -12.67
C PRO A 86 13.08 -23.11 -11.39
N ASN A 87 14.38 -22.81 -11.37
CA ASN A 87 15.01 -22.09 -10.27
C ASN A 87 14.79 -20.58 -10.44
N HIS A 88 14.99 -19.82 -9.37
CA HIS A 88 14.89 -18.36 -9.40
C HIS A 88 16.06 -17.68 -10.12
N GLU A 89 17.22 -18.34 -10.24
CA GLU A 89 18.39 -17.71 -10.85
C GLU A 89 18.15 -17.39 -12.34
N PRO A 90 18.72 -16.29 -12.87
CA PRO A 90 19.58 -15.32 -12.20
C PRO A 90 18.83 -14.17 -11.52
N ARG A 91 17.50 -14.07 -11.64
CA ARG A 91 16.74 -12.85 -11.32
C ARG A 91 17.38 -11.61 -11.97
N GLY A 92 17.30 -10.45 -11.29
CA GLY A 92 17.86 -9.18 -11.73
C GLY A 92 16.99 -8.44 -12.75
N CYS A 93 17.39 -7.21 -13.06
CA CYS A 93 16.74 -6.39 -14.08
C CYS A 93 17.71 -5.32 -14.61
N SER A 94 17.35 -4.65 -15.70
CA SER A 94 18.18 -3.59 -16.30
C SER A 94 18.47 -2.43 -15.36
N ARG A 95 17.55 -2.10 -14.44
CA ARG A 95 17.72 -1.04 -13.43
C ARG A 95 18.77 -1.44 -12.40
N GLY A 96 18.62 -2.61 -11.81
CA GLY A 96 19.58 -3.14 -10.83
C GLY A 96 20.99 -3.27 -11.41
N ALA A 97 21.10 -3.67 -12.68
CA ALA A 97 22.38 -3.77 -13.38
C ALA A 97 23.09 -2.43 -13.61
N SER A 98 22.40 -1.29 -13.41
CA SER A 98 22.98 0.05 -13.58
C SER A 98 23.28 0.75 -12.25
N TYR A 99 23.09 0.10 -11.10
CA TYR A 99 23.16 0.78 -9.79
C TYR A 99 24.56 1.27 -9.45
N SER A 100 25.62 0.52 -9.80
CA SER A 100 27.02 0.91 -9.59
C SER A 100 27.37 2.32 -10.10
N TRP A 101 26.65 2.82 -11.10
CA TRP A 101 26.79 4.19 -11.61
C TRP A 101 26.67 5.25 -10.50
N TYR A 102 25.72 5.08 -9.56
CA TYR A 102 25.42 6.11 -8.56
C TYR A 102 26.58 6.40 -7.62
N LEU A 103 27.39 5.39 -7.28
CA LEU A 103 28.39 5.47 -6.21
C LEU A 103 29.33 6.65 -6.41
N TYR A 104 29.73 6.91 -7.66
CA TYR A 104 30.65 7.99 -8.01
C TYR A 104 30.11 8.96 -9.07
N SER A 105 28.80 8.90 -9.34
CA SER A 105 28.13 9.75 -10.30
C SER A 105 28.23 11.25 -9.96
N ALA A 106 27.95 12.09 -10.96
CA ALA A 106 27.85 13.53 -10.77
C ALA A 106 26.68 13.94 -9.84
N ASN A 107 25.68 13.08 -9.66
CA ASN A 107 24.50 13.38 -8.83
C ASN A 107 24.59 12.83 -7.39
N ARG A 108 25.71 12.21 -7.02
CA ARG A 108 25.93 11.65 -5.67
C ARG A 108 25.95 12.77 -4.61
N VAL A 109 25.16 12.62 -3.56
CA VAL A 109 25.24 13.47 -2.36
C VAL A 109 26.44 13.03 -1.52
N LYS A 110 27.38 13.94 -1.30
CA LYS A 110 28.70 13.63 -0.69
C LYS A 110 28.85 14.11 0.75
N TYR A 111 28.16 15.20 1.09
CA TYR A 111 28.29 15.92 2.36
C TYR A 111 26.91 16.31 2.87
N PRO A 112 26.74 16.52 4.18
CA PRO A 112 25.56 17.20 4.70
C PRO A 112 25.42 18.59 4.06
N MET A 113 24.26 18.87 3.49
CA MET A 113 23.95 20.14 2.82
C MET A 113 22.80 20.84 3.53
N VAL A 114 22.92 22.14 3.75
CA VAL A 114 21.86 22.98 4.35
C VAL A 114 21.56 24.15 3.43
N ARG A 115 20.28 24.53 3.31
CA ARG A 115 19.88 25.75 2.59
C ARG A 115 20.63 26.94 3.18
N ALA A 116 21.39 27.68 2.36
CA ALA A 116 22.30 28.72 2.85
C ALA A 116 21.59 29.83 3.64
N ARG A 117 20.32 30.12 3.34
CA ARG A 117 19.47 31.07 4.08
C ARG A 117 19.23 30.60 5.52
N LEU A 118 18.78 29.36 5.69
CA LEU A 118 18.60 28.75 7.01
C LEU A 118 19.93 28.70 7.76
N LEU A 119 21.01 28.27 7.09
CA LEU A 119 22.32 28.14 7.71
C LEU A 119 22.87 29.49 8.22
N ARG A 120 22.63 30.58 7.48
CA ARG A 120 23.00 31.93 7.92
C ARG A 120 22.22 32.34 9.16
N LEU A 121 20.90 32.18 9.16
CA LEU A 121 20.05 32.50 10.31
C LEU A 121 20.47 31.69 11.53
N TRP A 122 20.71 30.39 11.35
CA TRP A 122 21.20 29.49 12.40
C TRP A 122 22.51 29.96 13.01
N ARG A 123 23.54 30.17 12.18
CA ARG A 123 24.88 30.58 12.67
C ARG A 123 24.84 31.93 13.35
N THR A 124 24.04 32.89 12.85
CA THR A 124 23.87 34.19 13.50
C THR A 124 23.24 34.03 14.88
N ALA A 125 22.16 33.26 15.01
CA ALA A 125 21.50 33.04 16.30
C ALA A 125 22.43 32.28 17.29
N ARG A 126 23.19 31.29 16.80
CA ARG A 126 24.12 30.50 17.61
C ARG A 126 25.32 31.28 18.17
N GLN A 127 25.58 32.50 17.69
CA GLN A 127 26.62 33.36 18.28
C GLN A 127 26.27 33.80 19.70
N THR A 128 24.98 33.92 20.04
CA THR A 128 24.52 34.47 21.31
C THR A 128 23.54 33.59 22.07
N MET A 129 22.96 32.56 21.43
CA MET A 129 21.92 31.70 22.01
C MET A 129 22.31 30.23 22.04
N GLY A 130 21.75 29.47 23.00
CA GLY A 130 21.83 28.02 23.00
C GLY A 130 21.07 27.41 21.80
N PRO A 131 21.32 26.14 21.41
CA PRO A 131 20.76 25.56 20.18
C PRO A 131 19.23 25.62 20.07
N VAL A 132 18.51 25.22 21.13
CA VAL A 132 17.04 25.20 21.15
C VAL A 132 16.44 26.60 21.11
N GLU A 133 17.09 27.55 21.80
CA GLU A 133 16.70 28.98 21.80
C GLU A 133 16.99 29.63 20.45
N ALA A 134 18.12 29.31 19.84
CA ALA A 134 18.49 29.76 18.51
C ALA A 134 17.45 29.32 17.48
N TRP A 135 17.04 28.04 17.51
CA TRP A 135 15.97 27.55 16.64
C TRP A 135 14.65 28.29 16.90
N ALA A 136 14.24 28.40 18.18
CA ALA A 136 13.01 29.11 18.55
C ALA A 136 12.99 30.55 18.02
N SER A 137 14.11 31.26 18.08
CA SER A 137 14.26 32.64 17.60
C SER A 137 14.11 32.81 16.08
N ILE A 138 14.25 31.72 15.33
CA ILE A 138 14.11 31.68 13.87
C ILE A 138 12.67 31.32 13.50
N VAL A 139 12.12 30.24 14.07
CA VAL A 139 10.79 29.75 13.67
C VAL A 139 9.63 30.50 14.31
N SER A 140 9.85 31.22 15.42
CA SER A 140 8.84 32.09 16.03
C SER A 140 8.77 33.48 15.39
N ASP A 141 9.61 33.75 14.39
CA ASP A 141 9.65 35.00 13.61
C ASP A 141 9.25 34.68 12.17
N ASP A 142 8.03 35.08 11.79
CA ASP A 142 7.46 34.77 10.48
C ASP A 142 8.33 35.29 9.32
N ALA A 143 9.04 36.41 9.49
CA ALA A 143 9.90 36.96 8.46
C ALA A 143 11.13 36.07 8.25
N LYS A 144 11.80 35.66 9.34
CA LYS A 144 12.95 34.75 9.27
C LYS A 144 12.56 33.35 8.78
N ARG A 145 11.43 32.83 9.27
CA ARG A 145 10.86 31.55 8.84
C ARG A 145 10.57 31.56 7.33
N SER A 146 9.92 32.61 6.84
CA SER A 146 9.60 32.75 5.43
C SER A 146 10.84 32.91 4.54
N GLU A 147 11.93 33.52 5.03
CA GLU A 147 13.15 33.77 4.26
C GLU A 147 13.77 32.49 3.66
N TYR A 148 13.78 31.38 4.40
CA TYR A 148 14.32 30.11 3.87
C TYR A 148 13.24 29.22 3.24
N GLN A 149 11.99 29.27 3.72
CA GLN A 149 10.89 28.45 3.18
C GLN A 149 10.60 28.79 1.71
N LYS A 150 10.51 30.09 1.37
CA LYS A 150 10.16 30.54 0.01
C LYS A 150 11.19 30.18 -1.05
N VAL A 151 12.43 29.87 -0.65
CA VAL A 151 13.52 29.50 -1.57
C VAL A 151 13.78 27.98 -1.62
N ARG A 152 12.94 27.17 -0.96
CA ARG A 152 12.94 25.71 -1.17
C ARG A 152 12.69 25.42 -2.66
N GLY A 153 13.51 24.54 -3.24
CA GLY A 153 13.46 24.22 -4.68
C GLY A 153 14.25 25.16 -5.61
N MET A 154 14.82 26.26 -5.10
CA MET A 154 15.53 27.27 -5.91
C MET A 154 17.07 27.19 -5.80
N GLY A 155 17.62 26.04 -5.39
CA GLY A 155 19.06 25.88 -5.16
C GLY A 155 19.57 26.56 -3.88
N GLY A 156 20.83 27.03 -3.88
CA GLY A 156 21.42 27.73 -2.74
C GLY A 156 21.79 26.82 -1.55
N PHE A 157 22.13 25.55 -1.80
CA PHE A 157 22.68 24.66 -0.78
C PHE A 157 24.15 24.98 -0.48
N ALA A 158 24.51 24.96 0.80
CA ALA A 158 25.88 25.06 1.26
C ALA A 158 26.29 23.78 1.99
N ARG A 159 27.55 23.38 1.83
CA ARG A 159 28.13 22.28 2.61
C ARG A 159 28.14 22.66 4.10
N SER A 160 27.71 21.73 4.94
CA SER A 160 27.73 21.81 6.40
C SER A 160 28.55 20.61 6.94
N SER A 161 28.38 20.28 8.21
CA SER A 161 29.02 19.15 8.90
C SER A 161 27.98 18.33 9.65
N TRP A 162 28.30 17.06 9.95
CA TRP A 162 27.42 16.20 10.74
C TRP A 162 27.08 16.78 12.12
N ASP A 163 28.03 17.43 12.79
CA ASP A 163 27.78 18.02 14.10
C ASP A 163 26.79 19.19 14.03
N GLU A 164 26.93 20.07 13.04
CA GLU A 164 26.05 21.22 12.83
C GLU A 164 24.63 20.78 12.45
N VAL A 165 24.47 19.81 11.53
CA VAL A 165 23.13 19.32 11.16
C VAL A 165 22.47 18.51 12.26
N ASN A 166 23.21 17.69 13.01
CA ASN A 166 22.68 16.98 14.16
C ASN A 166 22.19 17.96 15.24
N GLU A 167 22.94 19.05 15.49
CA GLU A 167 22.55 20.10 16.44
C GLU A 167 21.26 20.80 16.00
N ILE A 168 21.16 21.22 14.72
CA ILE A 168 19.94 21.86 14.16
C ILE A 168 18.73 20.94 14.29
N VAL A 169 18.86 19.68 13.85
CA VAL A 169 17.77 18.71 13.86
C VAL A 169 17.29 18.42 15.28
N ALA A 170 18.22 18.15 16.20
CA ALA A 170 17.90 17.90 17.60
C ALA A 170 17.23 19.12 18.25
N ALA A 171 17.77 20.32 18.03
CA ALA A 171 17.21 21.56 18.57
C ALA A 171 15.78 21.82 18.06
N SER A 172 15.55 21.60 16.76
CA SER A 172 14.25 21.73 16.13
C SER A 172 13.22 20.76 16.68
N ASN A 173 13.61 19.48 16.85
CA ASN A 173 12.73 18.47 17.43
C ASN A 173 12.38 18.77 18.89
N ILE A 174 13.36 19.14 19.72
CA ILE A 174 13.14 19.49 21.13
C ILE A 174 12.19 20.70 21.24
N HIS A 175 12.42 21.74 20.44
CA HIS A 175 11.54 22.91 20.40
C HIS A 175 10.11 22.52 20.02
N THR A 176 9.95 21.73 18.95
CA THR A 176 8.64 21.29 18.46
C THR A 176 7.88 20.48 19.52
N ILE A 177 8.55 19.51 20.16
CA ILE A 177 7.94 18.69 21.23
C ILE A 177 7.50 19.57 22.40
N LYS A 178 8.37 20.48 22.84
CA LYS A 178 8.11 21.34 24.01
C LYS A 178 6.98 22.33 23.75
N ARG A 179 6.95 22.94 22.55
CA ARG A 179 5.99 24.00 22.20
C ARG A 179 4.65 23.46 21.72
N HIS A 180 4.66 22.51 20.79
CA HIS A 180 3.47 22.06 20.06
C HIS A 180 3.05 20.64 20.43
N GLY A 181 4.01 19.76 20.66
CA GLY A 181 3.78 18.35 20.95
C GLY A 181 4.61 17.44 20.05
N PRO A 182 4.91 16.21 20.49
CA PRO A 182 5.74 15.28 19.74
C PRO A 182 5.11 14.81 18.42
N ASP A 183 3.78 14.78 18.34
CA ASP A 183 3.02 14.41 17.13
C ASP A 183 3.02 15.48 16.02
N ARG A 184 3.74 16.60 16.21
CA ARG A 184 4.05 17.59 15.15
C ARG A 184 5.37 17.27 14.43
N ILE A 185 6.02 16.17 14.78
CA ILE A 185 7.18 15.62 14.08
C ILE A 185 6.73 14.36 13.34
N ILE A 186 6.83 14.38 12.02
CA ILE A 186 6.42 13.27 11.16
C ILE A 186 7.62 12.68 10.42
N GLY A 187 7.56 11.39 10.12
CA GLY A 187 8.54 10.71 9.27
C GLY A 187 7.90 9.90 8.17
N PHE A 188 8.28 10.17 6.94
CA PHE A 188 7.84 9.43 5.77
C PHE A 188 8.96 8.54 5.24
N SER A 189 8.80 7.23 5.42
CA SER A 189 9.63 6.21 4.78
C SER A 189 8.77 5.01 4.41
N PRO A 190 8.82 4.54 3.15
CA PRO A 190 7.94 3.49 2.67
C PRO A 190 8.61 2.11 2.74
N ILE A 191 7.82 1.04 2.68
CA ILE A 191 8.27 -0.29 2.22
C ILE A 191 9.49 -0.80 3.02
N PRO A 192 9.32 -1.31 4.25
CA PRO A 192 10.44 -1.76 5.06
C PRO A 192 11.12 -3.01 4.50
N ALA A 193 10.39 -3.87 3.76
CA ALA A 193 10.92 -5.14 3.27
C ALA A 193 12.13 -5.01 2.32
N MET A 194 12.33 -3.85 1.68
CA MET A 194 13.48 -3.64 0.79
C MET A 194 14.80 -3.33 1.55
N SER A 195 14.72 -2.84 2.79
CA SER A 195 15.88 -2.51 3.64
C SER A 195 15.38 -2.23 5.06
N MET A 196 15.22 -3.30 5.84
CA MET A 196 14.47 -3.35 7.09
C MET A 196 15.04 -2.42 8.17
N ILE A 197 16.36 -2.42 8.34
CA ILE A 197 17.08 -1.64 9.35
C ILE A 197 17.14 -0.17 8.95
N SER A 198 17.30 0.11 7.67
CA SER A 198 17.26 1.48 7.14
C SER A 198 15.90 2.13 7.34
N TYR A 199 14.80 1.38 7.23
CA TYR A 199 13.48 1.87 7.66
C TYR A 199 13.45 2.06 9.19
N ALA A 200 13.82 1.02 9.94
CA ALA A 200 13.70 0.98 11.39
C ALA A 200 14.49 2.11 12.08
N ALA A 201 15.61 2.55 11.50
CA ALA A 201 16.42 3.64 12.00
C ALA A 201 15.60 4.91 12.31
N GLY A 202 14.83 5.39 11.33
CA GLY A 202 14.05 6.61 11.49
C GLY A 202 12.80 6.42 12.34
N THR A 203 12.09 5.31 12.13
CA THR A 203 10.85 5.04 12.89
C THR A 203 11.14 4.72 14.35
N ARG A 204 12.28 4.09 14.68
CA ARG A 204 12.67 3.82 16.07
C ARG A 204 12.96 5.12 16.81
N TYR A 205 13.69 6.04 16.17
CA TYR A 205 13.94 7.38 16.69
C TYR A 205 12.62 8.14 16.93
N LEU A 206 11.75 8.20 15.91
CA LEU A 206 10.46 8.88 15.99
C LEU A 206 9.58 8.30 17.08
N SER A 207 9.42 6.98 17.12
CA SER A 207 8.63 6.31 18.15
C SER A 207 9.13 6.64 19.55
N LEU A 208 10.44 6.60 19.81
CA LEU A 208 11.02 6.93 21.12
C LEU A 208 10.67 8.35 21.56
N ILE A 209 10.75 9.33 20.65
CA ILE A 209 10.41 10.74 20.95
C ILE A 209 8.91 11.06 20.82
N GLY A 210 8.08 10.10 20.40
CA GLY A 210 6.63 10.28 20.20
C GLY A 210 6.21 10.90 18.88
N GLY A 211 7.13 10.99 17.92
CA GLY A 211 6.84 11.37 16.54
C GLY A 211 5.99 10.34 15.80
N VAL A 212 5.47 10.74 14.64
CA VAL A 212 4.49 9.99 13.87
C VAL A 212 5.17 9.23 12.72
N CYS A 213 4.90 7.92 12.65
CA CYS A 213 5.30 7.07 11.53
C CYS A 213 4.19 7.05 10.47
N MET A 214 4.51 7.55 9.27
CA MET A 214 3.57 7.69 8.16
C MET A 214 3.46 6.38 7.36
N SER A 215 2.24 5.96 7.00
CA SER A 215 1.99 4.77 6.19
C SER A 215 2.40 4.98 4.73
N PHE A 216 2.44 3.92 3.95
CA PHE A 216 2.84 3.97 2.54
C PHE A 216 1.99 3.10 1.63
N TYR A 217 1.47 1.96 2.09
CA TYR A 217 0.84 0.98 1.20
C TYR A 217 -0.51 1.48 0.68
N ASP A 218 -1.33 2.02 1.59
CA ASP A 218 -2.55 2.77 1.30
C ASP A 218 -2.25 4.02 0.44
N TRP A 219 -1.28 4.83 0.86
CA TRP A 219 -0.89 6.06 0.17
C TRP A 219 -0.40 5.85 -1.25
N TYR A 220 0.33 4.77 -1.50
CA TYR A 220 0.81 4.44 -2.85
C TYR A 220 -0.29 3.92 -3.74
N CYS A 221 -1.46 3.59 -3.17
CA CYS A 221 -2.53 2.83 -3.80
C CYS A 221 -2.09 1.39 -4.13
N ASP A 222 -1.13 0.88 -3.37
CA ASP A 222 -0.65 -0.48 -3.48
C ASP A 222 -1.53 -1.42 -2.63
N LEU A 223 -2.08 -0.93 -1.51
CA LEU A 223 -3.13 -1.60 -0.75
C LEU A 223 -4.35 -1.81 -1.64
N PRO A 224 -4.84 -3.06 -1.80
CA PRO A 224 -6.16 -3.32 -2.35
C PRO A 224 -7.16 -3.45 -1.20
N PRO A 225 -8.02 -2.44 -0.90
CA PRO A 225 -8.93 -2.52 0.25
C PRO A 225 -9.92 -3.70 0.17
N SER A 226 -10.12 -4.27 -1.02
CA SER A 226 -10.81 -5.54 -1.22
C SER A 226 -10.19 -6.72 -0.47
N SER A 227 -8.87 -6.75 -0.23
CA SER A 227 -8.23 -7.83 0.52
C SER A 227 -8.64 -7.82 2.01
N PRO A 228 -8.52 -6.69 2.74
CA PRO A 228 -9.10 -6.55 4.07
C PRO A 228 -10.60 -6.85 4.10
N GLN A 229 -11.37 -6.34 3.13
CA GLN A 229 -12.82 -6.56 3.04
C GLN A 229 -13.19 -8.04 2.96
N VAL A 230 -12.51 -8.81 2.11
CA VAL A 230 -12.85 -10.21 1.81
C VAL A 230 -12.21 -11.19 2.80
N TRP A 231 -11.00 -10.91 3.28
CA TRP A 231 -10.17 -11.89 4.00
C TRP A 231 -9.70 -11.46 5.40
N GLY A 232 -9.89 -10.19 5.77
CA GLY A 232 -9.26 -9.64 6.97
C GLY A 232 -7.73 -9.72 6.90
N GLU A 233 -7.16 -9.44 5.73
CA GLU A 233 -5.71 -9.48 5.47
C GLU A 233 -5.28 -8.24 4.69
N GLN A 234 -4.15 -7.63 5.07
CA GLN A 234 -3.60 -6.47 4.35
C GLN A 234 -3.32 -6.85 2.90
N THR A 235 -2.45 -7.84 2.73
CA THR A 235 -2.12 -8.50 1.48
C THR A 235 -1.37 -9.78 1.84
N ASP A 236 -1.73 -10.89 1.20
CA ASP A 236 -0.92 -12.10 1.19
C ASP A 236 -1.16 -12.79 -0.15
N VAL A 237 -0.08 -13.16 -0.83
CA VAL A 237 -0.14 -13.66 -2.22
C VAL A 237 0.78 -14.86 -2.42
N PRO A 238 0.49 -15.71 -3.41
CA PRO A 238 1.40 -16.78 -3.83
C PRO A 238 2.77 -16.24 -4.24
N GLU A 239 3.82 -17.04 -4.08
CA GLU A 239 5.14 -16.72 -4.63
C GLU A 239 5.15 -16.89 -6.16
N SER A 240 6.14 -16.30 -6.85
CA SER A 240 6.26 -16.42 -8.31
C SER A 240 6.47 -17.86 -8.79
N ALA A 241 7.17 -18.69 -8.00
CA ALA A 241 7.33 -20.10 -8.29
C ALA A 241 5.99 -20.86 -8.33
N ASP A 242 4.98 -20.40 -7.60
CA ASP A 242 3.65 -21.02 -7.60
C ASP A 242 2.88 -20.77 -8.91
N TRP A 243 3.26 -19.75 -9.70
CA TRP A 243 2.72 -19.57 -11.05
C TRP A 243 2.99 -20.80 -11.92
N TYR A 244 4.10 -21.49 -11.68
CA TYR A 244 4.48 -22.71 -12.41
C TYR A 244 3.59 -23.93 -12.08
N ASN A 245 2.84 -23.86 -10.98
CA ASN A 245 1.88 -24.90 -10.59
C ASN A 245 0.49 -24.65 -11.21
N SER A 246 0.24 -23.45 -11.71
CA SER A 246 -1.01 -23.07 -12.38
C SER A 246 -1.10 -23.67 -13.77
N SER A 247 -2.31 -24.04 -14.19
CA SER A 247 -2.63 -24.51 -15.54
C SER A 247 -3.44 -23.51 -16.37
N TYR A 248 -3.90 -22.41 -15.76
CA TYR A 248 -4.53 -21.29 -16.46
C TYR A 248 -4.25 -19.97 -15.74
N ILE A 249 -3.60 -19.01 -16.42
CA ILE A 249 -3.23 -17.73 -15.82
C ILE A 249 -3.81 -16.56 -16.60
N ILE A 250 -4.51 -15.66 -15.91
CA ILE A 250 -4.85 -14.33 -16.45
C ILE A 250 -3.92 -13.29 -15.84
N ALA A 251 -3.14 -12.59 -16.67
CA ALA A 251 -2.41 -11.39 -16.29
C ALA A 251 -3.29 -10.15 -16.53
N TRP A 252 -3.97 -9.69 -15.48
CA TRP A 252 -4.96 -8.62 -15.56
C TRP A 252 -4.40 -7.31 -14.98
N GLY A 253 -4.16 -6.33 -15.85
CA GLY A 253 -3.62 -5.04 -15.42
C GLY A 253 -2.24 -5.15 -14.74
N SER A 254 -1.49 -6.21 -15.04
CA SER A 254 -0.16 -6.50 -14.49
C SER A 254 0.82 -6.72 -15.63
N ASN A 255 1.71 -5.74 -15.87
CA ASN A 255 2.69 -5.81 -16.95
C ASN A 255 3.94 -6.61 -16.54
N VAL A 256 3.77 -7.92 -16.32
CA VAL A 256 4.75 -8.87 -15.75
C VAL A 256 6.19 -8.68 -16.25
N PRO A 257 6.51 -8.68 -17.56
CA PRO A 257 7.91 -8.56 -18.01
C PRO A 257 8.57 -7.22 -17.66
N GLN A 258 7.79 -6.16 -17.54
CA GLN A 258 8.29 -4.82 -17.22
C GLN A 258 8.39 -4.58 -15.71
N THR A 259 7.35 -4.93 -14.95
CA THR A 259 7.22 -4.58 -13.53
C THR A 259 7.61 -5.72 -12.59
N ARG A 260 7.59 -6.97 -13.07
CA ARG A 260 8.03 -8.21 -12.38
C ARG A 260 9.14 -8.91 -13.17
N THR A 261 10.03 -8.12 -13.78
CA THR A 261 11.13 -8.61 -14.65
C THR A 261 11.87 -9.85 -14.12
N PRO A 262 12.34 -9.90 -12.85
CA PRO A 262 13.09 -11.06 -12.36
C PRO A 262 12.27 -12.35 -12.19
N ASP A 263 10.94 -12.25 -12.21
CA ASP A 263 10.00 -13.37 -12.00
C ASP A 263 9.27 -13.77 -13.29
N ALA A 264 9.41 -12.96 -14.35
CA ALA A 264 8.71 -13.17 -15.61
C ALA A 264 9.03 -14.51 -16.28
N HIS A 265 10.18 -15.12 -15.96
CA HIS A 265 10.56 -16.42 -16.49
C HIS A 265 9.56 -17.51 -16.08
N PHE A 266 9.05 -17.51 -14.83
CA PHE A 266 8.04 -18.47 -14.39
C PHE A 266 6.76 -18.39 -15.23
N PHE A 267 6.32 -17.18 -15.58
CA PHE A 267 5.16 -16.97 -16.46
C PHE A 267 5.43 -17.46 -17.89
N THR A 268 6.64 -17.28 -18.42
CA THR A 268 6.96 -17.74 -19.78
C THR A 268 7.22 -19.23 -19.86
N GLU A 269 7.83 -19.82 -18.84
CA GLU A 269 8.25 -21.22 -18.82
C GLU A 269 7.08 -22.14 -18.49
N VAL A 270 6.12 -21.70 -17.68
CA VAL A 270 4.92 -22.50 -17.39
C VAL A 270 4.08 -22.75 -18.64
N ARG A 271 4.15 -21.86 -19.64
CA ARG A 271 3.52 -22.07 -20.94
C ARG A 271 4.04 -23.32 -21.66
N TYR A 272 5.32 -23.69 -21.46
CA TYR A 272 5.87 -24.94 -21.98
C TYR A 272 5.35 -26.17 -21.25
N LYS A 273 4.81 -26.01 -20.04
CA LYS A 273 4.09 -27.05 -19.29
C LYS A 273 2.62 -27.20 -19.76
N GLY A 274 2.19 -26.41 -20.75
CA GLY A 274 0.84 -26.45 -21.32
C GLY A 274 -0.12 -25.42 -20.72
N THR A 275 0.34 -24.56 -19.81
CA THR A 275 -0.50 -23.53 -19.19
C THR A 275 -0.86 -22.44 -20.18
N LYS A 276 -2.16 -22.19 -20.34
CA LYS A 276 -2.68 -21.09 -21.16
C LYS A 276 -2.56 -19.76 -20.42
N THR A 277 -2.15 -18.72 -21.12
CA THR A 277 -1.99 -17.38 -20.56
C THR A 277 -2.83 -16.33 -21.30
N VAL A 278 -3.53 -15.47 -20.55
CA VAL A 278 -4.36 -14.39 -21.09
C VAL A 278 -3.85 -13.04 -20.56
N ALA A 279 -3.62 -12.06 -21.44
CA ALA A 279 -3.35 -10.68 -21.04
C ALA A 279 -4.63 -9.85 -21.13
N VAL A 280 -4.94 -9.13 -20.05
CA VAL A 280 -6.01 -8.13 -20.04
C VAL A 280 -5.41 -6.76 -19.79
N THR A 281 -5.19 -6.00 -20.88
CA THR A 281 -4.66 -4.63 -20.84
C THR A 281 -5.27 -3.78 -21.96
N PRO A 282 -5.63 -2.51 -21.70
CA PRO A 282 -6.23 -1.65 -22.73
C PRO A 282 -5.27 -1.37 -23.90
N ASP A 283 -3.98 -1.21 -23.62
CA ASP A 283 -2.91 -1.08 -24.60
C ASP A 283 -2.29 -2.45 -24.95
N PHE A 284 -1.57 -2.52 -26.07
CA PHE A 284 -0.73 -3.69 -26.37
C PHE A 284 0.56 -3.62 -25.54
N SER A 285 0.43 -3.95 -24.26
CA SER A 285 1.49 -3.92 -23.26
C SER A 285 2.51 -5.05 -23.45
N GLU A 286 3.64 -5.03 -22.73
CA GLU A 286 4.66 -6.06 -22.89
C GLU A 286 4.18 -7.46 -22.47
N VAL A 287 3.25 -7.57 -21.51
CA VAL A 287 2.67 -8.88 -21.12
C VAL A 287 1.81 -9.47 -22.24
N ALA A 288 1.15 -8.66 -23.07
CA ALA A 288 0.37 -9.16 -24.21
C ALA A 288 1.24 -9.96 -25.20
N LYS A 289 2.52 -9.59 -25.35
CA LYS A 289 3.49 -10.34 -26.17
C LYS A 289 3.79 -11.75 -25.63
N LEU A 290 3.53 -12.00 -24.35
CA LEU A 290 3.80 -13.28 -23.66
C LEU A 290 2.53 -14.12 -23.45
N SER A 291 1.38 -13.64 -23.90
CA SER A 291 0.09 -14.29 -23.71
C SER A 291 -0.47 -14.89 -24.99
N ASP A 292 -1.31 -15.91 -24.84
CA ASP A 292 -1.97 -16.61 -25.94
C ASP A 292 -3.23 -15.85 -26.42
N ILE A 293 -3.86 -15.08 -25.53
CA ILE A 293 -4.99 -14.18 -25.83
C ILE A 293 -4.69 -12.78 -25.26
N TRP A 294 -5.06 -11.74 -26.01
CA TRP A 294 -5.08 -10.35 -25.55
C TRP A 294 -6.50 -9.79 -25.57
N LEU A 295 -7.05 -9.52 -24.39
CA LEU A 295 -8.29 -8.76 -24.22
C LEU A 295 -7.96 -7.30 -23.89
N HIS A 296 -8.67 -6.36 -24.49
CA HIS A 296 -8.37 -4.93 -24.37
C HIS A 296 -9.61 -4.09 -23.99
N PRO A 297 -10.17 -4.27 -22.78
CA PRO A 297 -11.27 -3.44 -22.33
C PRO A 297 -10.86 -1.97 -22.28
N LYS A 298 -11.83 -1.06 -22.44
CA LYS A 298 -11.65 0.36 -22.09
C LYS A 298 -11.10 0.42 -20.64
N GLN A 299 -10.04 1.18 -20.44
CA GLN A 299 -9.37 1.26 -19.14
C GLN A 299 -10.34 1.69 -18.03
N GLY A 300 -10.31 1.04 -16.86
CA GLY A 300 -11.21 1.38 -15.76
C GLY A 300 -12.61 0.78 -15.87
N THR A 301 -12.90 0.01 -16.93
CA THR A 301 -14.16 -0.73 -17.09
C THR A 301 -14.03 -2.22 -16.75
N ASP A 302 -12.89 -2.62 -16.20
CA ASP A 302 -12.52 -4.01 -15.97
C ASP A 302 -13.50 -4.77 -15.05
N ALA A 303 -14.08 -4.11 -14.05
CA ALA A 303 -15.12 -4.69 -13.20
C ALA A 303 -16.34 -5.17 -14.02
N ALA A 304 -16.72 -4.49 -15.11
CA ALA A 304 -17.79 -4.95 -15.98
C ALA A 304 -17.42 -6.29 -16.66
N MET A 305 -16.17 -6.42 -17.10
CA MET A 305 -15.67 -7.69 -17.65
C MET A 305 -15.64 -8.80 -16.61
N ALA A 306 -15.11 -8.53 -15.42
CA ALA A 306 -15.08 -9.51 -14.34
C ALA A 306 -16.49 -9.96 -13.93
N MET A 307 -17.46 -9.03 -13.88
CA MET A 307 -18.85 -9.36 -13.58
C MET A 307 -19.48 -10.27 -14.66
N ALA A 308 -19.21 -10.03 -15.95
CA ALA A 308 -19.68 -10.91 -17.01
C ALA A 308 -19.02 -12.30 -17.01
N MET A 309 -17.73 -12.36 -16.70
CA MET A 309 -17.04 -13.65 -16.53
C MET A 309 -17.62 -14.43 -15.32
N GLY A 310 -17.90 -13.74 -14.22
CA GLY A 310 -18.58 -14.30 -13.06
C GLY A 310 -19.99 -14.83 -13.38
N HIS A 311 -20.76 -14.09 -14.20
CA HIS A 311 -22.06 -14.55 -14.70
C HIS A 311 -21.96 -15.86 -15.49
N VAL A 312 -20.99 -15.98 -16.41
CA VAL A 312 -20.75 -17.22 -17.17
C VAL A 312 -20.40 -18.37 -16.24
N ILE A 313 -19.50 -18.15 -15.26
CA ILE A 313 -19.11 -19.18 -14.28
C ILE A 313 -20.32 -19.66 -13.47
N LEU A 314 -21.15 -18.75 -12.95
CA LEU A 314 -22.36 -19.12 -12.22
C LEU A 314 -23.34 -19.88 -13.10
N LYS A 315 -23.57 -19.42 -14.35
CA LYS A 315 -24.50 -20.07 -15.26
C LYS A 315 -24.03 -21.48 -15.67
N GLU A 316 -22.73 -21.69 -15.88
CA GLU A 316 -22.24 -22.96 -16.43
C GLU A 316 -21.80 -23.98 -15.38
N PHE A 317 -21.44 -23.57 -14.16
CA PHE A 317 -20.94 -24.49 -13.13
C PHE A 317 -21.86 -24.62 -11.91
N TYR A 318 -22.80 -23.68 -11.71
CA TYR A 318 -23.76 -23.70 -10.60
C TYR A 318 -25.22 -23.84 -11.06
N PHE A 319 -25.56 -23.36 -12.25
CA PHE A 319 -26.89 -23.51 -12.86
C PHE A 319 -26.83 -24.02 -14.31
N PRO A 320 -26.07 -25.10 -14.58
CA PRO A 320 -25.92 -25.62 -15.94
C PRO A 320 -27.24 -26.17 -16.46
N ASP A 321 -27.40 -26.16 -17.78
CA ASP A 321 -28.63 -26.63 -18.43
C ASP A 321 -28.87 -28.13 -18.26
N ASN A 322 -27.82 -28.92 -17.95
CA ASN A 322 -27.93 -30.34 -17.62
C ASN A 322 -28.28 -30.60 -16.14
N GLY A 323 -28.30 -29.57 -15.29
CA GLY A 323 -28.59 -29.66 -13.85
C GLY A 323 -27.43 -30.15 -12.96
N GLU A 324 -26.27 -30.51 -13.51
CA GLU A 324 -25.15 -31.09 -12.76
C GLU A 324 -24.14 -30.03 -12.29
N ARG A 325 -24.25 -29.58 -11.04
CA ARG A 325 -23.33 -28.61 -10.42
C ARG A 325 -21.92 -29.16 -10.25
N SER A 326 -20.92 -28.28 -10.32
CA SER A 326 -19.53 -28.61 -9.95
C SER A 326 -19.44 -28.98 -8.47
N ALA A 327 -19.26 -30.26 -8.16
CA ALA A 327 -19.16 -30.75 -6.78
C ALA A 327 -18.00 -30.09 -6.01
N TYR A 328 -16.86 -29.86 -6.67
CA TYR A 328 -15.71 -29.19 -6.08
C TYR A 328 -16.04 -27.73 -5.71
N PHE A 329 -16.64 -26.97 -6.62
CA PHE A 329 -16.97 -25.57 -6.37
C PHE A 329 -18.02 -25.41 -5.28
N ASP A 330 -19.06 -26.26 -5.30
CA ASP A 330 -20.10 -26.28 -4.29
C ASP A 330 -19.56 -26.56 -2.88
N ASP A 331 -18.71 -27.58 -2.73
CA ASP A 331 -18.08 -27.88 -1.44
C ASP A 331 -17.19 -26.72 -0.98
N TYR A 332 -16.38 -26.19 -1.89
CA TYR A 332 -15.47 -25.09 -1.58
C TYR A 332 -16.22 -23.87 -1.04
N VAL A 333 -17.21 -23.37 -1.77
CA VAL A 333 -17.91 -22.14 -1.36
C VAL A 333 -18.75 -22.34 -0.10
N ARG A 334 -19.26 -23.55 0.12
CA ARG A 334 -20.00 -23.92 1.34
C ARG A 334 -19.13 -23.85 2.59
N ARG A 335 -17.89 -24.32 2.51
CA ARG A 335 -17.00 -24.41 3.67
C ARG A 335 -16.19 -23.14 3.92
N TYR A 336 -15.77 -22.48 2.85
CA TYR A 336 -14.74 -21.44 2.95
C TYR A 336 -15.24 -20.02 2.69
N THR A 337 -16.52 -19.84 2.38
CA THR A 337 -17.10 -18.52 2.10
C THR A 337 -18.28 -18.23 3.03
N ASP A 338 -18.77 -17.00 2.99
CA ASP A 338 -19.99 -16.56 3.65
C ASP A 338 -21.27 -16.87 2.86
N MET A 339 -21.19 -17.52 1.69
CA MET A 339 -22.35 -17.87 0.86
C MET A 339 -23.52 -18.55 1.61
N PRO A 340 -23.29 -19.48 2.57
CA PRO A 340 -24.36 -20.08 3.37
C PRO A 340 -25.00 -19.16 4.43
N MET A 341 -24.37 -18.03 4.75
CA MET A 341 -24.79 -17.19 5.87
C MET A 341 -26.08 -16.45 5.55
N LEU A 342 -26.92 -16.27 6.58
CA LEU A 342 -28.21 -15.60 6.45
C LEU A 342 -28.10 -14.08 6.60
N VAL A 343 -28.75 -13.35 5.69
CA VAL A 343 -28.85 -11.90 5.66
C VAL A 343 -30.31 -11.50 5.88
N THR A 344 -30.55 -10.54 6.76
CA THR A 344 -31.89 -9.96 6.95
C THR A 344 -32.27 -9.09 5.76
N LEU A 345 -33.54 -9.09 5.41
CA LEU A 345 -34.09 -8.23 4.37
C LEU A 345 -34.96 -7.14 4.99
N LYS A 346 -34.76 -5.89 4.59
CA LYS A 346 -35.56 -4.74 5.04
C LYS A 346 -36.41 -4.17 3.92
N GLU A 347 -37.60 -3.69 4.24
CA GLU A 347 -38.44 -2.98 3.29
C GLU A 347 -37.80 -1.63 2.90
N LYS A 348 -37.88 -1.30 1.61
CA LYS A 348 -37.48 -0.02 1.04
C LYS A 348 -38.50 0.41 0.01
N VAL A 349 -38.98 1.65 0.15
CA VAL A 349 -39.76 2.31 -0.90
C VAL A 349 -38.78 2.96 -1.87
N LEU A 350 -38.87 2.57 -3.15
CA LEU A 350 -38.08 3.14 -4.23
C LEU A 350 -38.66 4.48 -4.68
N ASP A 351 -37.88 5.27 -5.42
CA ASP A 351 -38.33 6.54 -6.00
C ASP A 351 -39.54 6.38 -6.95
N SER A 352 -39.73 5.18 -7.51
CA SER A 352 -40.91 4.82 -8.30
C SER A 352 -42.20 4.68 -7.48
N GLY A 353 -42.12 4.68 -6.15
CA GLY A 353 -43.19 4.35 -5.22
C GLY A 353 -43.39 2.85 -4.97
N GLU A 354 -42.59 2.00 -5.63
CA GLU A 354 -42.60 0.54 -5.41
C GLU A 354 -41.93 0.16 -4.09
N THR A 355 -42.59 -0.66 -3.27
CA THR A 355 -41.95 -1.28 -2.10
C THR A 355 -41.25 -2.57 -2.49
N VAL A 356 -39.95 -2.63 -2.25
CA VAL A 356 -39.11 -3.82 -2.42
C VAL A 356 -38.42 -4.17 -1.10
N LEU A 357 -37.81 -5.35 -1.03
CA LEU A 357 -36.85 -5.67 0.01
C LEU A 357 -35.44 -5.29 -0.43
N VAL A 358 -34.53 -5.03 0.50
CA VAL A 358 -33.10 -4.86 0.23
C VAL A 358 -32.26 -5.62 1.26
N PRO A 359 -31.08 -6.14 0.88
CA PRO A 359 -30.16 -6.75 1.84
C PRO A 359 -29.76 -5.75 2.93
N ASP A 360 -29.77 -6.20 4.19
CA ASP A 360 -29.37 -5.42 5.35
C ASP A 360 -28.19 -6.09 6.07
N ARG A 361 -28.27 -6.40 7.37
CA ARG A 361 -27.15 -7.03 8.09
C ARG A 361 -27.22 -8.56 8.08
N TYR A 362 -26.10 -9.23 8.39
CA TYR A 362 -26.17 -10.66 8.71
C TYR A 362 -27.06 -10.88 9.95
N VAL A 363 -27.79 -11.99 9.94
CA VAL A 363 -28.40 -12.52 11.16
C VAL A 363 -27.28 -12.96 12.11
N ARG A 364 -27.37 -12.57 13.37
CA ARG A 364 -26.41 -12.86 14.42
C ARG A 364 -27.00 -13.85 15.43
N ALA A 365 -26.16 -14.58 16.14
CA ALA A 365 -26.62 -15.48 17.21
C ALA A 365 -27.42 -14.72 18.28
N SER A 366 -27.06 -13.46 18.56
CA SER A 366 -27.82 -12.57 19.47
C SER A 366 -29.25 -12.25 19.02
N ASP A 367 -29.58 -12.47 17.75
CA ASP A 367 -30.93 -12.28 17.24
C ASP A 367 -31.84 -13.49 17.49
N LEU A 368 -31.28 -14.64 17.85
CA LEU A 368 -32.02 -15.88 18.12
C LEU A 368 -32.51 -15.95 19.57
N GLY A 369 -33.50 -16.82 19.83
CA GLY A 369 -33.88 -17.20 21.20
C GLY A 369 -32.68 -17.79 21.98
N ASP A 370 -32.55 -17.46 23.26
CA ASP A 370 -31.41 -17.80 24.12
C ASP A 370 -30.02 -17.50 23.49
N ALA A 371 -29.96 -16.49 22.60
CA ALA A 371 -28.77 -16.11 21.83
C ALA A 371 -28.12 -17.26 21.03
N GLY A 372 -28.93 -18.24 20.59
CA GLY A 372 -28.43 -19.43 19.87
C GLY A 372 -27.46 -20.27 20.69
N GLY A 373 -27.61 -20.29 22.02
CA GLY A 373 -26.71 -20.99 22.94
C GLY A 373 -25.37 -20.28 23.20
N GLN A 374 -25.18 -19.07 22.66
CA GLN A 374 -23.89 -18.38 22.70
C GLN A 374 -23.82 -17.34 23.82
N ALA A 375 -23.06 -17.63 24.87
CA ALA A 375 -22.88 -16.70 26.00
C ALA A 375 -21.82 -15.59 25.77
N ASN A 376 -20.85 -15.84 24.88
CA ASN A 376 -19.73 -14.93 24.60
C ASN A 376 -19.89 -14.34 23.18
N ASN A 377 -19.86 -13.00 23.08
CA ASN A 377 -19.97 -12.22 21.84
C ASN A 377 -21.05 -12.71 20.83
N PRO A 378 -22.29 -13.03 21.25
CA PRO A 378 -23.32 -13.55 20.35
C PRO A 378 -23.65 -12.61 19.17
N GLU A 379 -23.44 -11.31 19.35
CA GLU A 379 -23.65 -10.27 18.33
C GLU A 379 -22.60 -10.27 17.21
N TRP A 380 -21.49 -10.99 17.40
CA TRP A 380 -20.38 -11.13 16.45
C TRP A 380 -20.28 -12.53 15.84
N LYS A 381 -21.34 -13.35 15.98
CA LYS A 381 -21.40 -14.72 15.45
C LYS A 381 -22.52 -14.82 14.41
N THR A 382 -22.16 -15.06 13.16
CA THR A 382 -23.11 -15.22 12.05
C THR A 382 -23.78 -16.59 12.07
N VAL A 383 -24.97 -16.70 11.47
CA VAL A 383 -25.78 -17.92 11.47
C VAL A 383 -26.08 -18.41 10.05
N ALA A 384 -26.34 -19.71 9.93
CA ALA A 384 -26.67 -20.38 8.67
C ALA A 384 -27.76 -21.44 8.89
N LEU A 385 -28.23 -22.07 7.81
CA LEU A 385 -29.09 -23.24 7.88
C LEU A 385 -28.28 -24.52 7.65
N ASP A 386 -28.59 -25.59 8.36
CA ASP A 386 -28.10 -26.93 8.05
C ASP A 386 -28.96 -27.63 6.97
N ASP A 387 -28.54 -28.80 6.53
CA ASP A 387 -29.26 -29.61 5.53
C ASP A 387 -30.68 -30.02 5.95
N SER A 388 -31.01 -30.02 7.25
CA SER A 388 -32.37 -30.27 7.74
C SER A 388 -33.26 -29.03 7.69
N GLY A 389 -32.66 -27.85 7.49
CA GLY A 389 -33.33 -26.55 7.55
C GLY A 389 -33.33 -25.93 8.94
N ALA A 390 -32.59 -26.51 9.89
CA ALA A 390 -32.41 -25.95 11.23
C ALA A 390 -31.41 -24.80 11.20
N VAL A 391 -31.66 -23.77 12.02
CA VAL A 391 -30.72 -22.65 12.20
C VAL A 391 -29.58 -23.10 13.10
N VAL A 392 -28.34 -22.87 12.65
CA VAL A 392 -27.12 -23.24 13.38
C VAL A 392 -26.15 -22.07 13.45
N VAL A 393 -25.29 -22.08 14.47
CA VAL A 393 -24.18 -21.13 14.62
C VAL A 393 -22.89 -21.86 14.24
N PRO A 394 -22.40 -21.75 12.99
CA PRO A 394 -21.17 -22.42 12.59
C PRO A 394 -19.95 -21.84 13.34
N GLN A 395 -18.96 -22.70 13.62
CA GLN A 395 -17.68 -22.26 14.16
C GLN A 395 -16.94 -21.29 13.21
N GLY A 396 -16.03 -20.49 13.78
CA GLY A 396 -15.08 -19.66 13.03
C GLY A 396 -15.37 -18.16 12.96
N ALA A 397 -16.62 -17.72 13.18
CA ALA A 397 -16.96 -16.30 13.21
C ALA A 397 -16.12 -15.49 14.21
N ILE A 398 -15.95 -14.19 13.97
CA ILE A 398 -15.01 -13.36 14.73
C ILE A 398 -15.30 -13.32 16.24
N GLY A 399 -16.57 -13.49 16.64
CA GLY A 399 -16.98 -13.57 18.04
C GLY A 399 -16.34 -14.72 18.82
N PHE A 400 -15.88 -15.80 18.16
CA PHE A 400 -15.18 -16.92 18.80
C PHE A 400 -13.70 -16.64 19.08
N ARG A 401 -13.11 -15.66 18.38
CA ARG A 401 -11.67 -15.34 18.46
C ARG A 401 -11.31 -14.77 19.84
N TRP A 402 -12.15 -13.89 20.35
CA TRP A 402 -11.92 -13.13 21.58
C TRP A 402 -12.90 -13.49 22.69
N GLY A 403 -12.53 -13.17 23.92
CA GLY A 403 -13.35 -13.37 25.10
C GLY A 403 -12.48 -13.57 26.34
N PRO A 404 -13.08 -13.57 27.54
CA PRO A 404 -12.35 -13.80 28.78
C PRO A 404 -11.71 -15.20 28.80
N ASP A 405 -10.63 -15.35 29.55
CA ASP A 405 -10.02 -16.65 29.79
C ASP A 405 -11.00 -17.58 30.52
N GLY A 406 -10.98 -18.88 30.17
CA GLY A 406 -11.87 -19.88 30.74
C GLY A 406 -13.28 -19.96 30.11
N ARG A 407 -13.56 -19.16 29.07
CA ARG A 407 -14.80 -19.26 28.29
C ARG A 407 -15.00 -20.66 27.67
N ALA A 408 -16.25 -21.11 27.59
CA ALA A 408 -16.62 -22.42 27.08
C ALA A 408 -16.37 -22.61 25.58
N ASP A 409 -16.42 -21.51 24.80
CA ASP A 409 -16.22 -21.50 23.34
C ASP A 409 -14.75 -21.29 22.93
N LYS A 410 -13.80 -21.37 23.88
CA LYS A 410 -12.36 -21.32 23.56
C LYS A 410 -11.98 -22.51 22.69
N GLY A 411 -11.29 -22.26 21.58
CA GLY A 411 -10.94 -23.29 20.61
C GLY A 411 -11.98 -23.49 19.52
N GLN A 412 -13.06 -22.70 19.48
CA GLN A 412 -14.07 -22.75 18.40
C GLN A 412 -13.81 -21.73 17.27
N TRP A 413 -12.68 -21.01 17.29
CA TRP A 413 -12.28 -20.13 16.18
C TRP A 413 -11.54 -20.94 15.10
N ASN A 414 -12.27 -21.82 14.42
CA ASN A 414 -11.77 -22.66 13.33
C ASN A 414 -12.87 -22.88 12.26
N LEU A 415 -12.46 -23.39 11.09
CA LEU A 415 -13.35 -23.69 9.96
C LEU A 415 -13.81 -25.15 9.93
N GLU A 416 -13.82 -25.84 11.09
CA GLU A 416 -14.50 -27.14 11.15
C GLU A 416 -16.00 -26.95 10.90
N GLN A 417 -16.57 -27.87 10.15
CA GLN A 417 -17.98 -27.86 9.80
C GLN A 417 -18.82 -28.38 10.96
N LYS A 418 -18.85 -27.61 12.05
CA LYS A 418 -19.53 -27.94 13.30
C LYS A 418 -20.45 -26.82 13.76
N ASN A 419 -21.56 -27.21 14.37
CA ASN A 419 -22.37 -26.30 15.17
C ASN A 419 -21.61 -25.94 16.47
N ALA A 420 -21.57 -24.66 16.80
CA ALA A 420 -20.80 -24.18 17.96
C ALA A 420 -21.46 -24.51 19.30
N ASP A 421 -22.79 -24.69 19.32
CA ASP A 421 -23.57 -24.96 20.54
C ASP A 421 -23.33 -26.37 21.08
N ASP A 422 -23.52 -27.40 20.26
CA ASP A 422 -23.43 -28.81 20.67
C ASP A 422 -22.26 -29.59 20.07
N GLY A 423 -21.48 -28.97 19.17
CA GLY A 423 -20.32 -29.59 18.52
C GLY A 423 -20.66 -30.63 17.44
N SER A 424 -21.95 -30.76 17.07
CA SER A 424 -22.39 -31.67 16.00
C SER A 424 -21.83 -31.28 14.64
N GLU A 425 -21.57 -32.25 13.77
CA GLU A 425 -21.18 -31.98 12.39
C GLU A 425 -22.35 -31.41 11.60
N VAL A 426 -22.09 -30.34 10.84
CA VAL A 426 -23.11 -29.65 10.04
C VAL A 426 -22.65 -29.43 8.62
N ARG A 427 -23.51 -29.79 7.67
CA ARG A 427 -23.41 -29.32 6.29
C ARG A 427 -24.36 -28.13 6.13
N LEU A 428 -23.81 -26.98 5.79
CA LEU A 428 -24.57 -25.73 5.67
C LEU A 428 -25.26 -25.68 4.30
N ARG A 429 -26.54 -25.30 4.22
CA ARG A 429 -27.25 -25.08 2.95
C ARG A 429 -26.70 -23.84 2.24
N LEU A 430 -26.44 -23.94 0.93
CA LEU A 430 -25.99 -22.80 0.14
C LEU A 430 -27.17 -21.97 -0.32
N SER A 431 -28.19 -22.61 -0.86
CA SER A 431 -29.38 -21.95 -1.39
C SER A 431 -30.61 -22.46 -0.65
N LEU A 432 -31.61 -21.58 -0.49
CA LEU A 432 -32.94 -21.98 -0.02
C LEU A 432 -33.69 -22.84 -1.06
N LEU A 433 -33.15 -22.99 -2.27
CA LEU A 433 -33.65 -23.91 -3.30
C LEU A 433 -33.18 -25.36 -3.11
N GLU A 434 -32.23 -25.63 -2.20
CA GLU A 434 -31.76 -27.00 -1.92
C GLU A 434 -32.81 -27.84 -1.16
N ASP A 435 -33.93 -27.25 -0.74
CA ASP A 435 -35.05 -27.97 -0.10
C ASP A 435 -36.03 -28.53 -1.14
N GLU A 436 -35.87 -29.79 -1.52
CA GLU A 436 -36.74 -30.45 -2.51
C GLU A 436 -38.18 -30.67 -1.99
N ALA A 437 -38.42 -30.57 -0.67
CA ALA A 437 -39.71 -30.87 -0.05
C ALA A 437 -40.65 -29.64 0.04
N ALA A 438 -40.13 -28.42 -0.18
CA ALA A 438 -40.89 -27.18 -0.06
C ALA A 438 -40.82 -26.34 -1.35
N LYS A 439 -41.95 -25.75 -1.77
CA LYS A 439 -41.90 -24.67 -2.77
C LYS A 439 -41.29 -23.44 -2.08
N PRO A 440 -40.18 -22.88 -2.59
CA PRO A 440 -39.52 -21.75 -1.93
C PRO A 440 -40.42 -20.50 -2.00
N GLU A 441 -40.64 -19.85 -0.85
CA GLU A 441 -41.19 -18.49 -0.84
C GLU A 441 -40.18 -17.58 -1.55
N THR A 442 -40.65 -16.64 -2.38
CA THR A 442 -39.77 -15.70 -3.09
C THR A 442 -40.18 -14.27 -2.83
N ALA A 443 -39.21 -13.37 -2.75
CA ALA A 443 -39.43 -11.94 -2.63
C ALA A 443 -38.74 -11.13 -3.72
N ARG A 444 -39.21 -9.90 -3.92
CA ARG A 444 -38.58 -8.90 -4.82
C ARG A 444 -37.53 -8.13 -4.04
N VAL A 445 -36.26 -8.27 -4.41
CA VAL A 445 -35.10 -7.67 -3.74
C VAL A 445 -34.39 -6.70 -4.68
N GLY A 446 -34.16 -5.47 -4.21
CA GLY A 446 -33.46 -4.41 -4.94
C GLY A 446 -31.94 -4.44 -4.76
N PHE A 447 -31.21 -4.29 -5.86
CA PHE A 447 -29.75 -4.14 -5.89
C PHE A 447 -29.37 -2.85 -6.60
N PRO A 448 -28.34 -2.11 -6.16
CA PRO A 448 -27.94 -0.89 -6.82
C PRO A 448 -27.24 -1.19 -8.16
N TYR A 449 -27.48 -0.34 -9.16
CA TYR A 449 -26.86 -0.43 -10.47
C TYR A 449 -26.29 0.92 -10.90
N PHE A 450 -24.98 0.94 -11.18
CA PHE A 450 -24.25 2.14 -11.56
C PHE A 450 -23.80 2.12 -13.02
N GLY A 451 -24.03 1.03 -13.76
CA GLY A 451 -23.63 0.91 -15.16
C GLY A 451 -24.39 1.84 -16.11
N GLY A 452 -25.51 2.42 -15.65
CA GLY A 452 -26.29 3.42 -16.38
C GLY A 452 -25.79 4.85 -16.24
N ILE A 453 -24.87 5.13 -15.30
CA ILE A 453 -24.33 6.48 -15.08
C ILE A 453 -23.61 6.94 -16.35
N ALA A 454 -24.10 8.04 -16.92
CA ALA A 454 -23.49 8.65 -18.09
C ALA A 454 -22.14 9.28 -17.74
N SER A 455 -21.14 9.03 -18.58
CA SER A 455 -19.82 9.65 -18.50
C SER A 455 -19.42 10.11 -19.90
N GLU A 456 -18.77 11.27 -20.00
CA GLU A 456 -18.37 11.84 -21.30
C GLU A 456 -17.41 10.91 -22.07
N HIS A 457 -16.55 10.18 -21.34
CA HIS A 457 -15.42 9.46 -21.92
C HIS A 457 -15.51 7.94 -21.80
N PHE A 458 -16.56 7.42 -21.15
CA PHE A 458 -16.78 6.00 -20.93
C PHE A 458 -18.20 5.61 -21.39
N PRO A 459 -18.34 4.50 -22.14
CA PRO A 459 -19.66 3.99 -22.49
C PRO A 459 -20.47 3.62 -21.24
N SER A 460 -21.78 3.90 -21.28
CA SER A 460 -22.73 3.48 -20.27
C SER A 460 -23.80 2.57 -20.88
N ASN A 461 -24.50 1.82 -20.02
CA ASN A 461 -25.64 0.98 -20.38
C ASN A 461 -26.85 1.40 -19.53
N PRO A 462 -27.66 2.37 -20.00
CA PRO A 462 -28.78 2.92 -19.25
C PRO A 462 -29.84 1.85 -18.96
N GLN A 463 -30.07 1.57 -17.68
CA GLN A 463 -31.16 0.74 -17.15
C GLN A 463 -31.72 1.40 -15.88
N SER A 464 -32.57 0.72 -15.13
CA SER A 464 -32.99 1.25 -13.82
C SER A 464 -31.81 1.25 -12.84
N ASP A 465 -31.66 2.34 -12.08
CA ASP A 465 -30.63 2.48 -11.03
C ASP A 465 -30.78 1.43 -9.91
N VAL A 466 -31.95 0.80 -9.82
CA VAL A 466 -32.22 -0.33 -8.91
C VAL A 466 -32.68 -1.55 -9.70
N LEU A 467 -31.90 -2.63 -9.62
CA LEU A 467 -32.26 -3.92 -10.21
C LEU A 467 -33.14 -4.68 -9.21
N VAL A 468 -34.41 -4.85 -9.54
CA VAL A 468 -35.33 -5.66 -8.74
C VAL A 468 -35.27 -7.10 -9.21
N ARG A 469 -34.84 -8.01 -8.32
CA ARG A 469 -34.64 -9.44 -8.59
C ARG A 469 -35.56 -10.29 -7.75
N THR A 470 -36.00 -11.42 -8.28
CA THR A 470 -36.69 -12.44 -7.49
C THR A 470 -35.64 -13.21 -6.69
N VAL A 471 -35.81 -13.37 -5.38
CA VAL A 471 -34.86 -14.08 -4.50
C VAL A 471 -35.66 -15.06 -3.63
N PRO A 472 -35.22 -16.32 -3.48
CA PRO A 472 -35.84 -17.23 -2.53
C PRO A 472 -35.55 -16.74 -1.11
N VAL A 473 -36.57 -16.76 -0.25
CA VAL A 473 -36.52 -16.25 1.11
C VAL A 473 -37.13 -17.25 2.07
N GLN A 474 -36.74 -17.13 3.33
CA GLN A 474 -37.36 -17.86 4.43
C GLN A 474 -37.74 -16.87 5.52
N ARG A 475 -38.89 -17.10 6.14
CA ARG A 475 -39.28 -16.38 7.35
C ARG A 475 -38.58 -16.98 8.57
N LEU A 476 -37.91 -16.15 9.33
CA LEU A 476 -37.23 -16.54 10.56
C LEU A 476 -37.77 -15.72 11.74
N GLU A 477 -38.13 -16.42 12.82
CA GLU A 477 -38.53 -15.80 14.07
C GLU A 477 -37.28 -15.44 14.89
N LEU A 478 -37.02 -14.13 15.00
CA LEU A 478 -35.94 -13.57 15.81
C LEU A 478 -36.52 -13.02 17.13
N ALA A 479 -35.67 -12.80 18.12
CA ALA A 479 -36.05 -12.23 19.42
C ALA A 479 -36.76 -10.87 19.31
N GLY A 480 -36.47 -10.10 18.24
CA GLY A 480 -37.10 -8.81 17.93
C GLY A 480 -38.32 -8.87 17.01
N GLY A 481 -38.73 -10.06 16.56
CA GLY A 481 -39.86 -10.29 15.65
C GLY A 481 -39.53 -11.12 14.42
N SER A 482 -40.56 -11.44 13.65
CA SER A 482 -40.45 -12.20 12.39
C SER A 482 -39.80 -11.36 11.28
N THR A 483 -38.78 -11.88 10.62
CA THR A 483 -38.13 -11.22 9.46
C THR A 483 -37.92 -12.18 8.31
N LEU A 484 -37.81 -11.65 7.08
CA LEU A 484 -37.40 -12.42 5.92
C LEU A 484 -35.88 -12.43 5.83
N VAL A 485 -35.33 -13.61 5.57
CA VAL A 485 -33.90 -13.84 5.39
C VAL A 485 -33.63 -14.52 4.05
N ALA A 486 -32.45 -14.28 3.50
CA ALA A 486 -31.92 -15.00 2.35
C ALA A 486 -30.47 -15.39 2.60
N THR A 487 -29.98 -16.40 1.89
CA THR A 487 -28.55 -16.73 1.90
C THR A 487 -27.76 -15.70 1.09
N VAL A 488 -26.49 -15.49 1.42
CA VAL A 488 -25.58 -14.69 0.58
C VAL A 488 -25.47 -15.29 -0.83
N PHE A 489 -25.50 -16.61 -0.98
CA PHE A 489 -25.48 -17.27 -2.29
C PHE A 489 -26.67 -16.83 -3.16
N ASP A 490 -27.90 -16.90 -2.64
CA ASP A 490 -29.11 -16.56 -3.38
C ASP A 490 -29.15 -15.08 -3.79
N LEU A 491 -28.63 -14.20 -2.92
CA LEU A 491 -28.47 -12.78 -3.21
C LEU A 491 -27.38 -12.52 -4.25
N GLN A 492 -26.26 -13.22 -4.17
CA GLN A 492 -25.15 -13.07 -5.11
C GLN A 492 -25.54 -13.51 -6.52
N VAL A 493 -26.20 -14.67 -6.65
CA VAL A 493 -26.68 -15.19 -7.95
C VAL A 493 -27.72 -14.24 -8.56
N ALA A 494 -28.63 -13.70 -7.73
CA ALA A 494 -29.60 -12.70 -8.16
C ALA A 494 -28.94 -11.39 -8.63
N ASN A 495 -27.91 -10.91 -7.91
CA ASN A 495 -27.13 -9.73 -8.30
C ASN A 495 -26.49 -9.91 -9.70
N TYR A 496 -25.88 -11.06 -9.98
CA TYR A 496 -25.33 -11.41 -11.30
C TYR A 496 -26.40 -11.62 -12.40
N GLY A 497 -27.69 -11.67 -12.05
CA GLY A 497 -28.78 -11.83 -13.01
C GLY A 497 -28.83 -13.20 -13.68
N VAL A 498 -28.42 -14.26 -12.98
CA VAL A 498 -28.45 -15.64 -13.49
C VAL A 498 -29.82 -16.27 -13.24
N ALA A 499 -30.41 -16.89 -14.25
CA ALA A 499 -31.71 -17.55 -14.14
C ALA A 499 -31.61 -18.87 -13.38
N ARG A 500 -32.55 -19.09 -12.44
CA ARG A 500 -32.64 -20.26 -11.56
C ARG A 500 -33.94 -21.04 -11.73
N GLY A 501 -34.87 -20.53 -12.56
CA GLY A 501 -36.16 -21.17 -12.82
C GLY A 501 -37.27 -20.73 -11.87
N LEU A 502 -37.12 -19.58 -11.21
CA LEU A 502 -38.13 -19.03 -10.32
C LEU A 502 -39.28 -18.36 -11.10
N GLU A 503 -40.49 -18.40 -10.55
CA GLU A 503 -41.65 -17.76 -11.17
C GLU A 503 -41.45 -16.23 -11.23
N GLY A 504 -41.65 -15.64 -12.40
CA GLY A 504 -41.47 -14.20 -12.60
C GLY A 504 -40.03 -13.69 -12.44
N GLU A 505 -39.03 -14.58 -12.50
CA GLU A 505 -37.62 -14.23 -12.33
C GLU A 505 -37.13 -13.28 -13.42
N PHE A 506 -36.78 -12.06 -13.02
CA PHE A 506 -36.05 -11.14 -13.88
C PHE A 506 -34.57 -11.53 -13.89
N ALA A 507 -34.17 -12.32 -14.89
CA ALA A 507 -32.80 -12.79 -15.11
C ALA A 507 -32.53 -12.98 -16.61
N ALA A 508 -31.26 -13.06 -17.00
CA ALA A 508 -30.86 -13.30 -18.39
C ALA A 508 -31.22 -14.73 -18.81
N LYS A 509 -31.84 -14.87 -20.00
CA LYS A 509 -32.13 -16.16 -20.63
C LYS A 509 -30.96 -16.67 -21.46
N SER A 510 -30.14 -15.76 -21.96
CA SER A 510 -28.95 -16.06 -22.75
C SER A 510 -27.83 -15.06 -22.47
N PHE A 511 -26.60 -15.40 -22.86
CA PHE A 511 -25.48 -14.47 -22.80
C PHE A 511 -25.60 -13.28 -23.77
N ASP A 512 -26.50 -13.38 -24.76
CA ASP A 512 -26.78 -12.34 -25.74
C ASP A 512 -27.82 -11.32 -25.27
N ASP A 513 -28.50 -11.60 -24.15
CA ASP A 513 -29.47 -10.69 -23.57
C ASP A 513 -28.74 -9.48 -22.97
N ASN A 514 -29.18 -8.27 -23.29
CA ASN A 514 -28.64 -7.03 -22.69
C ASN A 514 -29.15 -6.83 -21.26
N HIS A 515 -28.79 -7.75 -20.38
CA HIS A 515 -29.14 -7.78 -18.97
C HIS A 515 -27.89 -7.40 -18.15
N PRO A 516 -27.98 -6.61 -17.05
CA PRO A 516 -26.78 -6.22 -16.32
C PRO A 516 -25.94 -7.43 -15.91
N TYR A 517 -24.64 -7.30 -16.18
CA TYR A 517 -23.61 -8.31 -15.96
C TYR A 517 -23.62 -9.51 -16.90
N THR A 518 -24.35 -9.50 -18.02
CA THR A 518 -24.14 -10.50 -19.09
C THR A 518 -22.96 -10.13 -20.00
N PRO A 519 -22.43 -11.09 -20.79
CA PRO A 519 -21.47 -10.79 -21.84
C PRO A 519 -21.95 -9.73 -22.86
N ALA A 520 -23.22 -9.75 -23.29
CA ALA A 520 -23.76 -8.71 -24.18
C ALA A 520 -23.81 -7.30 -23.56
N TRP A 521 -24.11 -7.21 -22.26
CA TRP A 521 -24.07 -5.96 -21.51
C TRP A 521 -22.64 -5.43 -21.39
N GLN A 522 -21.69 -6.31 -21.08
CA GLN A 522 -20.29 -5.98 -20.88
C GLN A 522 -19.61 -5.52 -22.17
N GLU A 523 -19.97 -6.09 -23.31
CA GLU A 523 -19.43 -5.70 -24.62
C GLU A 523 -19.74 -4.22 -24.92
N GLN A 524 -20.93 -3.73 -24.53
CA GLN A 524 -21.30 -2.32 -24.70
C GLN A 524 -20.47 -1.37 -23.82
N ILE A 525 -20.15 -1.78 -22.59
CA ILE A 525 -19.41 -0.95 -21.63
C ILE A 525 -17.91 -0.94 -21.93
N THR A 526 -17.35 -2.11 -22.18
CA THR A 526 -15.89 -2.29 -22.25
C THR A 526 -15.35 -2.25 -23.67
N GLY A 527 -16.20 -2.51 -24.67
CA GLY A 527 -15.80 -2.73 -26.07
C GLY A 527 -15.09 -4.06 -26.34
N THR A 528 -14.94 -4.95 -25.35
CA THR A 528 -14.32 -6.27 -25.55
C THR A 528 -15.35 -7.26 -26.10
N PRO A 529 -15.05 -8.03 -27.16
CA PRO A 529 -15.99 -8.98 -27.75
C PRO A 529 -16.50 -10.04 -26.76
N ARG A 530 -17.82 -10.20 -26.69
CA ARG A 530 -18.51 -11.10 -25.75
C ARG A 530 -18.10 -12.56 -25.91
N ASP A 531 -17.84 -13.00 -27.14
CA ASP A 531 -17.46 -14.37 -27.49
C ASP A 531 -16.10 -14.74 -26.87
N GLN A 532 -15.15 -13.80 -26.88
CA GLN A 532 -13.85 -13.96 -26.23
C GLN A 532 -13.99 -14.00 -24.71
N VAL A 533 -14.83 -13.13 -24.12
CA VAL A 533 -15.10 -13.10 -22.68
C VAL A 533 -15.73 -14.42 -22.21
N ILE A 534 -16.74 -14.92 -22.95
CA ILE A 534 -17.37 -16.22 -22.68
C ILE A 534 -16.33 -17.34 -22.77
N THR A 535 -15.50 -17.35 -23.82
CA THR A 535 -14.46 -18.38 -24.02
C THR A 535 -13.48 -18.39 -22.84
N VAL A 536 -12.92 -17.24 -22.48
CA VAL A 536 -11.94 -17.16 -21.38
C VAL A 536 -12.60 -17.51 -20.04
N ALA A 537 -13.83 -17.07 -19.76
CA ALA A 537 -14.53 -17.39 -18.52
C ALA A 537 -14.81 -18.89 -18.38
N ARG A 538 -15.30 -19.51 -19.46
CA ARG A 538 -15.58 -20.95 -19.53
C ARG A 538 -14.30 -21.78 -19.35
N GLU A 539 -13.25 -21.46 -20.10
CA GLU A 539 -11.97 -22.19 -20.00
C GLU A 539 -11.33 -22.01 -18.62
N PHE A 540 -11.40 -20.81 -18.04
CA PHE A 540 -10.90 -20.53 -16.70
C PHE A 540 -11.64 -21.36 -15.63
N GLY A 541 -12.98 -21.39 -15.70
CA GLY A 541 -13.83 -22.19 -14.82
C GLY A 541 -13.61 -23.69 -15.01
N GLN A 542 -13.57 -24.16 -16.26
CA GLN A 542 -13.36 -25.58 -16.56
C GLN A 542 -12.00 -26.05 -16.07
N ASN A 543 -10.93 -25.29 -16.31
CA ASN A 543 -9.61 -25.63 -15.79
C ASN A 543 -9.62 -25.73 -14.26
N ALA A 544 -10.26 -24.78 -13.56
CA ALA A 544 -10.36 -24.83 -12.11
C ALA A 544 -11.17 -26.03 -11.62
N HIS A 545 -12.24 -26.42 -12.33
CA HIS A 545 -13.03 -27.61 -12.04
C HIS A 545 -12.18 -28.88 -12.18
N ASP A 546 -11.52 -29.04 -13.32
CA ASP A 546 -10.72 -30.24 -13.66
C ASP A 546 -9.49 -30.42 -12.76
N THR A 547 -8.97 -29.31 -12.24
CA THR A 547 -7.71 -29.29 -11.49
C THR A 547 -7.85 -28.99 -10.01
N GLU A 548 -9.09 -28.88 -9.52
CA GLU A 548 -9.42 -28.49 -8.15
C GLU A 548 -8.76 -27.16 -7.73
N GLY A 549 -8.94 -26.14 -8.57
CA GLY A 549 -8.62 -24.75 -8.25
C GLY A 549 -7.32 -24.20 -8.82
N ARG A 550 -6.64 -24.86 -9.79
CA ARG A 550 -5.36 -24.38 -10.36
C ARG A 550 -5.52 -23.35 -11.48
N SER A 551 -6.44 -22.42 -11.30
CA SER A 551 -6.60 -21.20 -12.11
C SER A 551 -6.20 -19.97 -11.29
N MET A 552 -5.39 -19.09 -11.88
CA MET A 552 -4.77 -17.97 -11.18
C MET A 552 -4.99 -16.65 -11.92
N VAL A 553 -5.12 -15.55 -11.17
CA VAL A 553 -5.10 -14.20 -11.74
C VAL A 553 -3.96 -13.40 -11.14
N ILE A 554 -3.00 -13.04 -11.98
CA ILE A 554 -1.92 -12.10 -11.67
C ILE A 554 -2.46 -10.69 -11.90
N ILE A 555 -2.67 -9.94 -10.82
CA ILE A 555 -3.32 -8.63 -10.84
C ILE A 555 -2.39 -7.52 -10.31
N GLY A 556 -2.57 -6.27 -10.74
CA GLY A 556 -1.70 -5.18 -10.32
C GLY A 556 -2.29 -3.77 -10.46
N ALA A 557 -1.40 -2.77 -10.38
CA ALA A 557 -1.75 -1.36 -10.26
C ALA A 557 -2.66 -0.79 -11.37
N ALA A 558 -2.76 -1.41 -12.56
CA ALA A 558 -3.71 -0.93 -13.57
C ALA A 558 -5.17 -1.22 -13.20
N MET A 559 -5.40 -2.18 -12.29
CA MET A 559 -6.69 -2.45 -11.65
C MET A 559 -6.85 -1.66 -10.35
N ASN A 560 -5.76 -1.49 -9.59
CA ASN A 560 -5.80 -1.01 -8.20
C ASN A 560 -5.78 0.51 -8.02
N HIS A 561 -5.29 1.27 -9.01
CA HIS A 561 -5.11 2.73 -8.85
C HIS A 561 -6.33 3.55 -9.30
N TRP A 562 -7.48 2.92 -9.52
CA TRP A 562 -8.77 3.56 -9.82
C TRP A 562 -9.54 3.86 -8.55
N TYR A 563 -10.41 4.86 -8.56
CA TYR A 563 -11.30 5.20 -7.45
C TYR A 563 -12.15 4.00 -7.01
N HIS A 564 -12.66 3.23 -7.97
CA HIS A 564 -13.40 2.00 -7.74
C HIS A 564 -12.54 0.73 -7.86
N CYS A 565 -11.29 0.76 -7.37
CA CYS A 565 -10.39 -0.40 -7.35
C CYS A 565 -11.02 -1.62 -6.64
N ASP A 566 -11.81 -1.41 -5.60
CA ASP A 566 -12.47 -2.48 -4.86
C ASP A 566 -13.40 -3.30 -5.76
N MET A 567 -14.07 -2.66 -6.70
CA MET A 567 -14.97 -3.33 -7.64
C MET A 567 -14.18 -4.13 -8.68
N ASN A 568 -13.10 -3.55 -9.20
CA ASN A 568 -12.17 -4.24 -10.10
C ASN A 568 -11.61 -5.51 -9.45
N TYR A 569 -11.17 -5.41 -8.20
CA TYR A 569 -10.61 -6.54 -7.47
C TYR A 569 -11.68 -7.54 -7.04
N ARG A 570 -12.79 -7.10 -6.44
CA ARG A 570 -13.86 -8.00 -5.99
C ARG A 570 -14.51 -8.77 -7.13
N GLY A 571 -14.63 -8.20 -8.32
CA GLY A 571 -15.09 -8.95 -9.50
C GLY A 571 -14.18 -10.15 -9.80
N VAL A 572 -12.86 -9.93 -9.82
CA VAL A 572 -11.86 -10.99 -10.05
C VAL A 572 -11.78 -11.98 -8.87
N ILE A 573 -11.81 -11.48 -7.64
CA ILE A 573 -11.79 -12.31 -6.42
C ILE A 573 -13.04 -13.20 -6.39
N ASN A 574 -14.21 -12.69 -6.76
CA ASN A 574 -15.43 -13.48 -6.87
C ASN A 574 -15.26 -14.66 -7.84
N MET A 575 -14.69 -14.43 -9.03
CA MET A 575 -14.41 -15.53 -9.97
C MET A 575 -13.53 -16.61 -9.34
N LEU A 576 -12.46 -16.20 -8.64
CA LEU A 576 -11.53 -17.12 -7.99
C LEU A 576 -12.18 -17.90 -6.84
N MET A 577 -13.00 -17.23 -6.02
CA MET A 577 -13.72 -17.89 -4.91
C MET A 577 -14.79 -18.87 -5.44
N MET A 578 -15.55 -18.47 -6.45
CA MET A 578 -16.55 -19.34 -7.12
C MET A 578 -15.88 -20.54 -7.82
N CYS A 579 -14.65 -20.39 -8.30
CA CYS A 579 -13.89 -21.49 -8.89
C CYS A 579 -13.03 -22.26 -7.86
N GLY A 580 -13.17 -21.98 -6.55
CA GLY A 580 -12.40 -22.64 -5.50
C GLY A 580 -10.87 -22.52 -5.63
N CYS A 581 -10.36 -21.39 -6.12
CA CYS A 581 -8.94 -21.22 -6.43
C CYS A 581 -8.10 -20.67 -5.27
N ILE A 582 -8.71 -19.96 -4.30
CA ILE A 582 -7.97 -19.35 -3.18
C ILE A 582 -7.49 -20.46 -2.22
N GLY A 583 -6.21 -20.41 -1.85
CA GLY A 583 -5.58 -21.40 -0.97
C GLY A 583 -5.15 -22.71 -1.64
N LYS A 584 -5.22 -22.80 -2.98
CA LYS A 584 -4.75 -23.96 -3.77
C LYS A 584 -3.48 -23.59 -4.52
N SER A 585 -2.41 -24.38 -4.36
CA SER A 585 -1.14 -24.17 -5.10
C SER A 585 -1.38 -24.22 -6.62
N GLY A 586 -0.90 -23.20 -7.34
CA GLY A 586 -1.20 -22.98 -8.75
C GLY A 586 -2.52 -22.22 -8.99
N GLY A 587 -3.21 -21.81 -7.94
CA GLY A 587 -4.47 -21.10 -7.98
C GLY A 587 -4.44 -19.80 -7.18
N GLY A 588 -5.43 -18.95 -7.43
CA GLY A 588 -5.80 -17.88 -6.53
C GLY A 588 -5.44 -16.47 -6.99
N TRP A 589 -5.56 -15.53 -6.04
CA TRP A 589 -5.38 -14.10 -6.25
C TRP A 589 -3.91 -13.73 -6.06
N SER A 590 -3.26 -13.28 -7.14
CA SER A 590 -1.82 -13.01 -7.17
C SER A 590 -1.57 -11.53 -7.45
N HIS A 591 -1.81 -10.71 -6.43
CA HIS A 591 -1.62 -9.25 -6.47
C HIS A 591 -0.16 -8.85 -6.30
N TYR A 592 0.37 -8.11 -7.27
CA TYR A 592 1.75 -7.62 -7.19
C TYR A 592 1.86 -6.13 -7.55
N VAL A 593 2.39 -5.37 -6.59
CA VAL A 593 2.53 -3.91 -6.61
C VAL A 593 3.92 -3.51 -6.11
N GLY A 594 4.02 -2.87 -4.95
CA GLY A 594 5.26 -2.70 -4.17
C GLY A 594 5.64 -3.92 -3.34
N GLN A 595 6.85 -3.91 -2.81
CA GLN A 595 7.50 -4.96 -2.02
C GLN A 595 7.03 -4.91 -0.56
N GLU A 596 5.75 -5.14 -0.31
CA GLU A 596 5.15 -4.94 1.02
C GLU A 596 5.61 -6.01 2.03
N LYS A 597 5.78 -7.27 1.58
CA LYS A 597 5.94 -8.44 2.45
C LYS A 597 7.32 -8.51 3.10
N LEU A 598 7.42 -7.87 4.26
CA LEU A 598 8.51 -8.04 5.21
C LEU A 598 8.28 -9.34 5.99
N ARG A 599 8.95 -10.41 5.57
CA ARG A 599 8.67 -11.76 6.12
C ARG A 599 8.89 -11.85 7.64
N PRO A 600 10.03 -11.44 8.23
CA PRO A 600 10.25 -11.50 9.68
C PRO A 600 9.52 -10.38 10.45
N GLN A 601 8.19 -10.29 10.28
CA GLN A 601 7.36 -9.15 10.65
C GLN A 601 7.44 -8.79 12.13
N THR A 602 7.26 -9.77 13.03
CA THR A 602 7.17 -9.52 14.47
C THR A 602 8.54 -9.27 15.11
N GLY A 603 9.63 -9.79 14.53
CA GLY A 603 10.99 -9.43 14.93
C GLY A 603 11.38 -8.02 14.49
N TRP A 604 10.88 -7.56 13.34
CA TRP A 604 11.12 -6.20 12.85
C TRP A 604 10.24 -5.14 13.54
N THR A 605 8.95 -5.44 13.75
CA THR A 605 7.97 -4.47 14.27
C THR A 605 8.37 -3.96 15.66
N LEU A 606 8.90 -4.85 16.51
CA LEU A 606 9.40 -4.47 17.83
C LEU A 606 10.55 -3.46 17.75
N LEU A 607 11.49 -3.67 16.83
CA LEU A 607 12.67 -2.82 16.66
C LEU A 607 12.25 -1.47 16.06
N ALA A 608 11.53 -1.52 14.95
CA ALA A 608 11.19 -0.38 14.12
C ALA A 608 10.32 0.64 14.84
N PHE A 609 9.44 0.20 15.73
CA PHE A 609 8.55 1.11 16.47
C PHE A 609 8.91 1.23 17.95
N ALA A 610 10.09 0.75 18.35
CA ALA A 610 10.57 0.76 19.73
C ALA A 610 9.63 0.07 20.74
N LEU A 611 8.92 -0.99 20.32
CA LEU A 611 7.96 -1.73 21.16
C LEU A 611 8.61 -2.56 22.25
N ASP A 612 9.92 -2.68 22.20
CA ASP A 612 10.80 -3.17 23.25
C ASP A 612 10.92 -2.19 24.43
N TRP A 613 10.67 -0.89 24.21
CA TRP A 613 10.73 0.16 25.24
C TRP A 613 9.38 0.79 25.57
N ILE A 614 8.54 1.03 24.57
CA ILE A 614 7.32 1.84 24.69
C ILE A 614 6.19 1.25 23.85
N ARG A 615 4.96 1.27 24.37
CA ARG A 615 3.76 0.86 23.64
C ARG A 615 2.59 1.78 24.03
N PRO A 616 1.75 2.25 23.09
CA PRO A 616 1.87 2.12 21.63
C PRO A 616 2.77 3.20 20.98
N PRO A 617 3.20 3.01 19.72
CA PRO A 617 3.78 4.08 18.89
C PRO A 617 2.68 4.98 18.31
N ARG A 618 3.05 6.03 17.55
CA ARG A 618 2.11 6.80 16.72
C ARG A 618 2.26 6.41 15.25
N GLN A 619 1.21 5.82 14.69
CA GLN A 619 1.11 5.41 13.30
C GLN A 619 -0.03 6.17 12.63
N GLN A 620 0.17 6.63 11.40
CA GLN A 620 -0.81 7.44 10.66
C GLN A 620 -1.02 6.94 9.25
N ASN A 621 -2.28 6.90 8.81
CA ASN A 621 -2.62 6.65 7.42
C ASN A 621 -2.35 7.93 6.59
N SER A 622 -1.39 7.85 5.68
CA SER A 622 -0.79 8.99 5.00
C SER A 622 -1.72 9.70 4.03
N THR A 623 -2.66 8.98 3.41
CA THR A 623 -3.58 9.60 2.44
C THR A 623 -4.46 10.64 3.12
N SER A 624 -5.12 10.30 4.23
CA SER A 624 -5.91 11.26 5.02
C SER A 624 -5.05 12.41 5.55
N PHE A 625 -3.84 12.09 6.02
CA PHE A 625 -2.91 13.11 6.50
C PHE A 625 -2.53 14.12 5.41
N PHE A 626 -2.10 13.65 4.24
CA PHE A 626 -1.71 14.56 3.16
C PHE A 626 -2.91 15.27 2.57
N TYR A 627 -4.08 14.63 2.47
CA TYR A 627 -5.31 15.30 2.07
C TYR A 627 -5.62 16.51 2.97
N ALA A 628 -5.51 16.35 4.29
CA ALA A 628 -5.73 17.41 5.27
C ALA A 628 -4.62 18.48 5.26
N HIS A 629 -3.35 18.09 5.34
CA HIS A 629 -2.24 19.04 5.59
C HIS A 629 -1.62 19.65 4.34
N THR A 630 -1.92 19.11 3.16
CA THR A 630 -1.65 19.81 1.89
C THR A 630 -2.86 20.58 1.38
N ASP A 631 -3.92 20.67 2.19
CA ASP A 631 -5.17 21.39 1.92
C ASP A 631 -5.89 20.98 0.63
N GLN A 632 -5.64 19.77 0.13
CA GLN A 632 -6.28 19.25 -1.07
C GLN A 632 -7.79 19.12 -0.91
N TRP A 633 -8.27 18.95 0.33
CA TRP A 633 -9.68 18.95 0.69
C TRP A 633 -10.42 20.25 0.34
N ARG A 634 -9.71 21.37 0.27
CA ARG A 634 -10.27 22.67 -0.12
C ARG A 634 -10.58 22.78 -1.61
N TYR A 635 -10.21 21.78 -2.40
CA TYR A 635 -10.38 21.73 -3.85
C TYR A 635 -11.18 20.49 -4.27
N GLU A 636 -11.82 19.80 -3.33
CA GLU A 636 -12.63 18.63 -3.62
C GLU A 636 -13.91 19.02 -4.37
N LYS A 637 -14.17 18.37 -5.49
CA LYS A 637 -15.32 18.65 -6.37
C LYS A 637 -16.27 17.47 -6.50
N ILE A 638 -15.89 16.29 -5.98
CA ILE A 638 -16.79 15.15 -5.91
C ILE A 638 -17.66 15.27 -4.66
N GLY A 639 -18.96 15.36 -4.86
CA GLY A 639 -19.96 15.29 -3.79
C GLY A 639 -20.11 13.86 -3.27
N VAL A 640 -20.44 13.72 -1.98
CA VAL A 640 -20.70 12.41 -1.36
C VAL A 640 -21.92 11.75 -2.02
N GLU A 641 -22.91 12.54 -2.38
CA GLU A 641 -24.14 12.14 -3.05
C GLU A 641 -23.91 11.51 -4.44
N GLU A 642 -22.79 11.82 -5.10
CA GLU A 642 -22.43 11.28 -6.42
C GLU A 642 -21.97 9.81 -6.33
N VAL A 643 -21.55 9.35 -5.15
CA VAL A 643 -21.03 7.99 -4.93
C VAL A 643 -21.92 7.12 -4.03
N LEU A 644 -23.03 7.67 -3.53
CA LEU A 644 -24.02 6.94 -2.73
C LEU A 644 -24.82 5.92 -3.56
N SER A 645 -25.33 4.91 -2.87
CA SER A 645 -26.31 3.99 -3.44
C SER A 645 -27.64 4.70 -3.73
N PRO A 646 -28.34 4.38 -4.84
CA PRO A 646 -29.71 4.82 -5.05
C PRO A 646 -30.69 4.25 -3.99
N LEU A 647 -30.27 3.24 -3.22
CA LEU A 647 -31.06 2.66 -2.13
C LEU A 647 -30.82 3.35 -0.77
N ALA A 648 -29.81 4.21 -0.66
CA ALA A 648 -29.49 4.93 0.57
C ALA A 648 -30.47 6.11 0.81
N ASP A 649 -30.68 6.47 2.07
CA ASP A 649 -31.35 7.73 2.40
C ASP A 649 -30.32 8.87 2.34
N LYS A 650 -30.39 9.69 1.29
CA LYS A 650 -29.44 10.81 1.08
C LYS A 650 -29.45 11.82 2.23
N SER A 651 -30.54 11.91 3.00
CA SER A 651 -30.64 12.84 4.13
C SER A 651 -29.75 12.43 5.32
N GLU A 652 -29.44 11.14 5.45
CA GLU A 652 -28.55 10.61 6.51
C GLU A 652 -27.07 10.81 6.18
N TYR A 653 -26.70 10.90 4.89
CA TYR A 653 -25.32 10.82 4.40
C TYR A 653 -24.78 12.14 3.82
N GLY A 654 -24.99 13.26 4.51
CA GLY A 654 -24.49 14.58 4.11
C GLY A 654 -23.04 14.91 4.52
N GLY A 655 -22.58 16.07 4.07
CA GLY A 655 -21.24 16.62 4.35
C GLY A 655 -20.26 16.42 3.19
N SER A 656 -19.00 16.74 3.45
CA SER A 656 -17.88 16.61 2.50
C SER A 656 -17.02 15.38 2.79
N MET A 657 -16.13 14.99 1.87
CA MET A 657 -15.24 13.84 2.06
C MET A 657 -14.34 13.96 3.31
N ILE A 658 -13.91 15.17 3.68
CA ILE A 658 -13.11 15.37 4.91
C ILE A 658 -13.96 15.18 6.18
N ASP A 659 -15.25 15.50 6.14
CA ASP A 659 -16.15 15.31 7.28
C ASP A 659 -16.27 13.83 7.66
N TYR A 660 -16.32 12.94 6.66
CA TYR A 660 -16.31 11.49 6.88
C TYR A 660 -15.00 11.03 7.53
N ASN A 661 -13.86 11.64 7.16
CA ASN A 661 -12.58 11.31 7.78
C ASN A 661 -12.53 11.76 9.24
N VAL A 662 -13.01 12.97 9.55
CA VAL A 662 -13.07 13.48 10.94
C VAL A 662 -13.99 12.63 11.80
N ARG A 663 -15.15 12.21 11.27
CA ARG A 663 -16.07 11.26 11.92
C ARG A 663 -15.36 9.94 12.22
N ALA A 664 -14.66 9.36 11.23
CA ALA A 664 -13.90 8.15 11.40
C ALA A 664 -12.81 8.29 12.48
N GLU A 665 -12.04 9.38 12.46
CA GLU A 665 -11.00 9.66 13.45
C GLU A 665 -11.54 9.74 14.89
N ARG A 666 -12.64 10.48 15.12
CA ARG A 666 -13.21 10.64 16.46
C ARG A 666 -13.93 9.39 16.97
N MET A 667 -14.47 8.56 16.08
CA MET A 667 -15.03 7.24 16.42
C MET A 667 -13.93 6.19 16.67
N GLY A 668 -12.65 6.55 16.48
CA GLY A 668 -11.51 5.66 16.63
C GLY A 668 -11.30 4.73 15.44
N TRP A 669 -11.95 4.97 14.31
CA TRP A 669 -11.83 4.10 13.12
C TRP A 669 -10.50 4.30 12.39
N LEU A 670 -10.06 5.55 12.25
CA LEU A 670 -8.79 5.92 11.64
C LEU A 670 -7.89 6.64 12.65
N PRO A 671 -6.56 6.60 12.48
CA PRO A 671 -5.66 7.39 13.31
C PRO A 671 -5.70 8.88 12.95
N THR A 672 -5.29 9.70 13.91
CA THR A 672 -5.19 11.16 13.78
C THR A 672 -3.74 11.60 13.98
N ALA A 673 -3.26 12.51 13.13
CA ALA A 673 -1.98 13.17 13.30
C ALA A 673 -1.97 14.60 12.72
N PRO A 674 -1.62 15.63 13.52
CA PRO A 674 -1.49 15.56 14.98
C PRO A 674 -2.80 15.16 15.67
N GLN A 675 -2.75 14.72 16.93
CA GLN A 675 -3.90 14.07 17.60
C GLN A 675 -4.85 15.08 18.23
N LEU A 676 -4.31 15.90 19.13
CA LEU A 676 -5.05 16.89 19.90
C LEU A 676 -4.47 18.28 19.63
N LYS A 677 -5.32 19.31 19.66
CA LYS A 677 -4.86 20.71 19.53
C LYS A 677 -3.90 21.09 20.65
N THR A 678 -4.21 20.66 21.87
CA THR A 678 -3.34 20.84 23.03
C THR A 678 -2.18 19.86 22.98
N ASN A 679 -0.98 20.32 23.34
CA ASN A 679 0.20 19.46 23.46
C ASN A 679 -0.13 18.25 24.37
N PRO A 680 0.03 17.00 23.92
CA PRO A 680 -0.39 15.82 24.68
C PRO A 680 0.40 15.62 25.98
N LEU A 681 1.57 16.24 26.14
CA LEU A 681 2.29 16.31 27.42
C LEU A 681 1.55 17.23 28.42
N GLN A 682 0.99 18.33 27.93
CA GLN A 682 0.26 19.29 28.75
C GLN A 682 -1.07 18.73 29.23
N VAL A 683 -1.77 17.94 28.40
CA VAL A 683 -3.02 17.25 28.78
C VAL A 683 -2.83 16.41 30.05
N VAL A 684 -1.72 15.66 30.15
CA VAL A 684 -1.42 14.85 31.34
C VAL A 684 -1.11 15.72 32.55
N ARG A 685 -0.38 16.84 32.37
CA ARG A 685 -0.08 17.79 33.46
C ARG A 685 -1.34 18.46 33.99
N ASP A 686 -2.24 18.86 33.10
CA ASP A 686 -3.51 19.50 33.46
C ASP A 686 -4.42 18.53 34.21
N ALA A 687 -4.51 17.28 33.74
CA ALA A 687 -5.24 16.22 34.44
C ALA A 687 -4.70 15.97 35.87
N GLN A 688 -3.37 15.90 36.01
CA GLN A 688 -2.72 15.75 37.31
C GLN A 688 -2.97 16.95 38.23
N ALA A 689 -2.91 18.18 37.70
CA ALA A 689 -3.23 19.40 38.45
C ALA A 689 -4.70 19.44 38.90
N ALA A 690 -5.60 18.84 38.11
CA ALA A 690 -7.01 18.67 38.44
C ALA A 690 -7.30 17.47 39.36
N GLY A 691 -6.28 16.65 39.69
CA GLY A 691 -6.45 15.44 40.50
C GLY A 691 -7.26 14.33 39.81
N GLN A 692 -7.26 14.28 38.47
CA GLN A 692 -8.01 13.32 37.65
C GLN A 692 -7.10 12.35 36.90
N ASP A 693 -7.62 11.18 36.52
CA ASP A 693 -6.94 10.31 35.55
C ASP A 693 -6.88 11.01 34.17
N PRO A 694 -5.72 10.99 33.47
CA PRO A 694 -5.60 11.66 32.17
C PRO A 694 -6.58 11.19 31.10
N LYS A 695 -7.05 9.93 31.15
CA LYS A 695 -8.05 9.42 30.20
C LYS A 695 -9.41 10.01 30.51
N ASP A 696 -9.83 9.99 31.78
CA ASP A 696 -11.10 10.57 32.21
C ASP A 696 -11.15 12.07 31.92
N TYR A 697 -10.05 12.79 32.21
CA TYR A 697 -9.90 14.21 31.88
C TYR A 697 -10.04 14.46 30.38
N ALA A 698 -9.42 13.63 29.54
CA ALA A 698 -9.52 13.78 28.09
C ALA A 698 -10.92 13.46 27.55
N VAL A 699 -11.59 12.42 28.06
CA VAL A 699 -12.98 12.09 27.70
C VAL A 699 -13.91 13.24 28.06
N GLN A 700 -13.86 13.73 29.30
CA GLN A 700 -14.65 14.88 29.75
C GLN A 700 -14.32 16.14 28.94
N GLY A 701 -13.04 16.36 28.65
CA GLY A 701 -12.57 17.49 27.86
C GLY A 701 -13.10 17.48 26.43
N LEU A 702 -13.09 16.33 25.78
CA LEU A 702 -13.61 16.14 24.42
C LEU A 702 -15.13 16.27 24.38
N GLN A 703 -15.86 15.69 25.34
CA GLN A 703 -17.32 15.81 25.43
C GLN A 703 -17.77 17.25 25.74
N SER A 704 -17.05 17.97 26.59
CA SER A 704 -17.35 19.38 26.92
C SER A 704 -16.83 20.39 25.89
N GLY A 705 -15.96 19.95 24.97
CA GLY A 705 -15.29 20.81 23.99
C GLY A 705 -14.13 21.65 24.52
N SER A 706 -13.74 21.47 25.79
CA SER A 706 -12.55 22.13 26.38
C SER A 706 -11.23 21.55 25.86
N LEU A 707 -11.26 20.30 25.39
CA LEU A 707 -10.21 19.67 24.58
C LEU A 707 -10.75 19.43 23.16
N LYS A 708 -9.91 19.62 22.14
CA LYS A 708 -10.28 19.47 20.72
C LYS A 708 -9.33 18.55 19.98
N MET A 709 -9.88 17.68 19.13
CA MET A 709 -9.09 16.90 18.17
C MET A 709 -8.56 17.81 17.06
N SER A 710 -7.31 17.62 16.65
CA SER A 710 -6.66 18.48 15.64
C SER A 710 -7.32 18.39 14.27
N CYS A 711 -7.89 17.24 13.90
CA CYS A 711 -8.57 17.03 12.62
C CYS A 711 -9.79 17.93 12.40
N THR A 712 -10.38 18.51 13.46
CA THR A 712 -11.49 19.48 13.34
C THR A 712 -11.04 20.87 12.87
N ASP A 713 -9.75 21.17 12.90
CA ASP A 713 -9.20 22.47 12.46
C ASP A 713 -7.73 22.28 12.00
N PRO A 714 -7.48 21.55 10.89
CA PRO A 714 -6.14 21.22 10.43
C PRO A 714 -5.35 22.46 9.95
N ASP A 715 -6.03 23.58 9.74
CA ASP A 715 -5.46 24.85 9.32
C ASP A 715 -5.04 25.75 10.48
N HIS A 716 -5.44 25.44 11.71
CA HIS A 716 -4.93 26.13 12.90
C HIS A 716 -3.42 25.89 13.07
N PRO A 717 -2.60 26.92 13.38
CA PRO A 717 -1.15 26.77 13.50
C PRO A 717 -0.70 25.76 14.56
N ASP A 718 -1.45 25.59 15.64
CA ASP A 718 -1.16 24.54 16.63
C ASP A 718 -1.35 23.12 16.09
N ASN A 719 -2.11 22.93 15.00
CA ASN A 719 -2.42 21.64 14.39
C ASN A 719 -1.54 21.29 13.18
N TRP A 720 -0.59 22.15 12.81
CA TRP A 720 0.31 21.88 11.69
C TRP A 720 1.39 20.87 12.05
N PRO A 721 1.73 19.92 11.17
CA PRO A 721 3.03 19.27 11.24
C PRO A 721 4.12 20.33 11.07
N ARG A 722 5.17 20.25 11.88
CA ARG A 722 6.27 21.24 11.91
C ARG A 722 7.54 20.67 11.30
N ASN A 723 7.90 19.44 11.68
CA ASN A 723 9.11 18.79 11.20
C ASN A 723 8.76 17.54 10.40
N MET A 724 9.37 17.40 9.22
CA MET A 724 9.23 16.23 8.37
C MET A 724 10.59 15.63 8.03
N PHE A 725 10.74 14.35 8.35
CA PHE A 725 11.83 13.52 7.87
C PHE A 725 11.40 12.72 6.64
N VAL A 726 12.23 12.71 5.61
CA VAL A 726 12.02 11.88 4.42
C VAL A 726 13.28 11.05 4.19
N TRP A 727 13.14 9.74 4.15
CA TRP A 727 14.25 8.86 3.80
C TRP A 727 13.74 7.65 3.06
N ARG A 728 14.56 7.15 2.11
CA ARG A 728 14.19 6.03 1.22
C ARG A 728 12.93 6.33 0.40
N SER A 729 12.67 7.61 0.17
CA SER A 729 11.47 8.13 -0.49
C SER A 729 11.81 9.39 -1.28
N ASN A 730 11.20 9.53 -2.45
CA ASN A 730 11.17 10.76 -3.23
C ASN A 730 9.73 11.28 -3.29
N ILE A 731 9.11 11.55 -2.13
CA ILE A 731 7.68 11.91 -2.06
C ILE A 731 7.34 13.11 -2.96
N LEU A 732 8.17 14.14 -3.03
CA LEU A 732 7.94 15.33 -3.87
C LEU A 732 8.32 15.15 -5.35
N GLY A 733 8.86 13.99 -5.74
CA GLY A 733 9.21 13.67 -7.13
C GLY A 733 8.49 12.45 -7.69
N SER A 734 7.76 11.72 -6.85
CA SER A 734 7.31 10.36 -7.14
C SER A 734 5.91 10.07 -6.62
N SER A 735 5.70 10.01 -5.31
CA SER A 735 4.46 9.47 -4.71
C SER A 735 3.49 10.54 -4.20
N GLY A 736 3.90 11.81 -4.15
CA GLY A 736 3.13 12.99 -3.77
C GLY A 736 2.02 13.33 -4.75
N LYS A 737 0.85 12.69 -4.64
CA LYS A 737 -0.36 13.10 -5.41
C LYS A 737 -0.76 14.51 -4.98
N GLY A 738 -1.05 15.38 -5.95
CA GLY A 738 -1.23 16.80 -5.67
C GLY A 738 0.09 17.52 -5.41
N HIS A 739 1.10 17.29 -6.26
CA HIS A 739 2.44 17.85 -6.11
C HIS A 739 2.41 19.36 -5.84
N GLU A 740 1.64 20.12 -6.61
CA GLU A 740 1.56 21.58 -6.46
C GLU A 740 0.96 22.02 -5.10
N TYR A 741 0.09 21.19 -4.51
CA TYR A 741 -0.48 21.43 -3.18
C TYR A 741 0.52 21.17 -2.06
N PHE A 742 1.41 20.18 -2.19
CA PHE A 742 2.56 20.03 -1.30
C PHE A 742 3.44 21.30 -1.32
N LEU A 743 3.73 21.80 -2.52
CA LEU A 743 4.56 22.99 -2.72
C LEU A 743 3.94 24.24 -2.10
N LYS A 744 2.63 24.43 -2.26
CA LYS A 744 1.88 25.56 -1.72
C LYS A 744 1.71 25.48 -0.21
N HIS A 745 1.03 24.45 0.27
CA HIS A 745 0.50 24.39 1.64
C HIS A 745 1.52 23.85 2.65
N LEU A 746 2.26 22.78 2.32
CA LEU A 746 3.28 22.25 3.22
C LEU A 746 4.60 23.04 3.17
N LEU A 747 5.08 23.37 1.97
CA LEU A 747 6.42 23.94 1.78
C LEU A 747 6.44 25.47 1.77
N GLY A 748 5.39 26.14 1.28
CA GLY A 748 5.31 27.60 1.20
C GLY A 748 6.14 28.17 0.05
N THR A 749 6.14 27.51 -1.10
CA THR A 749 6.96 27.84 -2.29
C THR A 749 6.12 28.26 -3.49
N GLY A 750 6.79 28.75 -4.55
CA GLY A 750 6.14 28.88 -5.86
C GLY A 750 5.55 27.54 -6.32
N ASN A 751 4.31 27.57 -6.80
CA ASN A 751 3.51 26.40 -7.15
C ASN A 751 2.74 26.63 -8.45
N GLY A 752 2.23 25.53 -9.02
CA GLY A 752 1.51 25.52 -10.28
C GLY A 752 -0.01 25.31 -10.16
N VAL A 753 -0.64 25.42 -8.98
CA VAL A 753 -2.09 25.21 -8.83
C VAL A 753 -2.85 26.17 -9.76
N GLN A 754 -3.77 25.66 -10.59
CA GLN A 754 -4.53 26.46 -11.56
C GLN A 754 -5.97 26.72 -11.11
N GLY A 755 -6.59 25.77 -10.40
CA GLY A 755 -7.96 25.85 -9.90
C GLY A 755 -8.09 26.73 -8.66
N LYS A 756 -9.31 27.20 -8.44
CA LYS A 756 -9.70 27.94 -7.23
C LYS A 756 -10.11 26.95 -6.13
N ASP A 757 -9.91 27.33 -4.86
CA ASP A 757 -10.50 26.58 -3.75
C ASP A 757 -12.03 26.75 -3.73
N LEU A 758 -12.72 25.99 -2.88
CA LEU A 758 -14.17 26.03 -2.77
C LEU A 758 -14.67 27.47 -2.58
N GLY A 759 -15.48 27.94 -3.53
CA GLY A 759 -16.00 29.30 -3.56
C GLY A 759 -17.14 29.53 -2.55
N PRO A 760 -17.60 30.78 -2.37
CA PRO A 760 -18.66 31.12 -1.42
C PRO A 760 -20.02 30.45 -1.67
N GLN A 761 -20.25 29.98 -2.91
CA GLN A 761 -21.48 29.30 -3.33
C GLN A 761 -21.36 27.77 -3.24
N GLU A 762 -20.16 27.24 -2.99
CA GLU A 762 -19.93 25.81 -2.84
C GLU A 762 -20.06 25.40 -1.37
N ALA A 763 -20.57 24.18 -1.13
CA ALA A 763 -20.78 23.70 0.23
C ALA A 763 -19.43 23.49 0.95
N LYS A 764 -19.26 24.15 2.09
CA LYS A 764 -18.11 24.00 2.98
C LYS A 764 -18.28 22.76 3.86
N PRO A 765 -17.18 22.16 4.38
CA PRO A 765 -17.27 21.08 5.35
C PRO A 765 -18.05 21.49 6.61
N GLN A 766 -18.66 20.50 7.26
CA GLN A 766 -19.48 20.69 8.47
C GLN A 766 -18.70 20.38 9.76
N GLU A 767 -17.71 19.49 9.68
CA GLU A 767 -16.93 18.98 10.82
C GLU A 767 -15.55 19.66 10.92
N VAL A 768 -15.16 20.41 9.88
CA VAL A 768 -13.86 21.09 9.78
C VAL A 768 -14.03 22.60 9.70
N VAL A 769 -13.26 23.35 10.50
CA VAL A 769 -13.21 24.81 10.46
C VAL A 769 -12.65 25.29 9.11
N TRP A 770 -13.44 26.10 8.39
CA TRP A 770 -12.99 26.76 7.17
C TRP A 770 -12.33 28.11 7.48
N HIS A 771 -11.07 28.27 7.08
CA HIS A 771 -10.39 29.57 7.07
C HIS A 771 -10.38 30.12 5.65
N ASP A 772 -10.82 31.38 5.45
CA ASP A 772 -10.90 31.98 4.11
C ASP A 772 -9.52 32.10 3.44
N LYS A 773 -8.46 32.25 4.24
CA LYS A 773 -7.08 32.16 3.76
C LYS A 773 -6.46 30.85 4.22
N ALA A 774 -6.24 29.94 3.28
CA ALA A 774 -5.50 28.71 3.55
C ALA A 774 -4.07 29.04 4.03
N PRO A 775 -3.54 28.31 5.02
CA PRO A 775 -2.15 28.43 5.44
C PRO A 775 -1.18 27.93 4.35
N GLU A 776 -0.01 28.56 4.30
CA GLU A 776 1.09 28.16 3.42
C GLU A 776 2.36 27.95 4.24
N GLY A 777 3.19 27.00 3.82
CA GLY A 777 4.45 26.69 4.51
C GLY A 777 4.24 26.14 5.91
N LYS A 778 3.37 25.14 6.09
CA LYS A 778 3.13 24.49 7.40
C LYS A 778 4.42 23.91 8.02
N LEU A 779 5.32 23.36 7.22
CA LEU A 779 6.56 22.72 7.71
C LEU A 779 7.69 23.72 7.99
N ASP A 780 8.15 23.74 9.23
CA ASP A 780 9.33 24.48 9.70
C ASP A 780 10.63 23.82 9.21
N LEU A 781 10.73 22.50 9.26
CA LEU A 781 11.96 21.79 8.85
C LEU A 781 11.64 20.57 7.99
N VAL A 782 12.29 20.48 6.83
CA VAL A 782 12.30 19.30 5.96
C VAL A 782 13.71 18.74 5.88
N VAL A 783 13.89 17.52 6.36
CA VAL A 783 15.18 16.80 6.35
C VAL A 783 15.08 15.58 5.46
N THR A 784 15.91 15.50 4.42
CA THR A 784 15.91 14.36 3.49
C THR A 784 17.24 13.62 3.52
N LEU A 785 17.18 12.29 3.65
CA LEU A 785 18.33 11.40 3.55
C LEU A 785 18.27 10.68 2.20
N ASP A 786 19.30 10.90 1.37
CA ASP A 786 19.37 10.32 0.03
C ASP A 786 20.84 10.21 -0.43
N PHE A 787 21.12 9.24 -1.30
CA PHE A 787 22.43 9.08 -1.91
C PHE A 787 22.53 9.87 -3.23
N ARG A 788 21.40 10.25 -3.82
CA ARG A 788 21.31 11.10 -5.02
C ARG A 788 20.55 12.39 -4.72
N MET A 789 20.84 13.48 -5.44
CA MET A 789 20.06 14.72 -5.29
C MET A 789 18.71 14.58 -6.01
N SER A 790 17.73 14.00 -5.34
CA SER A 790 16.37 13.81 -5.85
C SER A 790 15.54 15.09 -5.83
N THR A 791 14.36 15.08 -6.47
CA THR A 791 13.42 16.20 -6.39
C THR A 791 13.08 16.57 -4.94
N THR A 792 12.83 15.60 -4.04
CA THR A 792 12.62 15.92 -2.61
C THR A 792 13.84 16.61 -1.98
N CYS A 793 15.06 16.14 -2.26
CA CYS A 793 16.27 16.80 -1.76
C CYS A 793 16.34 18.27 -2.21
N LEU A 794 16.03 18.54 -3.48
CA LEU A 794 16.05 19.90 -4.03
C LEU A 794 15.12 20.87 -3.28
N TYR A 795 14.01 20.36 -2.74
CA TYR A 795 13.02 21.11 -1.97
C TYR A 795 13.20 21.04 -0.44
N SER A 796 14.20 20.30 0.07
CA SER A 796 14.45 20.15 1.51
C SER A 796 15.27 21.28 2.13
N ASP A 797 15.21 21.48 3.43
CA ASP A 797 16.08 22.45 4.11
C ASP A 797 17.47 21.86 4.40
N ILE A 798 17.49 20.57 4.75
CA ILE A 798 18.69 19.79 5.02
C ILE A 798 18.66 18.53 4.15
N VAL A 799 19.78 18.25 3.46
CA VAL A 799 20.00 17.02 2.71
C VAL A 799 21.19 16.29 3.30
N LEU A 800 21.01 15.02 3.63
CA LEU A 800 22.00 14.21 4.31
C LEU A 800 22.49 13.07 3.41
N PRO A 801 23.81 12.90 3.24
CA PRO A 801 24.37 11.87 2.38
C PRO A 801 24.17 10.51 3.06
N THR A 802 23.26 9.70 2.53
CA THR A 802 23.12 8.31 2.99
C THR A 802 24.04 7.38 2.20
N ALA A 803 24.43 6.26 2.83
CA ALA A 803 25.19 5.19 2.20
C ALA A 803 24.35 4.53 1.10
N THR A 804 24.98 4.21 -0.03
CA THR A 804 24.35 3.39 -1.08
C THR A 804 24.15 1.95 -0.60
N TRP A 805 23.39 1.15 -1.34
CA TRP A 805 23.12 -0.24 -0.96
C TRP A 805 24.36 -1.16 -1.01
N TYR A 806 25.46 -0.70 -1.60
CA TYR A 806 26.74 -1.42 -1.63
C TYR A 806 27.71 -0.93 -0.53
N GLU A 807 27.25 -0.05 0.36
CA GLU A 807 28.06 0.61 1.39
C GLU A 807 27.48 0.44 2.81
N LYS A 808 26.42 -0.39 3.00
CA LYS A 808 25.76 -0.61 4.31
C LYS A 808 25.26 -2.04 4.49
N ASN A 809 25.02 -2.45 5.74
CA ASN A 809 24.42 -3.75 6.06
C ASN A 809 22.93 -3.61 6.37
N ASP A 810 22.12 -4.52 5.84
CA ASP A 810 20.67 -4.53 6.05
C ASP A 810 20.07 -5.87 5.59
N LEU A 811 18.76 -6.05 5.71
CA LEU A 811 17.99 -7.23 5.30
C LEU A 811 16.98 -6.87 4.20
N ASN A 812 16.69 -7.83 3.31
CA ASN A 812 15.70 -7.70 2.25
C ASN A 812 14.90 -9.01 2.08
N THR A 813 13.57 -8.88 1.92
CA THR A 813 12.64 -9.97 1.57
C THR A 813 11.57 -9.45 0.61
N SER A 814 10.86 -10.35 -0.07
CA SER A 814 9.69 -9.99 -0.88
C SER A 814 8.64 -11.11 -0.91
N ASP A 815 7.45 -10.73 -1.32
CA ASP A 815 6.33 -11.55 -1.82
C ASP A 815 6.79 -12.61 -2.83
N MET A 816 7.64 -12.23 -3.78
CA MET A 816 7.90 -13.03 -4.99
C MET A 816 8.61 -14.35 -4.73
N HIS A 817 9.34 -14.46 -3.62
CA HIS A 817 10.12 -15.65 -3.25
C HIS A 817 10.35 -15.74 -1.73
N PRO A 818 10.68 -16.92 -1.17
CA PRO A 818 10.76 -17.13 0.26
C PRO A 818 12.15 -16.86 0.87
N PHE A 819 13.05 -16.24 0.11
CA PHE A 819 14.41 -15.99 0.59
C PHE A 819 14.56 -14.67 1.35
N ILE A 820 15.30 -14.73 2.46
CA ILE A 820 15.92 -13.58 3.11
C ILE A 820 17.40 -13.51 2.74
N HIS A 821 17.86 -12.32 2.38
CA HIS A 821 19.27 -12.06 2.04
C HIS A 821 19.65 -10.60 2.32
N PRO A 822 20.95 -10.29 2.45
CA PRO A 822 21.38 -9.03 3.02
C PRO A 822 21.73 -7.98 1.95
N LEU A 823 21.67 -6.72 2.36
CA LEU A 823 22.56 -5.68 1.84
C LEU A 823 23.90 -5.80 2.59
N SER A 824 25.03 -5.51 1.94
CA SER A 824 26.34 -5.52 2.63
C SER A 824 27.29 -4.44 2.12
N THR A 825 28.19 -4.03 3.02
CA THR A 825 29.25 -3.06 2.76
C THR A 825 30.37 -3.68 1.90
N ALA A 826 30.36 -3.38 0.60
CA ALA A 826 31.44 -3.77 -0.31
C ALA A 826 32.71 -2.93 -0.09
N VAL A 827 32.50 -1.63 0.14
CA VAL A 827 33.48 -0.61 0.55
C VAL A 827 32.80 0.30 1.58
N ASP A 828 33.58 0.96 2.43
CA ASP A 828 33.02 1.95 3.36
C ASP A 828 32.27 3.06 2.60
N PRO A 829 31.22 3.66 3.18
CA PRO A 829 30.49 4.75 2.55
C PRO A 829 31.41 5.87 2.05
N ALA A 830 31.32 6.19 0.76
CA ALA A 830 32.18 7.20 0.17
C ALA A 830 31.92 8.61 0.73
N TRP A 831 32.97 9.43 0.78
CA TRP A 831 32.98 10.80 1.34
C TRP A 831 32.53 10.83 2.81
N GLU A 832 31.48 11.60 3.13
CA GLU A 832 30.92 11.71 4.47
C GLU A 832 29.56 11.02 4.58
N ALA A 833 29.23 10.12 3.65
CA ALA A 833 27.99 9.36 3.71
C ALA A 833 27.96 8.46 4.96
N ARG A 834 26.77 8.25 5.51
CA ARG A 834 26.54 7.34 6.66
C ARG A 834 25.34 6.45 6.37
N SER A 835 25.29 5.26 6.97
CA SER A 835 24.09 4.42 6.91
C SER A 835 22.89 5.14 7.54
N ASP A 836 21.67 4.86 7.10
CA ASP A 836 20.48 5.46 7.70
C ASP A 836 20.43 5.19 9.22
N TRP A 837 20.89 4.01 9.66
CA TRP A 837 21.04 3.64 11.07
C TRP A 837 21.97 4.60 11.83
N ASP A 838 23.17 4.87 11.31
CA ASP A 838 24.13 5.76 11.97
C ASP A 838 23.71 7.23 11.93
N ILE A 839 22.94 7.64 10.92
CA ILE A 839 22.37 8.98 10.84
C ILE A 839 21.38 9.20 11.99
N TYR A 840 20.40 8.31 12.13
CA TYR A 840 19.39 8.41 13.20
C TYR A 840 19.98 8.13 14.59
N LYS A 841 20.97 7.25 14.71
CA LYS A 841 21.75 7.08 15.94
C LYS A 841 22.45 8.40 16.33
N GLY A 842 22.99 9.13 15.34
CA GLY A 842 23.53 10.47 15.53
C GLY A 842 22.50 11.50 16.02
N PHE A 843 21.29 11.48 15.45
CA PHE A 843 20.19 12.31 15.94
C PHE A 843 19.78 11.96 17.36
N ALA A 844 19.61 10.66 17.67
CA ALA A 844 19.27 10.19 18.99
C ALA A 844 20.31 10.64 20.03
N LYS A 845 21.60 10.55 19.68
CA LYS A 845 22.71 11.01 20.53
C LYS A 845 22.63 12.50 20.80
N LYS A 846 22.60 13.33 19.75
CA LYS A 846 22.59 14.79 19.90
C LYS A 846 21.29 15.28 20.56
N PHE A 847 20.16 14.63 20.28
CA PHE A 847 18.89 14.88 20.96
C PHE A 847 19.01 14.64 22.47
N SER A 848 19.53 13.47 22.88
CA SER A 848 19.78 13.16 24.29
C SER A 848 20.74 14.13 24.97
N GLU A 849 21.77 14.61 24.27
CA GLU A 849 22.71 15.61 24.79
C GLU A 849 22.06 16.99 25.04
N LEU A 850 21.16 17.43 24.16
CA LEU A 850 20.51 18.75 24.25
C LEU A 850 19.23 18.75 25.09
N CYS A 851 18.72 17.58 25.46
CA CYS A 851 17.47 17.39 26.17
C CYS A 851 17.46 17.91 27.63
N PRO A 852 18.53 17.72 28.44
CA PRO A 852 18.55 18.19 29.82
C PRO A 852 18.22 19.68 29.96
N GLY A 853 17.29 20.01 30.86
CA GLY A 853 16.78 21.39 31.03
C GLY A 853 15.71 21.81 30.01
N GLN A 854 15.45 21.01 28.99
CA GLN A 854 14.41 21.27 27.98
C GLN A 854 13.23 20.30 28.10
N LEU A 855 13.50 19.00 28.18
CA LEU A 855 12.54 17.91 28.39
C LEU A 855 13.17 16.88 29.35
N GLY A 856 12.35 16.28 30.21
CA GLY A 856 12.79 15.27 31.19
C GLY A 856 12.25 13.87 30.90
N VAL A 857 11.85 13.18 31.97
CA VAL A 857 10.96 12.03 31.89
C VAL A 857 9.54 12.56 31.90
N GLU A 858 8.89 12.52 30.75
CA GLU A 858 7.58 13.13 30.54
C GLU A 858 6.51 12.06 30.35
N ARG A 859 5.26 12.42 30.65
CA ARG A 859 4.10 11.59 30.33
C ARG A 859 3.22 12.32 29.35
N GLU A 860 2.75 11.60 28.34
CA GLU A 860 1.79 12.12 27.37
C GLU A 860 0.61 11.20 27.16
N LEU A 861 -0.48 11.76 26.64
CA LEU A 861 -1.62 11.01 26.16
C LEU A 861 -1.43 10.67 24.67
N VAL A 862 -1.51 9.38 24.33
CA VAL A 862 -1.47 8.88 22.95
C VAL A 862 -2.84 8.30 22.61
N LEU A 863 -3.38 8.71 21.46
CA LEU A 863 -4.60 8.16 20.90
C LEU A 863 -4.23 7.07 19.88
N THR A 864 -4.85 5.90 19.97
CA THR A 864 -4.72 4.86 18.93
C THR A 864 -6.12 4.46 18.44
N PRO A 865 -6.29 4.23 17.14
CA PRO A 865 -7.56 3.75 16.61
C PRO A 865 -7.86 2.32 17.12
N LEU A 866 -9.07 1.86 16.84
CA LEU A 866 -9.55 0.51 17.09
C LEU A 866 -8.80 -0.43 16.16
N MET A 867 -7.88 -1.22 16.74
CA MET A 867 -6.96 -2.03 15.96
C MET A 867 -7.59 -3.34 15.52
N HIS A 868 -7.44 -3.69 14.25
CA HIS A 868 -7.61 -5.06 13.76
C HIS A 868 -6.64 -6.01 14.46
N ASP A 869 -6.97 -7.30 14.50
CA ASP A 869 -6.17 -8.32 15.18
C ASP A 869 -5.98 -8.03 16.67
N SER A 870 -6.99 -7.37 17.26
CA SER A 870 -7.09 -7.10 18.69
C SER A 870 -8.55 -7.22 19.14
N PRO A 871 -8.84 -7.39 20.44
CA PRO A 871 -10.21 -7.39 20.94
C PRO A 871 -11.02 -6.13 20.60
N GLN A 872 -10.37 -5.00 20.28
CA GLN A 872 -11.03 -3.74 19.92
C GLN A 872 -11.73 -3.78 18.56
N GLU A 873 -11.47 -4.79 17.73
CA GLU A 873 -12.17 -4.97 16.46
C GLU A 873 -13.66 -5.32 16.64
N LEU A 874 -14.04 -5.76 17.85
CA LEU A 874 -15.43 -6.03 18.25
C LEU A 874 -16.09 -4.79 18.88
N ALA A 875 -16.13 -3.68 18.14
CA ALA A 875 -16.56 -2.38 18.67
C ALA A 875 -18.07 -2.11 18.51
N GLN A 876 -18.55 -1.90 17.27
CA GLN A 876 -19.94 -1.51 16.98
C GLN A 876 -20.66 -2.56 16.10
N PRO A 877 -21.39 -3.53 16.67
CA PRO A 877 -21.85 -4.73 15.95
C PRO A 877 -23.01 -4.52 14.95
N PHE A 878 -23.91 -3.57 15.21
CA PHE A 878 -25.19 -3.44 14.48
C PHE A 878 -25.37 -2.13 13.71
N GLY A 879 -24.48 -1.16 13.88
CA GLY A 879 -24.71 0.20 13.40
C GLY A 879 -23.50 1.10 13.61
N VAL A 880 -23.65 2.36 13.19
CA VAL A 880 -22.67 3.42 13.42
C VAL A 880 -23.30 4.42 14.39
N ALA A 881 -22.63 4.68 15.50
CA ALA A 881 -23.02 5.69 16.49
C ALA A 881 -21.87 6.66 16.75
N ASP A 882 -22.18 7.96 16.66
CA ASP A 882 -21.25 9.06 16.87
C ASP A 882 -21.50 9.74 18.22
N TRP A 883 -20.52 9.65 19.12
CA TRP A 883 -20.61 10.24 20.46
C TRP A 883 -20.73 11.77 20.47
N THR A 884 -20.30 12.47 19.41
CA THR A 884 -20.47 13.93 19.31
C THR A 884 -21.89 14.35 18.95
N ARG A 885 -22.70 13.40 18.46
CA ARG A 885 -24.11 13.62 18.10
C ARG A 885 -25.07 13.16 19.20
N GLY A 886 -24.55 12.67 20.32
CA GLY A 886 -25.34 12.12 21.41
C GLY A 886 -25.94 10.74 21.11
N GLU A 887 -25.44 10.04 20.09
CA GLU A 887 -25.92 8.72 19.67
C GLU A 887 -25.35 7.60 20.57
N CYS A 888 -24.21 7.85 21.22
CA CYS A 888 -23.61 6.97 22.22
C CYS A 888 -22.67 7.75 23.17
N ASP A 889 -22.19 7.09 24.23
CA ASP A 889 -21.12 7.63 25.07
C ASP A 889 -19.75 7.53 24.37
N LEU A 890 -18.81 8.41 24.74
CA LEU A 890 -17.40 8.29 24.34
C LEU A 890 -16.70 7.26 25.23
N VAL A 891 -16.51 6.06 24.70
CA VAL A 891 -15.82 4.95 25.37
C VAL A 891 -14.50 4.68 24.64
N PRO A 892 -13.34 5.10 25.19
CA PRO A 892 -12.04 4.85 24.58
C PRO A 892 -11.80 3.38 24.30
N GLY A 893 -11.45 3.04 23.06
CA GLY A 893 -11.24 1.66 22.63
C GLY A 893 -12.52 0.91 22.23
N LYS A 894 -13.66 1.60 22.12
CA LYS A 894 -14.92 1.03 21.60
C LYS A 894 -15.70 1.98 20.67
N THR A 895 -16.04 3.18 21.13
CA THR A 895 -16.77 4.21 20.36
C THR A 895 -15.93 5.46 20.09
N GLY A 896 -14.68 5.47 20.57
CA GLY A 896 -13.65 6.45 20.26
C GLY A 896 -12.27 5.82 20.33
N PRO A 897 -11.20 6.55 19.96
CA PRO A 897 -9.85 6.02 19.98
C PRO A 897 -9.44 5.59 21.40
N GLN A 898 -8.67 4.51 21.48
CA GLN A 898 -8.03 4.10 22.72
C GLN A 898 -7.09 5.21 23.20
N MET A 899 -7.16 5.53 24.48
CA MET A 899 -6.32 6.54 25.12
C MET A 899 -5.33 5.86 26.05
N THR A 900 -4.03 6.06 25.82
CA THR A 900 -2.95 5.46 26.61
C THR A 900 -1.96 6.53 27.06
N VAL A 901 -1.66 6.55 28.36
CA VAL A 901 -0.58 7.39 28.90
C VAL A 901 0.75 6.69 28.65
N VAL A 902 1.64 7.35 27.91
CA VAL A 902 2.98 6.84 27.58
C VAL A 902 4.02 7.69 28.30
N GLU A 903 4.96 7.03 28.99
CA GLU A 903 6.10 7.69 29.62
C GLU A 903 7.32 7.68 28.69
N ARG A 904 7.93 8.85 28.48
CA ARG A 904 9.07 9.06 27.60
C ARG A 904 10.25 9.63 28.37
N ASP A 905 11.37 8.95 28.29
CA ASP A 905 12.63 9.37 28.90
C ASP A 905 13.52 10.01 27.83
N TYR A 906 13.24 11.28 27.56
CA TYR A 906 13.90 12.00 26.47
C TYR A 906 15.43 12.11 26.63
N PRO A 907 16.00 12.34 27.84
CA PRO A 907 17.44 12.34 28.06
C PRO A 907 18.13 11.02 27.69
N ASN A 908 17.42 9.89 27.74
CA ASN A 908 17.97 8.56 27.45
C ASN A 908 17.56 7.98 26.09
N VAL A 909 17.02 8.78 25.16
CA VAL A 909 16.66 8.32 23.80
C VAL A 909 17.79 7.57 23.11
N TYR A 910 19.04 8.07 23.16
CA TYR A 910 20.20 7.35 22.62
C TYR A 910 20.41 5.97 23.26
N LYS A 911 20.41 5.91 24.60
CA LYS A 911 20.63 4.66 25.35
C LYS A 911 19.54 3.62 25.06
N ARG A 912 18.30 4.06 24.81
CA ARG A 912 17.19 3.20 24.40
C ARG A 912 17.26 2.81 22.93
N PHE A 913 17.69 3.72 22.06
CA PHE A 913 17.88 3.44 20.65
C PHE A 913 18.88 2.30 20.44
N THR A 914 20.00 2.32 21.17
CA THR A 914 21.13 1.38 21.03
C THR A 914 21.05 0.13 21.92
N ALA A 915 19.88 -0.23 22.43
CA ALA A 915 19.68 -1.41 23.26
C ALA A 915 18.27 -2.00 23.10
N LEU A 916 18.15 -3.32 23.25
CA LEU A 916 16.86 -4.00 23.28
C LEU A 916 16.18 -3.75 24.63
N GLY A 917 15.03 -3.09 24.59
CA GLY A 917 14.31 -2.69 25.78
C GLY A 917 13.67 -3.84 26.57
N PRO A 918 13.31 -3.57 27.84
CA PRO A 918 12.91 -4.60 28.80
C PRO A 918 11.50 -5.15 28.58
N LEU A 919 10.70 -4.58 27.67
CA LEU A 919 9.34 -5.08 27.42
C LEU A 919 9.34 -6.45 26.73
N MET A 920 10.42 -6.84 26.07
CA MET A 920 10.56 -8.18 25.49
C MET A 920 10.62 -9.25 26.58
N ASP A 921 11.30 -9.00 27.70
CA ASP A 921 11.32 -9.91 28.85
C ASP A 921 10.04 -9.87 29.69
N LYS A 922 9.39 -8.71 29.76
CA LYS A 922 8.22 -8.49 30.63
C LYS A 922 6.89 -8.88 29.99
N LEU A 923 6.69 -8.48 28.73
CA LEU A 923 5.42 -8.60 28.02
C LEU A 923 5.47 -9.62 26.87
N GLY A 924 6.66 -10.07 26.47
CA GLY A 924 6.83 -10.94 25.31
C GLY A 924 6.71 -10.20 23.97
N ASN A 925 6.58 -10.99 22.90
CA ASN A 925 6.42 -10.53 21.53
C ASN A 925 5.14 -11.10 20.89
N GLY A 926 4.68 -10.51 19.79
CA GLY A 926 3.45 -10.95 19.13
C GLY A 926 3.05 -10.10 17.93
N GLY A 927 1.95 -10.49 17.31
CA GLY A 927 1.36 -9.87 16.12
C GLY A 927 0.20 -10.72 15.60
N LYS A 928 -0.67 -10.15 14.74
CA LYS A 928 -1.81 -10.87 14.13
C LYS A 928 -2.72 -11.58 15.17
N GLY A 929 -2.88 -10.95 16.32
CA GLY A 929 -3.76 -11.40 17.41
C GLY A 929 -3.20 -12.50 18.32
N ILE A 930 -1.93 -12.88 18.16
CA ILE A 930 -1.25 -13.88 19.01
C ILE A 930 -0.02 -13.29 19.71
N ASN A 931 0.34 -13.86 20.86
CA ASN A 931 1.50 -13.43 21.67
C ASN A 931 2.23 -14.64 22.26
N TRP A 932 3.54 -14.51 22.52
CA TRP A 932 4.38 -15.56 23.11
C TRP A 932 5.50 -14.98 23.99
N ASP A 933 6.04 -15.81 24.88
CA ASP A 933 7.24 -15.48 25.67
C ASP A 933 8.49 -15.53 24.78
N THR A 934 9.41 -14.58 24.98
CA THR A 934 10.63 -14.44 24.18
C THR A 934 11.90 -14.28 25.02
N LYS A 935 11.87 -14.62 26.33
CA LYS A 935 12.98 -14.38 27.26
C LYS A 935 14.25 -15.13 26.87
N LEU A 936 14.08 -16.33 26.33
CA LEU A 936 15.21 -17.14 25.84
C LEU A 936 15.92 -16.41 24.68
N GLU A 937 15.15 -15.88 23.73
CA GLU A 937 15.72 -15.14 22.60
C GLU A 937 16.37 -13.83 23.05
N VAL A 938 15.80 -13.12 24.03
CA VAL A 938 16.46 -11.93 24.63
C VAL A 938 17.81 -12.30 25.23
N THR A 939 17.86 -13.39 26.00
CA THR A 939 19.11 -13.89 26.62
C THR A 939 20.14 -14.25 25.57
N GLN A 940 19.74 -15.02 24.55
CA GLN A 940 20.62 -15.45 23.45
C GLN A 940 21.10 -14.26 22.62
N LEU A 941 20.26 -13.25 22.38
CA LEU A 941 20.67 -12.04 21.70
C LEU A 941 21.68 -11.22 22.52
N GLY A 942 21.53 -11.18 23.85
CA GLY A 942 22.53 -10.58 24.75
C GLY A 942 23.87 -11.31 24.71
N GLN A 943 23.87 -12.63 24.49
CA GLN A 943 25.09 -13.42 24.27
C GLN A 943 25.70 -13.14 22.89
N LEU A 944 24.88 -12.91 21.87
CA LEU A 944 25.31 -12.67 20.49
C LEU A 944 25.85 -11.25 20.27
N ASN A 945 25.09 -10.22 20.65
CA ASN A 945 25.42 -8.82 20.43
C ASN A 945 26.29 -8.24 21.57
N GLY A 946 26.40 -8.96 22.68
CA GLY A 946 26.88 -8.46 23.96
C GLY A 946 25.81 -7.66 24.70
N VAL A 947 26.07 -7.35 25.97
CA VAL A 947 25.19 -6.52 26.81
C VAL A 947 25.83 -5.16 27.08
N VAL A 948 24.99 -4.14 27.26
CA VAL A 948 25.42 -2.78 27.61
C VAL A 948 26.08 -2.78 28.99
N GLN A 949 27.35 -2.37 29.05
CA GLN A 949 28.12 -2.30 30.30
C GLN A 949 28.04 -0.94 30.98
N GLU A 950 27.75 0.12 30.22
CA GLU A 950 27.67 1.48 30.75
C GLU A 950 26.51 1.61 31.76
N PRO A 951 26.73 2.24 32.94
CA PRO A 951 25.65 2.52 33.87
C PRO A 951 24.52 3.34 33.24
N GLY A 952 23.28 2.99 33.57
CA GLY A 952 22.09 3.73 33.16
C GLY A 952 20.92 2.82 32.81
N VAL A 953 19.92 3.40 32.13
CA VAL A 953 18.63 2.75 31.89
C VAL A 953 18.70 1.47 31.05
N SER A 954 19.76 1.29 30.27
CA SER A 954 19.96 0.14 29.39
C SER A 954 21.02 -0.85 29.89
N GLN A 955 21.60 -0.64 31.08
CA GLN A 955 22.64 -1.52 31.62
C GLN A 955 22.15 -2.97 31.71
N GLY A 956 22.96 -3.92 31.22
CA GLY A 956 22.64 -5.35 31.20
C GLY A 956 21.70 -5.79 30.08
N MET A 957 21.16 -4.88 29.28
CA MET A 957 20.31 -5.22 28.13
C MET A 957 21.14 -5.59 26.89
N PRO A 958 20.61 -6.41 25.96
CA PRO A 958 21.27 -6.68 24.68
C PRO A 958 21.57 -5.39 23.92
N ARG A 959 22.79 -5.28 23.40
CA ARG A 959 23.26 -4.11 22.65
C ARG A 959 22.72 -4.12 21.21
N ILE A 960 22.42 -2.92 20.70
CA ILE A 960 22.04 -2.68 19.30
C ILE A 960 22.86 -1.49 18.78
N GLU A 961 24.18 -1.64 18.66
CA GLU A 961 25.06 -0.51 18.32
C GLU A 961 25.21 -0.36 16.80
N SER A 962 25.40 -1.47 16.11
CA SER A 962 25.59 -1.54 14.66
C SER A 962 24.30 -1.90 13.91
N ASP A 963 24.30 -1.66 12.59
CA ASP A 963 23.26 -2.14 11.69
C ASP A 963 23.16 -3.68 11.69
N ILE A 964 24.28 -4.39 11.86
CA ILE A 964 24.31 -5.86 12.02
C ILE A 964 23.65 -6.30 13.34
N ASP A 965 23.89 -5.61 14.46
CA ASP A 965 23.21 -5.95 15.72
C ASP A 965 21.69 -5.83 15.57
N ALA A 966 21.24 -4.81 14.84
CA ALA A 966 19.83 -4.59 14.51
C ALA A 966 19.29 -5.67 13.55
N CYS A 967 20.07 -6.11 12.55
CA CYS A 967 19.72 -7.28 11.73
C CYS A 967 19.51 -8.54 12.59
N GLU A 968 20.41 -8.80 13.53
CA GLU A 968 20.32 -9.97 14.42
C GLU A 968 19.12 -9.88 15.36
N VAL A 969 18.71 -8.68 15.82
CA VAL A 969 17.45 -8.50 16.55
C VAL A 969 16.27 -9.00 15.71
N VAL A 970 16.17 -8.56 14.45
CA VAL A 970 15.07 -8.96 13.55
C VAL A 970 15.06 -10.47 13.33
N LEU A 971 16.22 -11.03 12.97
CA LEU A 971 16.37 -12.46 12.67
C LEU A 971 16.10 -13.35 13.88
N HIS A 972 16.49 -12.90 15.08
CA HIS A 972 16.40 -13.74 16.26
C HIS A 972 15.01 -13.74 16.91
N MET A 973 14.26 -12.64 16.75
CA MET A 973 12.97 -12.44 17.42
C MET A 973 11.76 -12.81 16.56
N ALA A 974 11.94 -13.13 15.27
CA ALA A 974 10.86 -13.45 14.34
C ALA A 974 10.68 -14.98 14.15
N PRO A 975 9.43 -15.47 14.05
CA PRO A 975 9.14 -16.88 13.77
C PRO A 975 9.62 -17.34 12.39
N GLU A 976 9.68 -16.44 11.39
CA GLU A 976 10.11 -16.79 10.03
C GLU A 976 11.62 -17.13 9.94
N THR A 977 12.39 -16.78 10.97
CA THR A 977 13.86 -16.89 10.96
C THR A 977 14.43 -17.61 12.19
N ASN A 978 13.59 -17.94 13.17
CA ASN A 978 13.96 -18.71 14.36
C ASN A 978 12.87 -19.75 14.67
N GLY A 979 13.21 -21.04 14.50
CA GLY A 979 12.28 -22.15 14.64
C GLY A 979 11.69 -22.30 16.04
N HIS A 980 12.42 -21.94 17.11
CA HIS A 980 11.87 -21.91 18.46
C HIS A 980 10.72 -20.89 18.58
N VAL A 981 10.87 -19.74 17.94
CA VAL A 981 9.83 -18.70 17.92
C VAL A 981 8.67 -19.15 17.03
N ALA A 982 8.94 -19.81 15.90
CA ALA A 982 7.92 -20.38 15.02
C ALA A 982 6.99 -21.34 15.76
N VAL A 983 7.56 -22.31 16.49
CA VAL A 983 6.79 -23.29 17.27
C VAL A 983 5.94 -22.60 18.34
N LYS A 984 6.52 -21.66 19.11
CA LYS A 984 5.77 -20.89 20.12
C LYS A 984 4.64 -20.05 19.52
N ALA A 985 4.87 -19.46 18.35
CA ALA A 985 3.85 -18.68 17.66
C ALA A 985 2.69 -19.56 17.19
N TRP A 986 2.98 -20.72 16.58
CA TRP A 986 1.95 -21.69 16.20
C TRP A 986 1.20 -22.26 17.41
N GLU A 987 1.88 -22.55 18.51
CA GLU A 987 1.25 -22.99 19.76
C GLU A 987 0.28 -21.93 20.32
N SER A 988 0.62 -20.65 20.19
CA SER A 988 -0.26 -19.53 20.58
C SER A 988 -1.53 -19.49 19.73
N LEU A 989 -1.41 -19.70 18.41
CA LEU A 989 -2.56 -19.78 17.52
C LEU A 989 -3.42 -21.02 17.79
N SER A 990 -2.81 -22.17 18.06
CA SER A 990 -3.51 -23.42 18.40
C SER A 990 -4.45 -23.29 19.59
N LYS A 991 -4.12 -22.40 20.55
CA LYS A 991 -5.01 -22.11 21.70
C LYS A 991 -6.28 -21.36 21.31
N GLN A 992 -6.24 -20.58 20.22
CA GLN A 992 -7.41 -19.88 19.69
C GLN A 992 -8.26 -20.80 18.81
N THR A 993 -7.61 -21.59 17.96
CA THR A 993 -8.28 -22.45 16.98
C THR A 993 -8.73 -23.80 17.54
N GLY A 994 -8.17 -24.23 18.68
CA GLY A 994 -8.42 -25.56 19.24
C GLY A 994 -7.75 -26.70 18.47
N ARG A 995 -6.89 -26.37 17.49
CA ARG A 995 -6.23 -27.30 16.57
C ARG A 995 -4.72 -27.16 16.68
N ASP A 996 -3.99 -28.27 16.70
CA ASP A 996 -2.52 -28.21 16.68
C ASP A 996 -2.04 -27.71 15.31
N HIS A 997 -1.14 -26.74 15.34
CA HIS A 997 -0.49 -26.17 14.17
C HIS A 997 1.04 -26.20 14.29
N THR A 998 1.58 -26.74 15.39
CA THR A 998 3.02 -26.76 15.65
C THR A 998 3.77 -27.67 14.68
N HIS A 999 3.09 -28.67 14.08
CA HIS A 999 3.64 -29.52 13.02
C HIS A 999 4.16 -28.74 11.81
N LEU A 1000 3.66 -27.53 11.57
CA LEU A 1000 4.11 -26.66 10.47
C LEU A 1000 5.53 -26.12 10.65
N ALA A 1001 6.07 -26.15 11.87
CA ALA A 1001 7.40 -25.61 12.18
C ALA A 1001 8.31 -26.58 12.97
N ILE A 1002 7.76 -27.61 13.62
CA ILE A 1002 8.52 -28.49 14.54
C ILE A 1002 9.75 -29.15 13.87
N HIS A 1003 9.66 -29.48 12.58
CA HIS A 1003 10.77 -30.08 11.83
C HIS A 1003 11.92 -29.11 11.54
N ARG A 1004 11.69 -27.81 11.74
CA ARG A 1004 12.68 -26.73 11.59
C ARG A 1004 12.88 -25.97 12.90
N GLU A 1005 12.49 -26.52 14.05
CA GLU A 1005 12.56 -25.86 15.35
C GLU A 1005 13.99 -25.38 15.67
N ASP A 1006 15.01 -26.20 15.40
CA ASP A 1006 16.41 -25.82 15.69
C ASP A 1006 16.94 -24.69 14.79
N GLU A 1007 16.31 -24.43 13.65
CA GLU A 1007 16.82 -23.49 12.66
C GLU A 1007 16.86 -22.04 13.17
N LYS A 1008 18.00 -21.39 12.97
CA LYS A 1008 18.24 -19.98 13.32
C LYS A 1008 19.01 -19.31 12.20
N ILE A 1009 18.32 -18.50 11.41
CA ILE A 1009 18.94 -17.75 10.32
C ILE A 1009 19.79 -16.62 10.90
N ARG A 1010 21.05 -16.49 10.46
CA ARG A 1010 21.99 -15.43 10.91
C ARG A 1010 22.42 -14.52 9.78
N PHE A 1011 22.80 -13.29 10.12
CA PHE A 1011 23.19 -12.29 9.13
C PHE A 1011 24.39 -12.77 8.28
N ARG A 1012 25.40 -13.36 8.92
CA ARG A 1012 26.60 -13.87 8.23
C ARG A 1012 26.30 -15.10 7.35
N ASP A 1013 25.32 -15.91 7.73
CA ASP A 1013 24.93 -17.08 6.93
C ASP A 1013 24.23 -16.66 5.64
N ILE A 1014 23.37 -15.64 5.71
CA ILE A 1014 22.70 -15.10 4.52
C ILE A 1014 23.65 -14.30 3.62
N GLN A 1015 24.76 -13.77 4.15
CA GLN A 1015 25.85 -13.23 3.32
C GLN A 1015 26.55 -14.33 2.52
N ALA A 1016 26.70 -15.52 3.11
CA ALA A 1016 27.25 -16.66 2.39
C ALA A 1016 26.30 -17.12 1.28
N GLN A 1017 25.01 -17.32 1.61
CA GLN A 1017 23.98 -17.72 0.65
C GLN A 1017 22.59 -17.37 1.19
N PRO A 1018 21.64 -16.88 0.36
CA PRO A 1018 20.26 -16.62 0.78
C PRO A 1018 19.64 -17.83 1.49
N ARG A 1019 18.76 -17.58 2.48
CA ARG A 1019 18.07 -18.64 3.23
C ARG A 1019 16.58 -18.57 3.01
N LYS A 1020 15.95 -19.73 2.83
CA LYS A 1020 14.49 -19.86 2.79
C LYS A 1020 13.94 -19.74 4.20
N ILE A 1021 12.96 -18.87 4.40
CA ILE A 1021 12.32 -18.65 5.70
C ILE A 1021 11.49 -19.86 6.17
N ILE A 1022 11.02 -19.82 7.41
CA ILE A 1022 10.21 -20.85 8.08
C ILE A 1022 8.71 -20.48 7.99
N SER A 1023 7.83 -21.49 7.88
CA SER A 1023 6.38 -21.31 7.97
C SER A 1023 5.98 -20.65 9.30
N SER A 1024 5.18 -19.59 9.24
CA SER A 1024 4.80 -18.77 10.39
C SER A 1024 3.31 -18.45 10.39
N PRO A 1025 2.65 -18.39 11.56
CA PRO A 1025 1.24 -18.00 11.67
C PRO A 1025 0.99 -16.53 11.30
N THR A 1026 2.04 -15.73 11.11
CA THR A 1026 1.93 -14.40 10.51
C THR A 1026 1.37 -14.47 9.08
N TRP A 1027 1.60 -15.57 8.38
CA TRP A 1027 1.31 -15.75 6.96
C TRP A 1027 0.31 -16.90 6.72
N SER A 1028 -0.28 -16.94 5.52
CA SER A 1028 -1.31 -17.93 5.18
C SER A 1028 -0.87 -19.00 4.18
N GLY A 1029 0.38 -18.93 3.70
CA GLY A 1029 1.03 -20.01 2.97
C GLY A 1029 2.03 -20.78 3.83
N ILE A 1030 2.55 -21.87 3.30
CA ILE A 1030 3.57 -22.69 3.96
C ILE A 1030 4.88 -22.69 3.18
N GLU A 1031 5.99 -22.66 3.91
CA GLU A 1031 7.34 -22.74 3.38
C GLU A 1031 7.79 -24.19 3.37
N SER A 1032 7.42 -24.90 2.31
CA SER A 1032 7.59 -26.35 2.19
C SER A 1032 8.51 -26.72 1.03
N GLU A 1033 9.14 -27.89 1.14
CA GLU A 1033 9.92 -28.51 0.06
C GLU A 1033 9.05 -29.34 -0.89
N THR A 1034 7.75 -29.48 -0.62
CA THR A 1034 6.80 -30.27 -1.43
C THR A 1034 5.69 -29.44 -2.06
N VAL A 1035 5.37 -28.29 -1.50
CA VAL A 1035 4.35 -27.36 -2.01
C VAL A 1035 4.90 -25.93 -1.97
N SER A 1036 4.60 -25.14 -3.00
CA SER A 1036 5.03 -23.76 -3.09
C SER A 1036 4.17 -22.89 -2.18
N TYR A 1037 4.69 -21.74 -1.77
CA TYR A 1037 3.93 -20.79 -0.97
C TYR A 1037 2.70 -20.30 -1.75
N ASN A 1038 1.52 -20.53 -1.19
CA ASN A 1038 0.24 -20.07 -1.74
C ASN A 1038 -0.60 -19.44 -0.62
N ALA A 1039 -1.10 -18.22 -0.84
CA ALA A 1039 -1.88 -17.51 0.18
C ALA A 1039 -3.28 -18.13 0.35
N GLY A 1040 -3.76 -18.17 1.59
CA GLY A 1040 -4.99 -18.87 1.98
C GLY A 1040 -4.82 -20.38 2.17
N TYR A 1041 -3.63 -20.94 1.94
CA TYR A 1041 -3.38 -22.38 2.04
C TYR A 1041 -3.66 -22.90 3.44
N THR A 1042 -3.19 -22.22 4.49
CA THR A 1042 -3.43 -22.62 5.88
C THR A 1042 -4.90 -22.45 6.25
N ASN A 1043 -5.62 -21.46 5.70
CA ASN A 1043 -7.05 -21.34 5.92
C ASN A 1043 -7.81 -22.57 5.40
N VAL A 1044 -7.47 -23.02 4.18
CA VAL A 1044 -8.12 -24.16 3.53
C VAL A 1044 -7.72 -25.50 4.16
N HIS A 1045 -6.44 -25.69 4.48
CA HIS A 1045 -5.89 -27.00 4.86
C HIS A 1045 -5.71 -27.19 6.38
N GLU A 1046 -5.49 -26.10 7.11
CA GLU A 1046 -5.36 -26.11 8.58
C GLU A 1046 -6.65 -25.67 9.28
N LEU A 1047 -7.66 -25.23 8.51
CA LEU A 1047 -8.96 -24.74 8.99
C LEU A 1047 -8.83 -23.53 9.92
N ILE A 1048 -7.82 -22.70 9.69
CA ILE A 1048 -7.67 -21.41 10.36
C ILE A 1048 -8.66 -20.41 9.72
N PRO A 1049 -9.50 -19.69 10.49
CA PRO A 1049 -10.43 -18.73 9.90
C PRO A 1049 -9.71 -17.56 9.24
N TRP A 1050 -10.32 -17.01 8.20
CA TRP A 1050 -10.02 -15.65 7.79
C TRP A 1050 -10.47 -14.68 8.89
N ARG A 1051 -9.83 -13.52 9.04
CA ARG A 1051 -10.10 -12.61 10.17
C ARG A 1051 -11.24 -11.65 9.83
N THR A 1052 -12.30 -12.21 9.31
CA THR A 1052 -13.52 -11.52 8.91
C THR A 1052 -14.60 -11.76 9.95
N LEU A 1053 -15.64 -10.94 9.93
CA LEU A 1053 -16.84 -11.12 10.73
C LEU A 1053 -17.36 -12.57 10.72
N THR A 1054 -17.38 -13.22 9.55
CA THR A 1054 -17.88 -14.59 9.37
C THR A 1054 -16.82 -15.67 9.63
N GLY A 1055 -15.54 -15.31 9.78
CA GLY A 1055 -14.42 -16.25 9.79
C GLY A 1055 -14.05 -16.79 8.40
N ARG A 1056 -14.80 -16.42 7.37
CA ARG A 1056 -14.74 -16.97 6.01
C ARG A 1056 -14.48 -15.87 4.98
N GLN A 1057 -14.22 -16.25 3.74
CA GLN A 1057 -14.08 -15.29 2.64
C GLN A 1057 -15.44 -14.62 2.38
N GLN A 1058 -15.50 -13.28 2.40
CA GLN A 1058 -16.77 -12.54 2.31
C GLN A 1058 -17.10 -12.02 0.91
N PHE A 1059 -18.24 -12.47 0.36
CA PHE A 1059 -18.89 -11.86 -0.79
C PHE A 1059 -19.71 -10.64 -0.40
N TYR A 1060 -20.36 -10.68 0.77
CA TYR A 1060 -21.23 -9.63 1.28
C TYR A 1060 -20.59 -8.82 2.41
N MET A 1061 -20.72 -7.49 2.34
CA MET A 1061 -20.17 -6.57 3.33
C MET A 1061 -21.32 -5.79 3.97
N ASP A 1062 -21.65 -6.16 5.20
CA ASP A 1062 -22.89 -5.72 5.85
C ASP A 1062 -22.75 -4.47 6.74
N HIS A 1063 -21.55 -3.88 6.79
CA HIS A 1063 -21.34 -2.61 7.48
C HIS A 1063 -22.24 -1.52 6.88
N PRO A 1064 -22.92 -0.67 7.68
CA PRO A 1064 -23.87 0.32 7.17
C PRO A 1064 -23.33 1.24 6.06
N TRP A 1065 -22.07 1.68 6.16
CA TRP A 1065 -21.44 2.46 5.09
C TRP A 1065 -21.20 1.64 3.83
N MET A 1066 -20.84 0.36 3.91
CA MET A 1066 -20.70 -0.48 2.70
C MET A 1066 -22.04 -0.60 1.97
N ILE A 1067 -23.14 -0.78 2.70
CA ILE A 1067 -24.49 -0.85 2.14
C ILE A 1067 -24.91 0.52 1.57
N ALA A 1068 -24.76 1.60 2.33
CA ALA A 1068 -25.18 2.95 1.93
C ALA A 1068 -24.39 3.49 0.72
N PHE A 1069 -23.11 3.13 0.59
CA PHE A 1069 -22.30 3.44 -0.58
C PHE A 1069 -22.45 2.41 -1.71
N GLY A 1070 -23.37 1.45 -1.61
CA GLY A 1070 -23.74 0.53 -2.69
C GLY A 1070 -22.71 -0.55 -2.99
N GLU A 1071 -21.86 -0.86 -2.02
CA GLU A 1071 -20.74 -1.81 -2.13
C GLU A 1071 -20.93 -3.02 -1.19
N GLY A 1072 -22.15 -3.30 -0.74
CA GLY A 1072 -22.46 -4.55 -0.01
C GLY A 1072 -22.09 -5.79 -0.85
N PHE A 1073 -22.50 -5.80 -2.12
CA PHE A 1073 -22.03 -6.77 -3.13
C PHE A 1073 -21.10 -6.12 -4.14
N SER A 1074 -20.32 -6.93 -4.86
CA SER A 1074 -19.54 -6.45 -6.01
C SER A 1074 -20.49 -6.04 -7.14
N SER A 1075 -20.20 -4.91 -7.76
CA SER A 1075 -20.95 -4.35 -8.89
C SER A 1075 -19.99 -3.62 -9.84
N TYR A 1076 -20.46 -3.26 -11.04
CA TYR A 1076 -19.71 -2.34 -11.89
C TYR A 1076 -19.99 -0.89 -11.48
N ARG A 1077 -18.92 -0.11 -11.32
CA ARG A 1077 -18.97 1.34 -11.16
C ARG A 1077 -18.04 1.99 -12.19
N PRO A 1078 -18.52 2.97 -12.98
CA PRO A 1078 -17.67 3.64 -13.96
C PRO A 1078 -16.62 4.52 -13.26
N PRO A 1079 -15.52 4.88 -13.94
CA PRO A 1079 -14.59 5.89 -13.44
C PRO A 1079 -15.30 7.21 -13.07
N VAL A 1080 -14.85 7.84 -11.99
CA VAL A 1080 -15.44 9.08 -11.47
C VAL A 1080 -14.96 10.30 -12.27
N ASP A 1081 -15.81 11.31 -12.41
CA ASP A 1081 -15.39 12.60 -12.97
C ASP A 1081 -14.80 13.50 -11.88
N LEU A 1082 -13.49 13.75 -11.98
CA LEU A 1082 -12.76 14.62 -11.05
C LEU A 1082 -12.97 16.11 -11.32
N LYS A 1083 -13.69 16.47 -12.39
CA LYS A 1083 -14.03 17.85 -12.80
C LYS A 1083 -12.78 18.72 -13.00
N ALA A 1084 -11.70 18.12 -13.48
CA ALA A 1084 -10.37 18.72 -13.45
C ALA A 1084 -10.00 19.59 -14.67
N THR A 1085 -10.71 19.45 -15.80
CA THR A 1085 -10.26 20.03 -17.09
C THR A 1085 -11.09 21.23 -17.56
N ALA A 1086 -12.40 21.21 -17.33
CA ALA A 1086 -13.35 22.18 -17.89
C ALA A 1086 -13.03 23.64 -17.52
N GLU A 1087 -12.51 23.89 -16.31
CA GLU A 1087 -12.19 25.24 -15.86
C GLU A 1087 -10.96 25.84 -16.56
N VAL A 1088 -10.02 25.01 -17.04
CA VAL A 1088 -8.73 25.45 -17.58
C VAL A 1088 -8.61 25.34 -19.10
N MET A 1089 -9.38 24.45 -19.73
CA MET A 1089 -9.33 24.22 -21.17
C MET A 1089 -9.66 25.51 -21.94
N GLY A 1090 -8.81 25.87 -22.90
CA GLY A 1090 -8.97 27.08 -23.73
C GLY A 1090 -8.78 28.41 -23.00
N ARG A 1091 -8.44 28.43 -21.70
CA ARG A 1091 -8.29 29.68 -20.93
C ARG A 1091 -6.98 30.43 -21.21
N LYS A 1092 -5.89 29.71 -21.42
CA LYS A 1092 -4.55 30.26 -21.70
C LYS A 1092 -3.95 29.64 -22.97
N PRO A 1093 -4.54 29.89 -24.16
CA PRO A 1093 -4.11 29.24 -25.39
C PRO A 1093 -2.70 29.67 -25.80
N ASN A 1094 -1.90 28.74 -26.33
CA ASN A 1094 -0.56 29.02 -26.87
C ASN A 1094 -0.51 29.04 -28.42
N GLY A 1095 -1.67 28.87 -29.07
CA GLY A 1095 -1.84 28.81 -30.52
C GLY A 1095 -2.00 27.40 -31.10
N ASN A 1096 -1.71 26.35 -30.33
CA ASN A 1096 -1.88 24.97 -30.75
C ASN A 1096 -3.23 24.38 -30.30
N PRO A 1097 -3.75 23.34 -30.97
CA PRO A 1097 -4.95 22.64 -30.53
C PRO A 1097 -4.79 22.01 -29.13
N GLU A 1098 -5.86 22.06 -28.35
CA GLU A 1098 -5.98 21.44 -27.03
C GLU A 1098 -6.98 20.28 -27.09
N ILE A 1099 -6.60 19.11 -26.58
CA ILE A 1099 -7.48 17.94 -26.50
C ILE A 1099 -7.50 17.35 -25.09
N GLN A 1100 -8.65 16.81 -24.68
CA GLN A 1100 -8.81 16.16 -23.39
C GLN A 1100 -8.58 14.65 -23.51
N LEU A 1101 -7.81 14.08 -22.58
CA LEU A 1101 -7.46 12.65 -22.57
C LEU A 1101 -7.36 12.13 -21.14
N ASN A 1102 -7.67 10.84 -20.95
CA ASN A 1102 -7.49 10.16 -19.66
C ASN A 1102 -5.99 9.97 -19.37
N PHE A 1103 -5.56 10.33 -18.17
CA PHE A 1103 -4.15 10.36 -17.77
C PHE A 1103 -3.76 9.10 -16.98
N ILE A 1104 -3.10 8.16 -17.67
CA ILE A 1104 -2.71 6.87 -17.10
C ILE A 1104 -1.22 6.87 -16.72
N THR A 1105 -0.91 6.37 -15.51
CA THR A 1105 0.45 6.44 -14.93
C THR A 1105 1.01 5.06 -14.56
N PRO A 1106 1.20 4.14 -15.52
CA PRO A 1106 1.74 2.80 -15.26
C PRO A 1106 3.22 2.89 -14.87
N HIS A 1107 3.77 1.93 -14.11
CA HIS A 1107 5.18 2.01 -13.67
C HIS A 1107 6.16 1.83 -14.84
N GLN A 1108 7.22 2.64 -14.86
CA GLN A 1108 8.15 2.74 -15.98
C GLN A 1108 9.10 1.55 -16.14
N LYS A 1109 9.66 1.42 -17.35
CA LYS A 1109 10.71 0.43 -17.68
C LYS A 1109 12.12 0.91 -17.33
N TRP A 1110 12.33 2.22 -17.27
CA TRP A 1110 13.64 2.88 -17.18
C TRP A 1110 13.94 3.44 -15.79
N GLY A 1111 13.28 2.89 -14.80
CA GLY A 1111 13.30 3.36 -13.43
C GLY A 1111 12.50 2.43 -12.54
N ILE A 1112 12.80 2.44 -11.25
CA ILE A 1112 11.88 1.91 -10.23
C ILE A 1112 11.35 3.12 -9.49
N HIS A 1113 10.10 3.47 -9.77
CA HIS A 1113 9.56 4.79 -9.44
C HIS A 1113 10.48 5.87 -10.04
N SER A 1114 10.95 6.82 -9.23
CA SER A 1114 11.95 7.82 -9.61
C SER A 1114 13.40 7.39 -9.34
N THR A 1115 13.64 6.26 -8.67
CA THR A 1115 15.01 5.75 -8.58
C THR A 1115 15.43 5.23 -9.96
N TYR A 1116 16.68 5.48 -10.34
CA TYR A 1116 17.27 5.20 -11.66
C TYR A 1116 16.85 6.13 -12.80
N THR A 1117 15.92 7.08 -12.61
CA THR A 1117 15.49 7.94 -13.72
C THR A 1117 16.52 8.98 -14.11
N ASP A 1118 17.34 9.40 -13.16
CA ASP A 1118 18.51 10.26 -13.36
C ASP A 1118 19.77 9.46 -13.71
N ASN A 1119 19.71 8.12 -13.70
CA ASN A 1119 20.82 7.28 -14.06
C ASN A 1119 21.07 7.35 -15.57
N LEU A 1120 22.30 7.71 -15.95
CA LEU A 1120 22.66 7.93 -17.34
C LEU A 1120 22.41 6.71 -18.24
N LEU A 1121 22.61 5.48 -17.74
CA LEU A 1121 22.36 4.27 -18.51
C LEU A 1121 20.87 4.13 -18.85
N MET A 1122 19.97 4.39 -17.88
CA MET A 1122 18.53 4.35 -18.10
C MET A 1122 18.05 5.50 -18.99
N LEU A 1123 18.59 6.70 -18.82
CA LEU A 1123 18.32 7.84 -19.70
C LEU A 1123 18.72 7.53 -21.15
N THR A 1124 19.87 6.88 -21.34
CA THR A 1124 20.39 6.52 -22.66
C THR A 1124 19.55 5.42 -23.33
N LEU A 1125 19.11 4.41 -22.57
CA LEU A 1125 18.26 3.34 -23.09
C LEU A 1125 16.81 3.77 -23.32
N SER A 1126 16.39 4.86 -22.70
CA SER A 1126 15.05 5.44 -22.85
C SER A 1126 15.03 6.49 -23.97
N ARG A 1127 14.58 7.71 -23.65
CA ARG A 1127 14.55 8.87 -24.54
C ARG A 1127 15.20 10.09 -23.86
N GLY A 1128 16.06 9.92 -22.86
CA GLY A 1128 16.87 11.00 -22.28
C GLY A 1128 16.13 12.03 -21.40
N GLY A 1129 14.98 11.67 -20.80
CA GLY A 1129 14.25 12.55 -19.88
C GLY A 1129 12.74 12.26 -19.85
N PRO A 1130 11.94 13.15 -19.24
CA PRO A 1130 10.49 13.02 -19.16
C PRO A 1130 9.80 12.86 -20.52
N ILE A 1131 9.02 11.79 -20.66
CA ILE A 1131 8.24 11.45 -21.85
C ILE A 1131 6.80 11.01 -21.51
N VAL A 1132 5.88 11.28 -22.42
CA VAL A 1132 4.47 10.86 -22.36
C VAL A 1132 4.09 10.16 -23.66
N TRP A 1133 3.47 9.00 -23.55
CA TRP A 1133 3.02 8.20 -24.68
C TRP A 1133 1.61 8.60 -25.11
N VAL A 1134 1.43 8.80 -26.41
CA VAL A 1134 0.18 9.27 -27.03
C VAL A 1134 -0.16 8.37 -28.22
N SER A 1135 -1.45 8.12 -28.46
CA SER A 1135 -1.90 7.40 -29.65
C SER A 1135 -1.56 8.19 -30.92
N GLU A 1136 -1.39 7.50 -32.05
CA GLU A 1136 -1.15 8.17 -33.34
C GLU A 1136 -2.31 9.08 -33.75
N GLU A 1137 -3.55 8.69 -33.42
CA GLU A 1137 -4.75 9.45 -33.76
C GLU A 1137 -4.87 10.73 -32.93
N ASP A 1138 -4.63 10.65 -31.62
CA ASP A 1138 -4.67 11.82 -30.74
C ASP A 1138 -3.50 12.77 -31.00
N ALA A 1139 -2.32 12.24 -31.30
CA ALA A 1139 -1.17 13.05 -31.70
C ALA A 1139 -1.47 13.83 -32.99
N LYS A 1140 -2.04 13.19 -34.02
CA LYS A 1140 -2.47 13.86 -35.26
C LYS A 1140 -3.54 14.93 -35.00
N ARG A 1141 -4.54 14.63 -34.15
CA ARG A 1141 -5.58 15.61 -33.77
C ARG A 1141 -5.02 16.85 -33.09
N ALA A 1142 -3.97 16.70 -32.28
CA ALA A 1142 -3.32 17.80 -31.57
C ALA A 1142 -2.14 18.45 -32.34
N GLY A 1143 -1.82 17.97 -33.55
CA GLY A 1143 -0.68 18.47 -34.32
C GLY A 1143 0.69 18.15 -33.70
N ILE A 1144 0.80 17.00 -33.03
CA ILE A 1144 2.00 16.52 -32.33
C ILE A 1144 2.70 15.46 -33.16
N GLU A 1145 4.02 15.60 -33.34
CA GLU A 1145 4.90 14.58 -33.91
C GLU A 1145 5.66 13.81 -32.81
N ASP A 1146 6.28 12.67 -33.16
CA ASP A 1146 7.12 11.94 -32.19
C ASP A 1146 8.23 12.85 -31.67
N ASN A 1147 8.46 12.81 -30.35
CA ASN A 1147 9.48 13.58 -29.64
C ASN A 1147 9.27 15.11 -29.57
N ASP A 1148 8.15 15.65 -30.06
CA ASP A 1148 7.77 17.05 -29.83
C ASP A 1148 7.65 17.37 -28.33
N TRP A 1149 7.96 18.61 -27.96
CA TRP A 1149 7.65 19.13 -26.62
C TRP A 1149 6.15 19.35 -26.48
N ILE A 1150 5.60 18.81 -25.40
CA ILE A 1150 4.18 18.83 -25.07
C ILE A 1150 3.97 19.27 -23.62
N GLU A 1151 2.83 19.91 -23.39
CA GLU A 1151 2.39 20.34 -22.07
C GLU A 1151 1.07 19.64 -21.75
N LEU A 1152 0.99 19.09 -20.54
CA LEU A 1152 -0.23 18.48 -20.00
C LEU A 1152 -0.63 19.24 -18.75
N PHE A 1153 -1.89 19.63 -18.64
CA PHE A 1153 -2.36 20.44 -17.52
C PHE A 1153 -3.84 20.20 -17.20
N ASN A 1154 -4.21 20.49 -15.95
CA ASN A 1154 -5.59 20.55 -15.47
C ASN A 1154 -5.66 21.57 -14.30
N VAL A 1155 -6.75 21.61 -13.54
CA VAL A 1155 -6.88 22.51 -12.38
C VAL A 1155 -5.81 22.30 -11.31
N ASN A 1156 -5.26 21.09 -11.19
CA ASN A 1156 -4.28 20.77 -10.15
C ASN A 1156 -2.91 21.38 -10.48
N GLY A 1157 -2.54 21.47 -11.76
CA GLY A 1157 -1.27 22.02 -12.20
C GLY A 1157 -0.90 21.67 -13.65
N ALA A 1158 0.39 21.78 -13.97
CA ALA A 1158 0.90 21.51 -15.32
C ALA A 1158 2.26 20.82 -15.30
N LEU A 1159 2.52 19.98 -16.31
CA LEU A 1159 3.79 19.31 -16.56
C LEU A 1159 4.23 19.47 -18.02
N THR A 1160 5.54 19.37 -18.25
CA THR A 1160 6.15 19.42 -19.58
C THR A 1160 6.97 18.17 -19.84
N ALA A 1161 6.84 17.58 -21.02
CA ALA A 1161 7.55 16.38 -21.42
C ALA A 1161 7.68 16.31 -22.94
N ARG A 1162 8.34 15.27 -23.46
CA ARG A 1162 8.30 14.96 -24.90
C ARG A 1162 7.31 13.85 -25.23
N ALA A 1163 6.69 13.93 -26.40
CA ALA A 1163 5.77 12.91 -26.87
C ALA A 1163 6.51 11.61 -27.29
N VAL A 1164 5.89 10.46 -27.02
CA VAL A 1164 6.17 9.19 -27.70
C VAL A 1164 4.91 8.78 -28.44
N VAL A 1165 4.91 8.94 -29.76
CA VAL A 1165 3.74 8.64 -30.57
C VAL A 1165 3.76 7.15 -30.94
N SER A 1166 2.71 6.41 -30.58
CA SER A 1166 2.71 4.94 -30.77
C SER A 1166 1.33 4.35 -31.00
N GLN A 1167 1.22 3.48 -32.00
CA GLN A 1167 0.03 2.69 -32.33
C GLN A 1167 -0.50 1.84 -31.16
N ARG A 1168 0.36 1.39 -30.23
CA ARG A 1168 -0.08 0.50 -29.14
C ARG A 1168 -0.98 1.20 -28.12
N VAL A 1169 -0.92 2.53 -28.05
CA VAL A 1169 -1.76 3.35 -27.17
C VAL A 1169 -3.12 3.55 -27.84
N LYS A 1170 -4.20 3.21 -27.14
CA LYS A 1170 -5.56 3.38 -27.68
C LYS A 1170 -5.99 4.84 -27.65
N PRO A 1171 -6.82 5.31 -28.62
CA PRO A 1171 -7.36 6.66 -28.60
C PRO A 1171 -8.13 7.00 -27.32
N GLY A 1172 -8.02 8.25 -26.86
CA GLY A 1172 -8.70 8.73 -25.65
C GLY A 1172 -7.95 8.50 -24.34
N MET A 1173 -6.70 8.02 -24.40
CA MET A 1173 -5.80 7.93 -23.24
C MET A 1173 -4.39 8.42 -23.57
N VAL A 1174 -3.66 8.84 -22.54
CA VAL A 1174 -2.20 9.04 -22.58
C VAL A 1174 -1.54 8.24 -21.46
N MET A 1175 -0.27 7.87 -21.66
CA MET A 1175 0.51 7.20 -20.62
C MET A 1175 1.79 7.96 -20.28
N MET A 1176 1.85 8.56 -19.09
CA MET A 1176 3.11 9.03 -18.51
C MET A 1176 3.60 8.00 -17.51
N TYR A 1177 4.61 7.22 -17.89
CA TYR A 1177 5.09 6.17 -16.99
C TYR A 1177 5.62 6.74 -15.65
N HIS A 1178 5.18 6.13 -14.55
CA HIS A 1178 5.52 6.48 -13.17
C HIS A 1178 6.94 6.00 -12.79
N ALA A 1179 7.83 6.83 -12.24
CA ALA A 1179 7.78 8.29 -12.08
C ALA A 1179 9.08 8.89 -12.61
N GLN A 1180 9.02 9.88 -13.51
CA GLN A 1180 10.21 10.38 -14.20
C GLN A 1180 10.88 11.60 -13.54
N GLU A 1181 10.23 12.15 -12.50
CA GLU A 1181 10.64 13.35 -11.74
C GLU A 1181 10.98 14.60 -12.60
N LYS A 1182 11.51 15.69 -12.00
CA LYS A 1182 11.72 16.98 -12.69
C LYS A 1182 13.11 17.61 -12.53
N ILE A 1183 14.13 16.79 -12.25
CA ILE A 1183 15.53 17.25 -12.14
C ILE A 1183 16.34 17.09 -13.44
N VAL A 1184 15.83 16.36 -14.43
CA VAL A 1184 16.52 16.10 -15.71
C VAL A 1184 15.62 16.54 -16.87
N ASN A 1185 16.15 17.36 -17.78
CA ASN A 1185 15.55 17.65 -19.10
C ASN A 1185 14.06 18.08 -19.01
N THR A 1186 13.76 19.05 -18.16
CA THR A 1186 12.41 19.58 -17.95
C THR A 1186 12.42 21.10 -18.22
N PRO A 1187 11.82 21.60 -19.31
CA PRO A 1187 11.73 23.03 -19.57
C PRO A 1187 10.73 23.72 -18.63
N GLY A 1188 10.58 25.04 -18.75
CA GLY A 1188 9.52 25.82 -18.13
C GLY A 1188 8.16 25.54 -18.78
N SER A 1189 7.10 25.62 -17.98
CA SER A 1189 5.71 25.48 -18.43
C SER A 1189 5.19 26.82 -19.00
N GLU A 1190 4.49 26.75 -20.13
CA GLU A 1190 3.81 27.92 -20.71
C GLU A 1190 2.56 28.29 -19.88
N MET A 1191 1.94 27.31 -19.22
CA MET A 1191 0.78 27.46 -18.35
C MET A 1191 1.11 28.17 -17.02
N THR A 1192 2.16 27.72 -16.33
CA THR A 1192 2.50 28.17 -14.97
C THR A 1192 3.63 29.21 -14.90
N ARG A 1193 4.42 29.35 -15.98
CA ARG A 1193 5.62 30.22 -16.05
C ARG A 1193 6.73 29.85 -15.06
N VAL A 1194 6.66 28.67 -14.45
CA VAL A 1194 7.74 28.09 -13.64
C VAL A 1194 8.26 26.81 -14.29
N ARG A 1195 9.26 26.15 -13.69
CA ARG A 1195 9.74 24.82 -14.14
C ARG A 1195 8.55 23.88 -14.32
N GLY A 1196 8.50 23.15 -15.44
CA GLY A 1196 7.48 22.14 -15.69
C GLY A 1196 7.35 21.15 -14.53
N GLY A 1197 6.11 20.81 -14.19
CA GLY A 1197 5.79 19.87 -13.13
C GLY A 1197 6.11 18.41 -13.47
N ILE A 1198 5.59 17.52 -12.62
CA ILE A 1198 5.69 16.06 -12.76
C ILE A 1198 4.32 15.44 -13.06
N HIS A 1199 4.25 14.13 -13.29
CA HIS A 1199 2.97 13.42 -13.43
C HIS A 1199 1.96 13.70 -12.30
N ASN A 1200 2.41 13.89 -11.06
CA ASN A 1200 1.50 14.24 -9.95
C ASN A 1200 1.22 15.75 -9.79
N SER A 1201 1.78 16.61 -10.66
CA SER A 1201 1.34 18.01 -10.73
C SER A 1201 -0.07 18.14 -11.29
N VAL A 1202 -0.54 17.13 -12.02
CA VAL A 1202 -1.91 17.07 -12.56
C VAL A 1202 -2.82 16.12 -11.78
N THR A 1203 -2.36 15.53 -10.67
CA THR A 1203 -3.21 14.67 -9.82
C THR A 1203 -3.64 15.39 -8.56
N ARG A 1204 -4.70 14.91 -7.90
CA ARG A 1204 -5.09 15.31 -6.54
C ARG A 1204 -5.54 14.07 -5.74
N VAL A 1205 -5.39 14.12 -4.43
CA VAL A 1205 -5.93 13.14 -3.49
C VAL A 1205 -7.44 13.33 -3.40
N VAL A 1206 -8.17 12.24 -3.59
CA VAL A 1206 -9.63 12.16 -3.46
C VAL A 1206 -9.93 10.97 -2.54
N LEU A 1207 -10.71 11.20 -1.49
CA LEU A 1207 -11.00 10.15 -0.52
C LEU A 1207 -12.26 9.36 -0.89
N LYS A 1208 -12.33 8.12 -0.42
CA LYS A 1208 -13.51 7.25 -0.54
C LYS A 1208 -14.00 6.84 0.85
N PRO A 1209 -15.26 7.12 1.23
CA PRO A 1209 -15.77 6.84 2.57
C PRO A 1209 -15.66 5.37 3.01
N THR A 1210 -15.80 4.41 2.09
CA THR A 1210 -15.69 2.97 2.42
C THR A 1210 -14.30 2.55 2.89
N HIS A 1211 -13.27 3.35 2.62
CA HIS A 1211 -11.89 3.13 3.10
C HIS A 1211 -11.60 3.77 4.47
N MET A 1212 -12.61 4.40 5.09
CA MET A 1212 -12.50 5.03 6.41
C MET A 1212 -13.18 4.23 7.52
N ILE A 1213 -13.85 3.13 7.18
CA ILE A 1213 -14.57 2.27 8.13
C ILE A 1213 -13.57 1.66 9.12
N GLY A 1214 -13.96 1.59 10.40
CA GLY A 1214 -13.17 1.01 11.48
C GLY A 1214 -14.04 0.41 12.59
N GLY A 1215 -13.43 -0.31 13.54
CA GLY A 1215 -14.15 -0.88 14.70
C GLY A 1215 -15.18 -1.97 14.34
N TYR A 1216 -14.97 -2.67 13.22
CA TYR A 1216 -15.92 -3.65 12.71
C TYR A 1216 -15.21 -4.88 12.12
N ALA A 1217 -14.70 -5.74 12.99
CA ALA A 1217 -13.96 -6.95 12.63
C ALA A 1217 -12.84 -6.64 11.62
N GLN A 1218 -12.94 -7.13 10.38
CA GLN A 1218 -11.95 -6.87 9.33
C GLN A 1218 -11.87 -5.39 8.91
N PHE A 1219 -12.94 -4.61 9.10
CA PHE A 1219 -12.89 -3.17 8.94
C PHE A 1219 -12.47 -2.54 10.25
N SER A 1220 -11.21 -2.75 10.62
CA SER A 1220 -10.56 -2.11 11.76
C SER A 1220 -9.17 -1.67 11.33
N TYR A 1221 -8.60 -0.70 12.03
CA TYR A 1221 -7.34 -0.11 11.56
C TYR A 1221 -6.16 -1.04 11.80
N GLY A 1222 -5.19 -0.99 10.90
CA GLY A 1222 -3.84 -1.47 11.14
C GLY A 1222 -2.89 -0.68 10.25
N PHE A 1223 -1.66 -0.50 10.68
CA PHE A 1223 -0.70 0.28 9.90
C PHE A 1223 -0.42 -0.40 8.56
N ASN A 1224 -0.77 0.31 7.46
CA ASN A 1224 -0.81 -0.20 6.09
C ASN A 1224 -1.91 -1.25 5.79
N TYR A 1225 -2.67 -1.71 6.78
CA TYR A 1225 -3.72 -2.72 6.62
C TYR A 1225 -5.01 -2.13 6.04
N TYR A 1226 -5.48 -1.00 6.57
CA TYR A 1226 -6.70 -0.33 6.08
C TYR A 1226 -6.57 1.19 6.24
N GLY A 1227 -7.26 1.92 5.39
CA GLY A 1227 -7.21 3.38 5.33
C GLY A 1227 -7.45 3.87 3.91
N THR A 1228 -7.70 5.18 3.78
CA THR A 1228 -7.89 5.83 2.48
C THR A 1228 -6.67 5.65 1.58
N ILE A 1229 -6.89 5.45 0.28
CA ILE A 1229 -5.83 5.16 -0.68
C ILE A 1229 -5.62 6.27 -1.72
N GLY A 1230 -4.42 6.39 -2.26
CA GLY A 1230 -4.04 7.44 -3.22
C GLY A 1230 -4.38 7.14 -4.68
N THR A 1231 -5.67 6.96 -5.01
CA THR A 1231 -6.16 6.69 -6.38
C THR A 1231 -5.79 7.81 -7.36
N ASN A 1232 -5.65 7.49 -8.65
CA ASN A 1232 -5.09 8.43 -9.63
C ASN A 1232 -5.42 8.16 -11.11
N ARG A 1233 -6.11 7.07 -11.46
CA ARG A 1233 -6.30 6.68 -12.88
C ARG A 1233 -7.55 7.23 -13.53
N ASP A 1234 -8.49 7.72 -12.72
CA ASP A 1234 -9.68 8.46 -13.15
C ASP A 1234 -9.34 9.85 -13.69
N GLU A 1235 -8.10 10.32 -13.49
CA GLU A 1235 -7.66 11.67 -13.84
C GLU A 1235 -7.76 11.98 -15.34
N PHE A 1236 -8.18 13.21 -15.66
CA PHE A 1236 -8.19 13.74 -17.02
C PHE A 1236 -7.34 15.00 -17.11
N ILE A 1237 -6.71 15.18 -18.27
CA ILE A 1237 -5.85 16.31 -18.57
C ILE A 1237 -6.20 16.93 -19.90
N VAL A 1238 -5.79 18.18 -20.07
CA VAL A 1238 -5.68 18.84 -21.37
C VAL A 1238 -4.25 18.65 -21.88
N LEU A 1239 -4.11 18.11 -23.09
CA LEU A 1239 -2.85 17.92 -23.81
C LEU A 1239 -2.75 18.95 -24.94
N ARG A 1240 -1.56 19.53 -25.11
CA ARG A 1240 -1.20 20.32 -26.31
C ARG A 1240 0.29 20.24 -26.64
N LYS A 1241 0.63 20.59 -27.88
CA LYS A 1241 2.02 20.91 -28.29
C LYS A 1241 2.48 22.22 -27.64
N MET A 1242 3.72 22.26 -27.17
CA MET A 1242 4.34 23.50 -26.68
C MET A 1242 4.71 24.40 -27.86
N ASN A 1243 4.56 25.71 -27.69
CA ASN A 1243 4.97 26.71 -28.68
C ASN A 1243 6.37 27.27 -28.35
N LYS A 1244 6.62 27.63 -27.08
CA LYS A 1244 7.92 28.10 -26.60
C LYS A 1244 8.53 27.12 -25.61
N VAL A 1245 9.80 26.79 -25.82
CA VAL A 1245 10.61 25.96 -24.90
C VAL A 1245 11.64 26.87 -24.22
N ASP A 1246 11.24 27.47 -23.11
CA ASP A 1246 12.11 28.30 -22.26
C ASP A 1246 12.67 27.43 -21.12
N TRP A 1247 13.99 27.46 -20.89
CA TRP A 1247 14.64 26.66 -19.86
C TRP A 1247 14.66 27.32 -18.49
N LEU A 1248 14.33 28.62 -18.38
CA LEU A 1248 14.30 29.35 -17.11
C LEU A 1248 15.57 29.14 -16.27
N ASP A 1249 16.74 29.17 -16.91
CA ASP A 1249 18.05 28.86 -16.31
C ASP A 1249 18.96 30.10 -16.16
N THR A 1250 18.48 31.27 -16.55
CA THR A 1250 19.13 32.55 -16.23
C THR A 1250 19.23 32.72 -14.70
N PRO A 1251 20.41 33.02 -14.14
CA PRO A 1251 20.58 33.20 -12.71
C PRO A 1251 19.63 34.27 -12.14
N VAL A 1252 18.98 33.99 -11.01
CA VAL A 1252 18.01 34.89 -10.34
C VAL A 1252 18.59 36.29 -10.02
N ALA A 1253 19.92 36.41 -9.93
CA ALA A 1253 20.62 37.67 -9.65
C ALA A 1253 20.93 38.51 -10.92
N ASP A 1254 20.54 38.05 -12.11
CA ASP A 1254 20.77 38.76 -13.37
C ASP A 1254 19.85 39.98 -13.50
N GLN A 1255 20.42 41.12 -13.90
CA GLN A 1255 19.75 42.43 -13.99
C GLN A 1255 18.75 42.51 -15.16
N LEU A 1256 18.82 41.56 -16.10
CA LEU A 1256 17.91 41.45 -17.24
C LEU A 1256 16.59 40.75 -16.91
N ILE A 1257 16.44 40.23 -15.68
CA ILE A 1257 15.21 39.57 -15.22
C ILE A 1257 14.24 40.62 -14.67
N GLN A 1258 13.13 40.84 -15.38
CA GLN A 1258 11.94 41.47 -14.81
C GLN A 1258 11.33 40.50 -13.77
N PRO A 1259 11.12 40.91 -12.51
CA PRO A 1259 10.56 40.02 -11.49
C PRO A 1259 9.11 39.63 -11.84
N THR A 1260 8.92 38.47 -12.46
CA THR A 1260 7.58 37.96 -12.84
C THR A 1260 6.79 37.38 -11.66
N LEU A 1261 7.37 37.33 -10.45
CA LEU A 1261 6.76 36.70 -9.27
C LEU A 1261 6.06 37.69 -8.31
N ALA A 1262 6.01 38.99 -8.63
CA ALA A 1262 5.48 40.01 -7.72
C ALA A 1262 4.01 40.37 -7.94
N GLN A 1263 3.33 39.89 -8.98
CA GLN A 1263 1.96 40.28 -9.27
C GLN A 1263 1.07 39.05 -9.38
N GLY A 1264 0.31 38.80 -8.31
CA GLY A 1264 -0.95 38.10 -8.42
C GLY A 1264 -1.85 38.90 -9.34
N GLU A 1265 -2.02 38.42 -10.57
CA GLU A 1265 -3.07 38.90 -11.45
C GLU A 1265 -4.20 37.88 -11.44
N THR A 1266 -5.17 38.24 -10.60
CA THR A 1266 -6.56 37.82 -10.64
C THR A 1266 -7.14 37.87 -12.06
N ALA A 1267 -7.68 36.73 -12.49
CA ALA A 1267 -8.99 36.63 -13.15
C ALA A 1267 -9.66 35.32 -12.71
#